data_AF-J0QYY8-F1
#
_entry.id   AF-J0QYY8-F1
#
_cell.length_a   1.000
_cell.length_b   1.000
_cell.length_c   1.000
_cell.angle_alpha   90.00
_cell.angle_beta   90.00
_cell.angle_gamma   90.00
#
_symmetry.space_group_name_H-M   'P 1'
#
loop_
_entity.id
_entity.type
_entity.pdbx_description
1 polymer ?
#
loop_
_entity_poly.entity_id
_entity_poly.type
_entity_poly.pdbx_seq_one_letter_code
_entity_poly.pdbx_strand_id
1 'polypeptide(L)'
;MSKKSLLLCTATATILLFGTHYNLHAENIDINKKGEVKTATQGATYGYLQAVNGSKIIGKNLTIVGGHPINDNLMAVVAKTGSSIELWNTTIKSDNDTEMDNGLEIWQGSIIKMNGGSIAAKNIAIIDTDDSGESILENVKTSGSKENKPARWGIEIRHGTVNLKNVTVSKAEIYAVEASSKTKVIISKGSFGGIIHANQGSTITLNDNVTVTSEKNGLHADGDKAQITMTGGTVKGQKSALLTENGGYIDVTDITLTADGKGTGAKSIGPNSMIDLHDNATIKEAVIGLEAKDNGVIQMTGGSITVSQTGASFENNNNDKNKLENVVIKSSSDDKPITTGVSADKKSTLALKNITVTNAKKALFANDNSQITVTGGGSFGGEVQAKQGSTITLNDNVKVTSEDDGLHAEGDQSKITMTGGTVTGSNSVLYTKAGGYIHVKDVAMTANGSGTKFGAFARGPSTIELNGNTTIKNASVGVKAQSSNATIKMTGGSIEISGGDAIGAFFYDTSSKENKLQDVKISTDKDTFLMENGVSVGKKSSVTLDNVTITQTQSAIFANEESQITISGGSFEAEKDTVYAKQGSTITLDNNAKATSSNGNGLHAEGNQSKITMTGGTVRVKEAAFIVENGGHIDGTNITAIAENKGIKFDDALHDQTSEINLTNTNLLVEDGTGIVANNSLNGKLNLKDSKINADRLFVSITHDTPKPDQIFILTAENSLLQGGVRNDENSRTTFDLKNNTIWTLKNSAKEKDEDGNLLDIAQRSRSDISTLNLDNSSIIFNGPTEDHYHTLHIGSGKPDTKAVYNATGDAQIHFNTEWSDGIASADQKTDRLLIHGDVEGKTAVYVTGRLEENNVKANTSVSANTRGVSLIQVSGKAQEDSFKLVNGYTTRNGSPDMYTLRAYGPDSSQGKANIAQNLFDEKNEDFWDFRLQPEILETGSGSTGPGSNPTVVAPVPQTAGYIVMPNALFYSGLVDMAKQNALLANMRASVLGKEEEKNTGFFLYTYGSTGTLSSERGPLKYGYGADLRYAALQGGVTLSALEGQNSTTHFGLVATYGQLSFTPKDMKDAGKNTLDKWSLTAYGSSQYDNGFYIDTLLSYGILKGDITNAIIGKTAKLKNAKMLSLSTTVGKEFATGTEGLTLEPQAQLAYQHLMFDTITDVNNFTVDMNNPHQWMIRVGGRLTKTLSTENNRLMSFYGKVNLIKTFGDDGTIQIGRSFDLDPMGAAIEGGVGINAQLSHNFSLHGDVSYQQKLQKTGISGASFSGGIRYQF
;
A
#
# COMPACT_ATOMS: atom_id res chain seq x y z
N MET A 1 -83.94 -92.02 4.13
CA MET A 1 -83.48 -90.74 3.53
C MET A 1 -82.68 -90.00 4.62
N SER A 2 -81.37 -89.74 4.43
CA SER A 2 -80.78 -88.43 4.05
C SER A 2 -80.92 -87.34 5.15
N LYS A 3 -79.89 -86.62 5.65
CA LYS A 3 -78.45 -86.48 5.27
C LYS A 3 -77.63 -85.74 6.38
N LYS A 4 -76.32 -86.06 6.48
CA LYS A 4 -75.11 -85.22 6.79
C LYS A 4 -74.89 -84.40 8.11
N SER A 5 -73.63 -84.50 8.59
CA SER A 5 -72.79 -83.54 9.37
C SER A 5 -73.16 -83.24 10.84
N LEU A 6 -72.25 -83.04 11.80
CA LEU A 6 -70.79 -82.81 11.80
C LEU A 6 -70.14 -83.42 13.10
N LEU A 7 -68.82 -83.65 13.12
CA LEU A 7 -68.02 -84.27 14.22
C LEU A 7 -67.18 -83.19 14.97
N LEU A 8 -66.54 -83.37 16.15
CA LEU A 8 -66.30 -84.50 17.07
C LEU A 8 -66.08 -83.91 18.50
N CYS A 9 -67.00 -84.04 19.47
CA CYS A 9 -67.10 -85.03 20.56
C CYS A 9 -66.19 -84.85 21.80
N THR A 10 -66.82 -85.04 22.97
CA THR A 10 -66.39 -84.62 24.32
C THR A 10 -66.69 -85.70 25.40
N ALA A 11 -66.15 -85.49 26.60
CA ALA A 11 -66.69 -85.89 27.93
C ALA A 11 -66.62 -87.37 28.43
N THR A 12 -65.61 -87.61 29.30
CA THR A 12 -65.66 -88.21 30.66
C THR A 12 -66.86 -89.04 31.16
N ALA A 13 -66.57 -90.23 31.73
CA ALA A 13 -67.23 -90.78 32.94
C ALA A 13 -66.39 -91.83 33.73
N THR A 14 -66.38 -91.65 35.05
CA THR A 14 -66.11 -92.50 36.25
C THR A 14 -66.53 -94.00 36.20
N ILE A 15 -66.04 -94.99 37.01
CA ILE A 15 -64.95 -95.10 38.03
C ILE A 15 -64.60 -96.59 38.36
N LEU A 16 -63.36 -96.87 38.82
CA LEU A 16 -62.82 -98.02 39.63
C LEU A 16 -63.45 -99.44 39.61
N LEU A 17 -62.63 -100.48 39.33
CA LEU A 17 -61.88 -101.27 40.36
C LEU A 17 -60.99 -102.39 39.75
N PHE A 18 -59.97 -102.81 40.53
CA PHE A 18 -58.99 -103.89 40.27
C PHE A 18 -57.95 -103.69 39.14
N GLY A 19 -56.85 -103.02 39.52
CA GLY A 19 -55.54 -103.07 38.87
C GLY A 19 -54.46 -102.89 39.92
N THR A 20 -53.94 -103.99 40.46
CA THR A 20 -53.07 -104.01 41.65
C THR A 20 -51.71 -103.35 41.41
N HIS A 21 -51.13 -102.77 42.47
CA HIS A 21 -49.80 -102.18 42.50
C HIS A 21 -48.74 -103.00 41.76
N TYR A 22 -48.03 -102.34 40.85
CA TYR A 22 -46.58 -102.46 40.80
C TYR A 22 -45.98 -101.08 41.03
N ASN A 23 -45.68 -100.78 42.29
CA ASN A 23 -44.49 -99.99 42.59
C ASN A 23 -43.31 -100.85 42.13
N LEU A 24 -42.97 -100.76 40.85
CA LEU A 24 -41.64 -101.09 40.37
C LEU A 24 -40.72 -100.05 41.01
N HIS A 25 -40.26 -100.36 42.22
CA HIS A 25 -39.15 -99.65 42.85
C HIS A 25 -38.03 -99.63 41.82
N ALA A 26 -37.78 -98.45 41.26
CA ALA A 26 -36.75 -98.30 40.25
C ALA A 26 -35.44 -98.82 40.82
N GLU A 27 -34.76 -99.69 40.08
CA GLU A 27 -33.56 -100.36 40.57
C GLU A 27 -32.52 -99.30 40.95
N ASN A 28 -31.65 -99.55 41.93
CA ASN A 28 -30.59 -98.61 42.29
C ASN A 28 -29.23 -99.25 42.02
N ILE A 29 -28.28 -98.46 41.50
CA ILE A 29 -26.89 -98.89 41.39
C ILE A 29 -26.08 -98.05 42.36
N ASP A 30 -25.84 -98.57 43.56
CA ASP A 30 -24.83 -98.08 44.48
C ASP A 30 -23.67 -99.09 44.51
N ILE A 31 -22.48 -98.64 44.12
CA ILE A 31 -21.24 -99.43 44.16
C ILE A 31 -20.16 -98.69 44.96
N ASN A 32 -19.65 -99.38 45.98
CA ASN A 32 -18.77 -98.82 47.01
C ASN A 32 -17.46 -99.63 47.15
N LYS A 33 -17.35 -100.77 46.47
CA LYS A 33 -16.15 -101.60 46.49
C LYS A 33 -15.07 -101.02 45.57
N LYS A 34 -13.86 -100.88 46.13
CA LYS A 34 -12.72 -100.28 45.43
C LYS A 34 -12.43 -100.97 44.09
N GLY A 35 -12.43 -100.22 43.00
CA GLY A 35 -12.16 -100.71 41.64
C GLY A 35 -13.27 -101.54 41.00
N GLU A 36 -14.47 -101.59 41.58
CA GLU A 36 -15.61 -102.33 41.01
C GLU A 36 -16.12 -101.65 39.73
N VAL A 37 -16.44 -102.44 38.70
CA VAL A 37 -17.03 -101.96 37.44
C VAL A 37 -18.41 -102.60 37.25
N LYS A 38 -19.47 -101.80 37.19
CA LYS A 38 -20.84 -102.28 36.99
C LYS A 38 -21.47 -101.66 35.74
N THR A 39 -21.98 -102.52 34.85
CA THR A 39 -22.75 -102.10 33.68
C THR A 39 -24.23 -102.17 34.02
N ALA A 40 -24.96 -101.07 33.82
CA ALA A 40 -26.41 -100.99 34.03
C ALA A 40 -27.17 -101.69 32.89
N THR A 41 -28.36 -102.21 33.19
CA THR A 41 -29.23 -102.86 32.20
C THR A 41 -29.69 -101.83 31.16
N GLN A 42 -29.41 -102.09 29.88
CA GLN A 42 -29.75 -101.16 28.80
C GLN A 42 -31.27 -100.97 28.70
N GLY A 43 -31.72 -99.71 28.62
CA GLY A 43 -33.15 -99.38 28.51
C GLY A 43 -33.92 -99.36 29.83
N ALA A 44 -33.28 -99.68 30.96
CA ALA A 44 -33.97 -99.79 32.25
C ALA A 44 -34.13 -98.43 32.97
N THR A 45 -35.11 -98.41 33.89
CA THR A 45 -35.39 -97.27 34.77
C THR A 45 -34.77 -97.47 36.14
N TYR A 46 -33.88 -96.55 36.53
CA TYR A 46 -33.17 -96.56 37.82
C TYR A 46 -33.68 -95.44 38.75
N GLY A 47 -33.60 -95.66 40.06
CA GLY A 47 -33.91 -94.66 41.08
C GLY A 47 -32.77 -93.66 41.19
N TYR A 48 -31.55 -94.14 41.45
CA TYR A 48 -30.31 -93.37 41.37
C TYR A 48 -29.10 -94.23 40.97
N LEU A 49 -28.02 -93.57 40.57
CA LEU A 49 -26.70 -94.16 40.32
C LEU A 49 -25.67 -93.54 41.26
N GLN A 50 -24.86 -94.36 41.94
CA GLN A 50 -23.79 -93.93 42.83
C GLN A 50 -22.54 -94.80 42.66
N ALA A 51 -21.41 -94.15 42.36
CA ALA A 51 -20.10 -94.78 42.28
C ALA A 51 -19.15 -94.12 43.30
N VAL A 52 -18.64 -94.90 44.26
CA VAL A 52 -17.63 -94.42 45.21
C VAL A 52 -16.40 -95.34 45.28
N ASN A 53 -15.29 -94.82 45.79
CA ASN A 53 -14.00 -95.49 46.03
C ASN A 53 -13.27 -95.98 44.77
N GLY A 54 -13.25 -95.19 43.70
CA GLY A 54 -12.57 -95.55 42.46
C GLY A 54 -13.29 -96.64 41.68
N SER A 55 -14.61 -96.73 41.80
CA SER A 55 -15.46 -97.64 41.06
C SER A 55 -15.92 -97.02 39.74
N LYS A 56 -16.51 -97.81 38.84
CA LYS A 56 -16.98 -97.39 37.52
C LYS A 56 -18.40 -97.86 37.20
N ILE A 57 -19.27 -96.94 36.80
CA ILE A 57 -20.60 -97.26 36.23
C ILE A 57 -20.59 -97.02 34.72
N ILE A 58 -21.20 -97.93 33.96
CA ILE A 58 -21.38 -97.85 32.50
C ILE A 58 -22.88 -98.03 32.20
N GLY A 59 -23.56 -97.04 31.61
CA GLY A 59 -25.01 -97.06 31.41
C GLY A 59 -25.45 -96.60 30.03
N LYS A 60 -26.33 -97.35 29.35
CA LYS A 60 -26.80 -97.04 27.98
C LYS A 60 -28.31 -97.00 27.90
N ASN A 61 -28.86 -95.97 27.26
CA ASN A 61 -30.30 -95.71 27.10
C ASN A 61 -31.07 -95.76 28.44
N LEU A 62 -30.52 -95.21 29.53
CA LEU A 62 -31.15 -95.30 30.84
C LEU A 62 -32.21 -94.22 31.06
N THR A 63 -33.15 -94.48 31.96
CA THR A 63 -34.06 -93.46 32.51
C THR A 63 -33.86 -93.39 34.04
N ILE A 64 -33.65 -92.21 34.60
CA ILE A 64 -33.45 -91.99 36.04
C ILE A 64 -34.53 -91.03 36.53
N VAL A 65 -35.34 -91.48 37.49
CA VAL A 65 -36.58 -90.79 37.92
C VAL A 65 -36.73 -90.62 39.43
N GLY A 66 -36.04 -91.43 40.23
CA GLY A 66 -35.96 -91.25 41.67
C GLY A 66 -34.78 -90.36 42.05
N GLY A 67 -34.35 -90.45 43.30
CA GLY A 67 -33.05 -89.93 43.71
C GLY A 67 -32.67 -90.40 45.11
N HIS A 68 -31.41 -90.22 45.48
CA HIS A 68 -30.92 -90.52 46.81
C HIS A 68 -30.85 -89.23 47.65
N PRO A 69 -31.49 -89.16 48.83
CA PRO A 69 -31.36 -88.02 49.73
C PRO A 69 -29.98 -88.03 50.41
N ILE A 70 -29.14 -87.05 50.08
CA ILE A 70 -27.86 -86.80 50.76
C ILE A 70 -27.88 -85.36 51.28
N ASN A 71 -27.72 -85.17 52.59
CA ASN A 71 -27.78 -83.86 53.26
C ASN A 71 -29.02 -83.05 52.81
N ASP A 72 -30.21 -83.66 52.94
CA ASP A 72 -31.53 -83.14 52.57
C ASP A 72 -31.75 -82.75 51.09
N ASN A 73 -30.79 -83.03 50.19
CA ASN A 73 -30.93 -82.80 48.74
C ASN A 73 -31.13 -84.13 48.00
N LEU A 74 -32.06 -84.15 47.03
CA LEU A 74 -32.34 -85.32 46.20
C LEU A 74 -31.41 -85.40 44.98
N MET A 75 -30.62 -86.49 44.84
CA MET A 75 -29.56 -86.63 43.84
C MET A 75 -29.78 -87.82 42.89
N ALA A 76 -29.61 -87.62 41.57
CA ALA A 76 -29.84 -88.67 40.57
C ALA A 76 -28.59 -89.51 40.24
N VAL A 77 -27.45 -88.87 40.01
CA VAL A 77 -26.18 -89.52 39.63
C VAL A 77 -25.04 -88.93 40.45
N VAL A 78 -24.37 -89.77 41.25
CA VAL A 78 -23.34 -89.35 42.20
C VAL A 78 -22.03 -90.10 41.95
N ALA A 79 -20.91 -89.39 41.83
CA ALA A 79 -19.57 -90.00 41.79
C ALA A 79 -18.65 -89.37 42.84
N LYS A 80 -18.03 -90.17 43.72
CA LYS A 80 -17.13 -89.69 44.79
C LYS A 80 -15.85 -90.54 44.88
N THR A 81 -14.83 -89.99 45.54
CA THR A 81 -13.52 -90.63 45.79
C THR A 81 -12.88 -91.32 44.56
N GLY A 82 -12.59 -90.55 43.50
CA GLY A 82 -11.85 -91.00 42.32
C GLY A 82 -12.61 -91.93 41.36
N SER A 83 -13.95 -91.95 41.44
CA SER A 83 -14.79 -92.88 40.66
C SER A 83 -15.11 -92.35 39.26
N SER A 84 -15.64 -93.20 38.37
CA SER A 84 -16.01 -92.80 37.00
C SER A 84 -17.42 -93.25 36.61
N ILE A 85 -18.15 -92.40 35.89
CA ILE A 85 -19.48 -92.75 35.36
C ILE A 85 -19.52 -92.45 33.86
N GLU A 86 -19.88 -93.44 33.06
CA GLU A 86 -20.05 -93.31 31.60
C GLU A 86 -21.51 -93.58 31.21
N LEU A 87 -22.17 -92.60 30.59
CA LEU A 87 -23.59 -92.63 30.23
C LEU A 87 -23.78 -92.36 28.74
N TRP A 88 -24.67 -93.11 28.07
CA TRP A 88 -25.08 -92.84 26.70
C TRP A 88 -26.60 -92.76 26.58
N ASN A 89 -27.13 -91.70 25.96
CA ASN A 89 -28.57 -91.48 25.75
C ASN A 89 -29.42 -91.61 27.04
N THR A 90 -28.91 -91.12 28.17
CA THR A 90 -29.60 -91.22 29.47
C THR A 90 -30.55 -90.06 29.71
N THR A 91 -31.76 -90.35 30.15
CA THR A 91 -32.77 -89.35 30.56
C THR A 91 -32.84 -89.26 32.08
N ILE A 92 -32.40 -88.15 32.67
CA ILE A 92 -32.59 -87.82 34.08
C ILE A 92 -33.75 -86.84 34.18
N LYS A 93 -34.75 -87.15 35.02
CA LYS A 93 -35.89 -86.25 35.28
C LYS A 93 -36.43 -86.45 36.70
N SER A 94 -37.23 -85.50 37.16
CA SER A 94 -38.03 -85.67 38.39
C SER A 94 -39.21 -86.61 38.14
N ASP A 95 -39.69 -87.28 39.19
CA ASP A 95 -41.03 -87.89 39.21
C ASP A 95 -42.10 -86.82 39.53
N ASN A 96 -43.38 -87.13 39.31
CA ASN A 96 -44.48 -86.17 39.45
C ASN A 96 -44.60 -85.58 40.87
N ASP A 97 -44.29 -86.37 41.90
CA ASP A 97 -44.51 -86.02 43.31
C ASP A 97 -43.24 -85.47 44.02
N THR A 98 -42.05 -85.59 43.43
CA THR A 98 -40.78 -85.20 44.09
C THR A 98 -39.83 -84.48 43.14
N GLU A 99 -39.44 -83.24 43.48
CA GLU A 99 -38.57 -82.39 42.65
C GLU A 99 -37.08 -82.76 42.85
N MET A 100 -36.35 -83.05 41.77
CA MET A 100 -34.92 -83.37 41.82
C MET A 100 -34.10 -82.11 42.14
N ASP A 101 -33.28 -82.16 43.20
CA ASP A 101 -32.33 -81.09 43.50
C ASP A 101 -31.14 -81.14 42.54
N ASN A 102 -30.38 -82.25 42.50
CA ASN A 102 -29.13 -82.36 41.74
C ASN A 102 -29.19 -83.48 40.69
N GLY A 103 -29.05 -83.14 39.41
CA GLY A 103 -29.02 -84.10 38.31
C GLY A 103 -27.74 -84.94 38.28
N LEU A 104 -26.58 -84.27 38.18
CA LEU A 104 -25.25 -84.87 38.26
C LEU A 104 -24.48 -84.25 39.43
N GLU A 105 -23.79 -85.09 40.20
CA GLU A 105 -22.99 -84.63 41.34
C GLU A 105 -21.67 -85.42 41.43
N ILE A 106 -20.58 -84.80 40.98
CA ILE A 106 -19.26 -85.41 40.81
C ILE A 106 -18.29 -84.71 41.76
N TRP A 107 -17.58 -85.46 42.60
CA TRP A 107 -16.67 -84.91 43.63
C TRP A 107 -15.36 -85.70 43.76
N GLN A 108 -14.36 -85.06 44.39
CA GLN A 108 -13.17 -85.73 44.94
C GLN A 108 -12.41 -86.54 43.88
N GLY A 109 -12.01 -85.90 42.78
CA GLY A 109 -11.23 -86.55 41.71
C GLY A 109 -12.03 -87.52 40.84
N SER A 110 -13.34 -87.59 41.00
CA SER A 110 -14.21 -88.42 40.17
C SER A 110 -14.46 -87.76 38.81
N ILE A 111 -14.78 -88.55 37.77
CA ILE A 111 -15.08 -88.05 36.42
C ILE A 111 -16.41 -88.58 35.86
N ILE A 112 -17.02 -87.81 34.95
CA ILE A 112 -18.20 -88.24 34.20
C ILE A 112 -18.01 -88.09 32.69
N LYS A 113 -18.50 -89.05 31.90
CA LYS A 113 -18.62 -88.96 30.44
C LYS A 113 -20.05 -89.28 30.03
N MET A 114 -20.84 -88.27 29.68
CA MET A 114 -22.22 -88.44 29.18
C MET A 114 -22.29 -88.05 27.71
N ASN A 115 -22.71 -88.95 26.83
CA ASN A 115 -22.93 -88.67 25.41
C ASN A 115 -24.39 -88.96 25.00
N GLY A 116 -25.15 -87.90 24.71
CA GLY A 116 -26.57 -87.95 24.40
C GLY A 116 -27.46 -88.11 25.63
N GLY A 117 -28.70 -87.62 25.50
CA GLY A 117 -29.72 -87.70 26.55
C GLY A 117 -30.14 -86.33 27.08
N SER A 118 -30.81 -86.32 28.23
CA SER A 118 -31.32 -85.09 28.84
C SER A 118 -31.31 -85.10 30.36
N ILE A 119 -31.22 -83.91 30.97
CA ILE A 119 -31.20 -83.71 32.43
C ILE A 119 -32.22 -82.63 32.82
N ALA A 120 -33.25 -83.01 33.58
CA ALA A 120 -34.25 -82.11 34.13
C ALA A 120 -34.17 -82.09 35.67
N ALA A 121 -33.52 -81.05 36.23
CA ALA A 121 -33.27 -80.90 37.66
C ALA A 121 -33.24 -79.42 38.07
N LYS A 122 -33.30 -79.14 39.38
CA LYS A 122 -33.17 -77.79 39.93
C LYS A 122 -31.74 -77.26 39.79
N ASN A 123 -30.75 -78.12 39.99
CA ASN A 123 -29.34 -77.90 39.67
C ASN A 123 -28.91 -79.00 38.69
N ILE A 124 -28.46 -78.63 37.49
CA ILE A 124 -28.24 -79.63 36.42
C ILE A 124 -27.04 -80.51 36.74
N ALA A 125 -25.89 -79.90 37.03
CA ALA A 125 -24.66 -80.60 37.34
C ALA A 125 -23.79 -79.79 38.31
N ILE A 126 -23.21 -80.46 39.29
CA ILE A 126 -22.11 -79.97 40.14
C ILE A 126 -20.92 -80.88 39.89
N ILE A 127 -19.79 -80.31 39.45
CA ILE A 127 -18.59 -81.04 39.05
C ILE A 127 -17.36 -80.49 39.78
N ASP A 128 -16.84 -81.28 40.70
CA ASP A 128 -15.62 -81.01 41.47
C ASP A 128 -14.59 -82.13 41.21
N THR A 129 -13.86 -81.96 40.10
CA THR A 129 -12.82 -82.89 39.61
C THR A 129 -11.43 -82.42 40.05
N ASP A 130 -10.46 -83.32 40.23
CA ASP A 130 -9.06 -82.88 40.40
C ASP A 130 -8.35 -82.78 39.03
N ASP A 131 -7.08 -82.38 39.03
CA ASP A 131 -6.28 -82.24 37.81
C ASP A 131 -5.95 -83.59 37.12
N SER A 132 -6.36 -84.74 37.68
CA SER A 132 -5.98 -86.07 37.18
C SER A 132 -6.95 -86.68 36.15
N GLY A 133 -8.09 -86.03 35.89
CA GLY A 133 -9.11 -86.56 34.97
C GLY A 133 -9.98 -85.50 34.28
N GLU A 134 -10.49 -85.85 33.10
CA GLU A 134 -11.33 -84.98 32.27
C GLU A 134 -12.79 -85.45 32.27
N SER A 135 -13.72 -84.55 32.64
CA SER A 135 -15.16 -84.80 32.53
C SER A 135 -15.71 -84.25 31.20
N ILE A 136 -16.65 -84.98 30.58
CA ILE A 136 -17.19 -84.68 29.25
C ILE A 136 -18.72 -84.80 29.27
N LEU A 137 -19.43 -83.74 28.89
CA LEU A 137 -20.85 -83.79 28.54
C LEU A 137 -20.99 -83.47 27.05
N GLU A 138 -21.53 -84.40 26.27
CA GLU A 138 -21.64 -84.33 24.82
C GLU A 138 -23.08 -84.58 24.36
N ASN A 139 -23.63 -83.74 23.47
CA ASN A 139 -25.01 -83.83 22.95
C ASN A 139 -26.11 -83.87 24.04
N VAL A 140 -25.88 -83.28 25.21
CA VAL A 140 -26.82 -83.29 26.36
C VAL A 140 -27.75 -82.07 26.33
N LYS A 141 -29.06 -82.30 26.50
CA LYS A 141 -30.07 -81.24 26.66
C LYS A 141 -30.51 -81.10 28.11
N THR A 142 -30.61 -79.88 28.64
CA THR A 142 -30.90 -79.66 30.06
C THR A 142 -31.98 -78.62 30.27
N SER A 143 -32.81 -78.83 31.27
CA SER A 143 -33.96 -77.99 31.62
C SER A 143 -34.14 -77.95 33.14
N GLY A 144 -34.96 -77.01 33.64
CA GLY A 144 -35.40 -77.09 35.02
C GLY A 144 -36.15 -78.39 35.32
N SER A 145 -36.27 -78.69 36.61
CA SER A 145 -37.00 -79.84 37.18
C SER A 145 -38.48 -79.93 36.79
N LYS A 146 -39.09 -78.80 36.40
CA LYS A 146 -40.51 -78.67 36.07
C LYS A 146 -40.70 -77.88 34.76
N GLU A 147 -41.75 -78.21 34.03
CA GLU A 147 -42.10 -77.53 32.78
C GLU A 147 -42.25 -76.02 32.98
N ASN A 148 -41.70 -75.22 32.06
CA ASN A 148 -41.63 -73.75 32.11
C ASN A 148 -40.89 -73.12 33.31
N LYS A 149 -40.29 -73.90 34.21
CA LYS A 149 -39.45 -73.41 35.32
C LYS A 149 -37.97 -73.46 34.91
N PRO A 150 -37.18 -72.38 35.09
CA PRO A 150 -35.73 -72.45 34.89
C PRO A 150 -35.06 -73.35 35.93
N ALA A 151 -33.85 -73.83 35.61
CA ALA A 151 -32.96 -74.38 36.63
C ALA A 151 -32.46 -73.24 37.54
N ARG A 152 -32.20 -73.50 38.81
CA ARG A 152 -31.53 -72.55 39.72
C ARG A 152 -30.08 -72.36 39.30
N TRP A 153 -29.38 -73.48 39.11
CA TRP A 153 -28.02 -73.55 38.58
C TRP A 153 -27.95 -74.51 37.38
N GLY A 154 -27.23 -74.10 36.34
CA GLY A 154 -26.86 -74.95 35.22
C GLY A 154 -25.74 -75.90 35.63
N ILE A 155 -24.54 -75.70 35.07
CA ILE A 155 -23.37 -76.52 35.31
C ILE A 155 -22.39 -75.75 36.20
N GLU A 156 -22.28 -76.12 37.47
CA GLU A 156 -21.31 -75.57 38.41
C GLU A 156 -20.04 -76.42 38.43
N ILE A 157 -18.88 -75.79 38.33
CA ILE A 157 -17.58 -76.44 38.22
C ILE A 157 -16.63 -75.82 39.25
N ARG A 158 -16.08 -76.65 40.16
CA ARG A 158 -15.31 -76.19 41.32
C ARG A 158 -13.81 -76.45 41.26
N HIS A 159 -13.36 -77.53 40.61
CA HIS A 159 -11.94 -77.82 40.30
C HIS A 159 -11.83 -78.68 39.01
N GLY A 160 -10.65 -78.70 38.39
CA GLY A 160 -10.29 -79.59 37.28
C GLY A 160 -10.76 -79.15 35.87
N THR A 161 -10.81 -80.09 34.92
CA THR A 161 -11.08 -79.83 33.49
C THR A 161 -12.39 -80.47 33.00
N VAL A 162 -13.26 -79.66 32.39
CA VAL A 162 -14.58 -80.08 31.87
C VAL A 162 -14.77 -79.67 30.41
N ASN A 163 -15.25 -80.60 29.58
CA ASN A 163 -15.63 -80.36 28.18
C ASN A 163 -17.16 -80.45 28.01
N LEU A 164 -17.75 -79.40 27.44
CA LEU A 164 -19.17 -79.31 27.07
C LEU A 164 -19.26 -79.25 25.54
N LYS A 165 -19.69 -80.35 24.91
CA LYS A 165 -19.75 -80.49 23.45
C LYS A 165 -21.21 -80.55 22.98
N ASN A 166 -21.68 -79.56 22.23
CA ASN A 166 -23.07 -79.48 21.77
C ASN A 166 -24.10 -79.63 22.91
N VAL A 167 -23.86 -78.95 24.03
CA VAL A 167 -24.74 -78.94 25.20
C VAL A 167 -25.79 -77.84 25.07
N THR A 168 -27.03 -78.11 25.48
CA THR A 168 -28.08 -77.10 25.53
C THR A 168 -28.56 -76.92 26.96
N VAL A 169 -28.32 -75.76 27.56
CA VAL A 169 -28.92 -75.33 28.83
C VAL A 169 -30.10 -74.42 28.51
N SER A 170 -31.33 -74.90 28.71
CA SER A 170 -32.53 -74.20 28.21
C SER A 170 -32.75 -72.85 28.88
N LYS A 171 -32.73 -72.80 30.22
CA LYS A 171 -32.79 -71.56 31.03
C LYS A 171 -32.34 -71.82 32.46
N ALA A 172 -31.52 -70.94 33.01
CA ALA A 172 -31.10 -70.89 34.41
C ALA A 172 -31.38 -69.50 35.03
N GLU A 173 -31.66 -69.45 36.34
CA GLU A 173 -31.95 -68.22 37.10
C GLU A 173 -30.71 -67.32 37.30
N ILE A 174 -29.53 -67.93 37.36
CA ILE A 174 -28.25 -67.26 37.59
C ILE A 174 -27.24 -67.69 36.52
N TYR A 175 -26.60 -68.85 36.71
CA TYR A 175 -25.52 -69.32 35.84
C TYR A 175 -25.97 -70.50 34.99
N ALA A 176 -25.72 -70.43 33.68
CA ALA A 176 -25.76 -71.59 32.80
C ALA A 176 -24.48 -72.42 32.95
N VAL A 177 -23.34 -71.75 33.14
CA VAL A 177 -22.05 -72.34 33.51
C VAL A 177 -21.38 -71.43 34.54
N GLU A 178 -20.94 -71.99 35.66
CA GLU A 178 -20.12 -71.29 36.67
C GLU A 178 -18.81 -72.05 36.88
N ALA A 179 -17.68 -71.38 36.65
CA ALA A 179 -16.33 -71.93 36.78
C ALA A 179 -15.61 -71.20 37.92
N SER A 180 -15.27 -71.94 38.97
CA SER A 180 -14.61 -71.42 40.18
C SER A 180 -13.30 -72.16 40.49
N SER A 181 -12.52 -71.64 41.44
CA SER A 181 -11.31 -72.26 42.01
C SER A 181 -10.28 -72.78 40.99
N LYS A 182 -9.95 -71.97 39.97
CA LYS A 182 -8.94 -72.26 38.93
C LYS A 182 -9.29 -73.40 37.97
N THR A 183 -10.58 -73.53 37.66
CA THR A 183 -11.09 -74.54 36.71
C THR A 183 -10.75 -74.23 35.26
N LYS A 184 -10.81 -75.27 34.41
CA LYS A 184 -10.72 -75.14 32.94
C LYS A 184 -11.95 -75.72 32.27
N VAL A 185 -12.68 -74.90 31.53
CA VAL A 185 -13.93 -75.29 30.85
C VAL A 185 -13.80 -75.06 29.35
N ILE A 186 -14.08 -76.09 28.55
CA ILE A 186 -14.05 -76.01 27.08
C ILE A 186 -15.46 -76.27 26.56
N ILE A 187 -16.06 -75.29 25.90
CA ILE A 187 -17.38 -75.34 25.30
C ILE A 187 -17.24 -75.33 23.78
N SER A 188 -17.84 -76.30 23.09
CA SER A 188 -17.82 -76.40 21.62
C SER A 188 -19.22 -76.73 21.10
N LYS A 189 -19.86 -75.77 20.42
CA LYS A 189 -21.29 -75.78 20.02
C LYS A 189 -22.25 -75.82 21.21
N GLY A 190 -23.44 -75.25 21.01
CA GLY A 190 -24.52 -75.32 22.00
C GLY A 190 -25.24 -73.99 22.22
N SER A 191 -26.20 -74.03 23.14
CA SER A 191 -27.01 -72.87 23.52
C SER A 191 -27.18 -72.82 25.04
N PHE A 192 -26.88 -71.68 25.65
CA PHE A 192 -26.80 -71.51 27.10
C PHE A 192 -27.69 -70.36 27.56
N GLY A 193 -28.84 -70.69 28.15
CA GLY A 193 -29.75 -69.75 28.80
C GLY A 193 -29.32 -69.47 30.24
N GLY A 194 -28.65 -68.35 30.49
CA GLY A 194 -28.08 -67.95 31.79
C GLY A 194 -26.71 -67.29 31.62
N ILE A 195 -26.13 -66.78 32.72
CA ILE A 195 -24.78 -66.21 32.71
C ILE A 195 -23.75 -67.33 32.51
N ILE A 196 -22.69 -67.10 31.72
CA ILE A 196 -21.47 -67.92 31.74
C ILE A 196 -20.42 -67.14 32.56
N HIS A 197 -20.03 -67.71 33.69
CA HIS A 197 -19.26 -67.02 34.73
C HIS A 197 -17.91 -67.71 34.99
N ALA A 198 -16.82 -66.96 34.83
CA ALA A 198 -15.48 -67.37 35.25
C ALA A 198 -15.06 -66.56 36.49
N ASN A 199 -14.70 -67.26 37.57
CA ASN A 199 -14.34 -66.66 38.86
C ASN A 199 -12.90 -67.05 39.24
N GLN A 200 -12.10 -66.06 39.69
CA GLN A 200 -10.74 -66.17 40.25
C GLN A 200 -9.86 -67.33 39.71
N GLY A 201 -9.05 -67.02 38.71
CA GLY A 201 -8.09 -67.95 38.10
C GLY A 201 -8.71 -69.02 37.19
N SER A 202 -10.04 -69.05 37.03
CA SER A 202 -10.73 -70.03 36.19
C SER A 202 -10.78 -69.57 34.73
N THR A 203 -10.71 -70.52 33.80
CA THR A 203 -10.64 -70.28 32.37
C THR A 203 -11.81 -70.96 31.64
N ILE A 204 -12.50 -70.23 30.76
CA ILE A 204 -13.56 -70.76 29.90
C ILE A 204 -13.22 -70.44 28.44
N THR A 205 -13.30 -71.43 27.55
CA THR A 205 -13.14 -71.26 26.10
C THR A 205 -14.39 -71.70 25.37
N LEU A 206 -14.95 -70.85 24.51
CA LEU A 206 -16.19 -71.07 23.76
C LEU A 206 -15.94 -71.04 22.24
N ASN A 207 -16.12 -72.18 21.58
CA ASN A 207 -15.83 -72.35 20.15
C ASN A 207 -17.04 -72.88 19.36
N ASP A 208 -16.96 -72.82 18.04
CA ASP A 208 -17.97 -73.34 17.11
C ASP A 208 -19.36 -72.67 17.23
N ASN A 209 -19.40 -71.34 17.28
CA ASN A 209 -20.63 -70.54 17.26
C ASN A 209 -21.62 -70.84 18.41
N VAL A 210 -21.14 -70.82 19.66
CA VAL A 210 -22.01 -70.95 20.84
C VAL A 210 -23.01 -69.78 20.90
N THR A 211 -24.23 -70.07 21.33
CA THR A 211 -25.25 -69.06 21.67
C THR A 211 -25.38 -68.92 23.18
N VAL A 212 -25.32 -67.69 23.70
CA VAL A 212 -25.50 -67.36 25.12
C VAL A 212 -26.63 -66.35 25.25
N THR A 213 -27.58 -66.56 26.16
CA THR A 213 -28.71 -65.64 26.36
C THR A 213 -29.07 -65.52 27.83
N SER A 214 -29.10 -64.30 28.35
CA SER A 214 -29.25 -64.01 29.77
C SER A 214 -30.08 -62.75 30.05
N GLU A 215 -30.94 -62.82 31.06
CA GLU A 215 -31.68 -61.67 31.62
C GLU A 215 -30.79 -60.79 32.52
N LYS A 216 -29.50 -61.14 32.66
CA LYS A 216 -28.48 -60.41 33.42
C LYS A 216 -27.28 -60.13 32.51
N ASN A 217 -26.12 -60.70 32.82
CA ASN A 217 -24.90 -60.61 32.01
C ASN A 217 -24.79 -61.82 31.08
N GLY A 218 -24.22 -61.68 29.89
CA GLY A 218 -23.95 -62.81 29.00
C GLY A 218 -22.73 -63.61 29.45
N LEU A 219 -21.53 -63.10 29.15
CA LEU A 219 -20.26 -63.57 29.69
C LEU A 219 -19.83 -62.66 30.85
N HIS A 220 -19.35 -63.26 31.94
CA HIS A 220 -18.85 -62.54 33.13
C HIS A 220 -17.51 -63.13 33.58
N ALA A 221 -16.44 -62.33 33.61
CA ALA A 221 -15.17 -62.73 34.23
C ALA A 221 -14.90 -61.84 35.46
N ASP A 222 -14.77 -62.47 36.63
CA ASP A 222 -14.66 -61.81 37.92
C ASP A 222 -13.43 -62.31 38.70
N GLY A 223 -12.50 -61.40 38.99
CA GLY A 223 -11.31 -61.66 39.81
C GLY A 223 -10.01 -61.97 39.05
N ASP A 224 -8.87 -61.86 39.76
CA ASP A 224 -7.52 -62.08 39.20
C ASP A 224 -7.44 -63.38 38.39
N LYS A 225 -6.95 -63.28 37.15
CA LYS A 225 -6.77 -64.39 36.19
C LYS A 225 -8.03 -65.16 35.82
N ALA A 226 -9.23 -64.66 36.13
CA ALA A 226 -10.44 -65.18 35.50
C ALA A 226 -10.41 -64.82 34.01
N GLN A 227 -10.55 -65.81 33.12
CA GLN A 227 -10.49 -65.59 31.67
C GLN A 227 -11.65 -66.26 30.93
N ILE A 228 -12.27 -65.54 30.00
CA ILE A 228 -13.17 -66.13 29.01
C ILE A 228 -12.66 -65.81 27.59
N THR A 229 -12.60 -66.83 26.74
CA THR A 229 -12.20 -66.74 25.33
C THR A 229 -13.36 -67.21 24.46
N MET A 230 -13.74 -66.48 23.40
CA MET A 230 -14.82 -66.90 22.50
C MET A 230 -14.54 -66.60 21.02
N THR A 231 -14.69 -67.61 20.15
CA THR A 231 -14.57 -67.46 18.69
C THR A 231 -15.88 -67.80 18.00
N GLY A 232 -16.50 -66.77 17.38
CA GLY A 232 -17.77 -66.87 16.67
C GLY A 232 -18.99 -67.06 17.60
N GLY A 233 -20.19 -66.82 17.05
CA GLY A 233 -21.47 -67.06 17.73
C GLY A 233 -22.19 -65.80 18.19
N THR A 234 -23.02 -65.94 19.23
CA THR A 234 -23.89 -64.84 19.71
C THR A 234 -23.95 -64.78 21.23
N VAL A 235 -23.83 -63.59 21.80
CA VAL A 235 -24.01 -63.33 23.23
C VAL A 235 -25.08 -62.28 23.43
N LYS A 236 -26.09 -62.61 24.24
CA LYS A 236 -27.19 -61.74 24.61
C LYS A 236 -27.26 -61.58 26.12
N GLY A 237 -27.12 -60.35 26.63
CA GLY A 237 -27.20 -60.03 28.05
C GLY A 237 -27.93 -58.72 28.29
N GLN A 238 -29.08 -58.75 28.98
CA GLN A 238 -29.94 -57.57 29.15
C GLN A 238 -29.30 -56.44 29.98
N LYS A 239 -28.33 -56.75 30.85
CA LYS A 239 -27.52 -55.74 31.56
C LYS A 239 -26.24 -55.42 30.79
N SER A 240 -25.44 -56.46 30.53
CA SER A 240 -24.21 -56.39 29.72
C SER A 240 -24.07 -57.67 28.90
N ALA A 241 -23.75 -57.61 27.61
CA ALA A 241 -23.42 -58.84 26.88
C ALA A 241 -22.09 -59.43 27.39
N LEU A 242 -21.08 -58.58 27.58
CA LEU A 242 -19.79 -58.91 28.23
C LEU A 242 -19.58 -58.03 29.47
N LEU A 243 -19.12 -58.62 30.58
CA LEU A 243 -18.72 -57.90 31.79
C LEU A 243 -17.39 -58.43 32.35
N THR A 244 -16.47 -57.52 32.67
CA THR A 244 -15.24 -57.83 33.43
C THR A 244 -15.08 -56.91 34.64
N GLU A 245 -14.87 -57.52 35.80
CA GLU A 245 -14.64 -56.83 37.07
C GLU A 245 -13.48 -57.50 37.85
N ASN A 246 -12.90 -56.77 38.80
CA ASN A 246 -11.89 -57.28 39.75
C ASN A 246 -10.63 -57.95 39.12
N GLY A 247 -10.27 -57.61 37.88
CA GLY A 247 -9.11 -58.20 37.18
C GLY A 247 -9.44 -59.35 36.22
N GLY A 248 -10.71 -59.57 35.90
CA GLY A 248 -11.13 -60.54 34.88
C GLY A 248 -10.80 -60.10 33.44
N TYR A 249 -10.55 -61.07 32.56
CA TYR A 249 -10.21 -60.89 31.15
C TYR A 249 -11.22 -61.58 30.23
N ILE A 250 -11.69 -60.89 29.19
CA ILE A 250 -12.52 -61.45 28.12
C ILE A 250 -11.88 -61.14 26.77
N ASP A 251 -11.72 -62.16 25.93
CA ASP A 251 -11.14 -62.09 24.59
C ASP A 251 -12.14 -62.71 23.60
N VAL A 252 -12.62 -61.92 22.63
CA VAL A 252 -13.66 -62.34 21.69
C VAL A 252 -13.35 -61.99 20.23
N THR A 253 -13.55 -62.94 19.34
CA THR A 253 -13.32 -62.80 17.88
C THR A 253 -14.59 -63.16 17.10
N ASP A 254 -14.92 -62.37 16.06
CA ASP A 254 -16.06 -62.58 15.15
C ASP A 254 -17.44 -62.79 15.84
N ILE A 255 -17.68 -62.07 16.95
CA ILE A 255 -18.86 -62.25 17.81
C ILE A 255 -20.01 -61.29 17.49
N THR A 256 -21.26 -61.71 17.70
CA THR A 256 -22.41 -60.78 17.77
C THR A 256 -22.88 -60.58 19.22
N LEU A 257 -22.87 -59.33 19.70
CA LEU A 257 -23.29 -58.92 21.05
C LEU A 257 -24.62 -58.16 21.01
N THR A 258 -25.55 -58.48 21.93
CA THR A 258 -26.86 -57.82 22.05
C THR A 258 -27.31 -57.59 23.50
N ALA A 259 -28.08 -56.52 23.75
CA ALA A 259 -28.51 -56.11 25.09
C ALA A 259 -29.98 -55.64 25.19
N ASP A 260 -30.87 -56.17 24.33
CA ASP A 260 -32.34 -55.91 24.31
C ASP A 260 -32.74 -54.41 24.29
N GLY A 261 -31.85 -53.54 23.78
CA GLY A 261 -32.03 -52.08 23.76
C GLY A 261 -32.03 -51.43 25.15
N LYS A 262 -31.55 -52.13 26.19
CA LYS A 262 -31.57 -51.68 27.60
C LYS A 262 -30.21 -51.66 28.29
N GLY A 263 -29.29 -52.54 27.89
CA GLY A 263 -27.98 -52.71 28.53
C GLY A 263 -26.80 -52.19 27.71
N THR A 264 -25.60 -52.57 28.17
CA THR A 264 -24.31 -52.28 27.53
C THR A 264 -23.86 -53.47 26.66
N GLY A 265 -23.16 -53.23 25.55
CA GLY A 265 -22.52 -54.30 24.76
C GLY A 265 -21.38 -54.98 25.53
N ALA A 266 -20.29 -54.24 25.76
CA ALA A 266 -19.16 -54.70 26.56
C ALA A 266 -18.82 -53.70 27.66
N LYS A 267 -18.65 -54.18 28.90
CA LYS A 267 -18.40 -53.34 30.09
C LYS A 267 -17.20 -53.84 30.89
N SER A 268 -16.23 -52.97 31.15
CA SER A 268 -15.04 -53.27 31.94
C SER A 268 -14.90 -52.29 33.09
N ILE A 269 -14.77 -52.77 34.33
CA ILE A 269 -14.72 -51.94 35.53
C ILE A 269 -13.51 -52.30 36.40
N GLY A 270 -12.79 -51.27 36.83
CA GLY A 270 -11.68 -51.39 37.77
C GLY A 270 -10.35 -51.78 37.13
N PRO A 271 -9.23 -51.58 37.85
CA PRO A 271 -7.90 -51.85 37.33
C PRO A 271 -7.71 -53.34 37.01
N ASN A 272 -6.92 -53.61 35.97
CA ASN A 272 -6.61 -54.93 35.41
C ASN A 272 -7.78 -55.69 34.77
N SER A 273 -9.03 -55.25 34.92
CA SER A 273 -10.17 -55.78 34.16
C SER A 273 -10.03 -55.41 32.68
N MET A 274 -10.27 -56.34 31.75
CA MET A 274 -9.93 -56.15 30.34
C MET A 274 -10.85 -56.90 29.38
N ILE A 275 -11.34 -56.22 28.34
CA ILE A 275 -12.08 -56.84 27.22
C ILE A 275 -11.40 -56.50 25.91
N ASP A 276 -10.97 -57.53 25.17
CA ASP A 276 -10.46 -57.40 23.80
C ASP A 276 -11.50 -57.93 22.81
N LEU A 277 -11.85 -57.12 21.80
CA LEU A 277 -12.75 -57.47 20.71
C LEU A 277 -12.02 -57.40 19.36
N HIS A 278 -12.11 -58.48 18.58
CA HIS A 278 -11.36 -58.65 17.33
C HIS A 278 -12.24 -58.89 16.10
N ASP A 279 -11.66 -58.58 14.94
CA ASP A 279 -12.17 -58.83 13.59
C ASP A 279 -13.58 -58.28 13.34
N ASN A 280 -14.56 -59.13 13.03
CA ASN A 280 -15.91 -58.69 12.64
C ASN A 280 -16.88 -58.59 13.83
N ALA A 281 -16.38 -58.33 15.04
CA ALA A 281 -17.21 -58.16 16.22
C ALA A 281 -18.31 -57.10 16.02
N THR A 282 -19.58 -57.46 16.24
CA THR A 282 -20.72 -56.55 16.08
C THR A 282 -21.48 -56.38 17.38
N ILE A 283 -21.76 -55.13 17.74
CA ILE A 283 -22.64 -54.76 18.87
C ILE A 283 -23.90 -54.13 18.30
N LYS A 284 -25.07 -54.67 18.64
CA LYS A 284 -26.37 -54.13 18.23
C LYS A 284 -27.38 -54.22 19.37
N GLU A 285 -28.49 -53.50 19.26
CA GLU A 285 -29.57 -53.53 20.26
C GLU A 285 -29.04 -53.23 21.68
N ALA A 286 -28.24 -52.18 21.84
CA ALA A 286 -27.68 -51.74 23.11
C ALA A 286 -27.84 -50.22 23.30
N VAL A 287 -27.87 -49.77 24.56
CA VAL A 287 -27.91 -48.33 24.92
C VAL A 287 -26.51 -47.74 24.83
N ILE A 288 -25.54 -48.46 25.41
CA ILE A 288 -24.11 -48.15 25.36
C ILE A 288 -23.40 -49.30 24.64
N GLY A 289 -22.51 -49.00 23.69
CA GLY A 289 -21.75 -50.04 22.99
C GLY A 289 -20.63 -50.59 23.86
N LEU A 290 -19.67 -49.73 24.20
CA LEU A 290 -18.52 -50.02 25.06
C LEU A 290 -18.55 -49.10 26.29
N GLU A 291 -18.29 -49.63 27.49
CA GLU A 291 -18.25 -48.85 28.74
C GLU A 291 -17.04 -49.27 29.60
N ALA A 292 -16.00 -48.44 29.66
CA ALA A 292 -14.77 -48.72 30.40
C ALA A 292 -14.60 -47.73 31.58
N LYS A 293 -14.61 -48.24 32.81
CA LYS A 293 -14.67 -47.44 34.04
C LYS A 293 -13.56 -47.73 35.01
N ASP A 294 -13.12 -46.71 35.74
CA ASP A 294 -12.17 -46.81 36.85
C ASP A 294 -10.87 -47.56 36.46
N ASN A 295 -10.30 -47.15 35.33
CA ASN A 295 -9.13 -47.76 34.66
C ASN A 295 -9.29 -49.20 34.12
N GLY A 296 -10.53 -49.69 33.99
CA GLY A 296 -10.84 -50.88 33.18
C GLY A 296 -10.45 -50.69 31.71
N VAL A 297 -10.05 -51.77 31.05
CA VAL A 297 -9.59 -51.76 29.65
C VAL A 297 -10.66 -52.30 28.72
N ILE A 298 -10.89 -51.61 27.60
CA ILE A 298 -11.53 -52.16 26.41
C ILE A 298 -10.67 -51.85 25.18
N GLN A 299 -10.34 -52.87 24.40
CA GLN A 299 -9.80 -52.72 23.05
C GLN A 299 -10.80 -53.26 22.01
N MET A 300 -10.91 -52.59 20.87
CA MET A 300 -11.69 -53.09 19.74
C MET A 300 -10.93 -52.81 18.43
N THR A 301 -10.62 -53.87 17.69
CA THR A 301 -9.95 -53.81 16.39
C THR A 301 -10.86 -54.38 15.32
N GLY A 302 -11.37 -53.52 14.44
CA GLY A 302 -12.40 -53.87 13.45
C GLY A 302 -13.82 -53.81 14.03
N GLY A 303 -14.79 -54.31 13.25
CA GLY A 303 -16.16 -54.48 13.69
C GLY A 303 -17.06 -53.23 13.67
N SER A 304 -18.26 -53.35 14.26
CA SER A 304 -19.24 -52.25 14.28
C SER A 304 -20.10 -52.19 15.54
N ILE A 305 -20.54 -50.98 15.89
CA ILE A 305 -21.34 -50.65 17.06
C ILE A 305 -22.61 -49.90 16.59
N THR A 306 -23.79 -50.46 16.88
CA THR A 306 -25.10 -49.91 16.51
C THR A 306 -25.96 -49.75 17.77
N VAL A 307 -26.14 -48.52 18.24
CA VAL A 307 -26.62 -48.20 19.59
C VAL A 307 -27.66 -47.08 19.61
N SER A 308 -28.39 -46.94 20.72
CA SER A 308 -29.43 -45.91 20.87
C SER A 308 -28.99 -44.63 21.61
N GLN A 309 -27.86 -44.62 22.34
CA GLN A 309 -27.38 -43.43 23.07
C GLN A 309 -25.88 -43.15 22.95
N THR A 310 -25.01 -44.12 23.28
CA THR A 310 -23.55 -43.89 23.35
C THR A 310 -22.76 -45.01 22.69
N GLY A 311 -21.87 -44.69 21.74
CA GLY A 311 -21.03 -45.69 21.07
C GLY A 311 -19.99 -46.30 22.01
N ALA A 312 -19.07 -45.49 22.51
CA ALA A 312 -18.07 -45.88 23.49
C ALA A 312 -17.92 -44.81 24.59
N SER A 313 -17.81 -45.24 25.85
CA SER A 313 -17.73 -44.36 27.01
C SER A 313 -16.56 -44.77 27.93
N PHE A 314 -15.64 -43.84 28.16
CA PHE A 314 -14.50 -43.99 29.05
C PHE A 314 -14.63 -42.96 30.19
N GLU A 315 -14.74 -43.44 31.43
CA GLU A 315 -14.99 -42.62 32.62
C GLU A 315 -13.97 -42.95 33.72
N ASN A 316 -13.28 -41.94 34.25
CA ASN A 316 -12.19 -42.10 35.24
C ASN A 316 -11.11 -43.10 34.77
N ASN A 317 -10.60 -42.90 33.55
CA ASN A 317 -9.87 -43.94 32.83
C ASN A 317 -8.64 -43.40 32.05
N ASN A 318 -7.46 -43.45 32.68
CA ASN A 318 -6.17 -43.10 32.08
C ASN A 318 -5.34 -44.33 31.67
N ASN A 319 -5.98 -45.48 31.47
CA ASN A 319 -5.28 -46.70 31.08
C ASN A 319 -4.96 -46.66 29.57
N ASP A 320 -3.67 -46.59 29.23
CA ASP A 320 -3.12 -46.42 27.87
C ASP A 320 -3.39 -47.60 26.94
N LYS A 321 -3.89 -48.71 27.48
CA LYS A 321 -4.39 -49.86 26.73
C LYS A 321 -5.75 -49.62 26.07
N ASN A 322 -6.53 -48.62 26.47
CA ASN A 322 -7.81 -48.33 25.82
C ASN A 322 -7.61 -47.79 24.41
N LYS A 323 -7.97 -48.61 23.41
CA LYS A 323 -7.71 -48.34 21.99
C LYS A 323 -8.87 -48.83 21.13
N LEU A 324 -9.34 -47.98 20.23
CA LEU A 324 -10.28 -48.36 19.18
C LEU A 324 -9.58 -48.17 17.83
N GLU A 325 -9.56 -49.21 17.01
CA GLU A 325 -8.97 -49.19 15.66
C GLU A 325 -9.94 -49.77 14.63
N ASN A 326 -10.16 -49.06 13.51
CA ASN A 326 -11.02 -49.49 12.38
C ASN A 326 -12.49 -49.79 12.76
N VAL A 327 -13.04 -49.12 13.79
CA VAL A 327 -14.41 -49.36 14.28
C VAL A 327 -15.43 -48.40 13.64
N VAL A 328 -16.59 -48.94 13.23
CA VAL A 328 -17.74 -48.16 12.74
C VAL A 328 -18.81 -48.04 13.81
N ILE A 329 -19.12 -46.82 14.24
CA ILE A 329 -20.14 -46.48 15.24
C ILE A 329 -21.31 -45.76 14.56
N LYS A 330 -22.54 -46.22 14.80
CA LYS A 330 -23.76 -45.63 14.24
C LYS A 330 -24.96 -45.72 15.17
N SER A 331 -25.98 -44.91 14.87
CA SER A 331 -27.30 -45.05 15.48
C SER A 331 -27.99 -46.35 15.10
N SER A 332 -28.82 -46.86 16.02
CA SER A 332 -29.81 -47.92 15.75
C SER A 332 -31.05 -47.40 15.00
N SER A 333 -31.12 -46.11 14.67
CA SER A 333 -32.22 -45.48 13.93
C SER A 333 -31.69 -44.32 13.07
N ASP A 334 -31.95 -44.36 11.76
CA ASP A 334 -31.48 -43.31 10.85
C ASP A 334 -32.11 -41.94 11.16
N ASP A 335 -33.37 -41.91 11.61
CA ASP A 335 -34.08 -40.67 11.99
C ASP A 335 -33.67 -40.08 13.35
N LYS A 336 -32.82 -40.76 14.14
CA LYS A 336 -32.50 -40.35 15.52
C LYS A 336 -31.00 -40.45 15.79
N PRO A 337 -30.27 -39.32 15.83
CA PRO A 337 -28.86 -39.33 16.17
C PRO A 337 -28.61 -39.79 17.61
N ILE A 338 -27.54 -40.56 17.80
CA ILE A 338 -27.05 -40.93 19.15
C ILE A 338 -26.55 -39.69 19.88
N THR A 339 -26.57 -39.70 21.21
CA THR A 339 -26.09 -38.56 22.02
C THR A 339 -24.60 -38.34 21.81
N THR A 340 -23.80 -39.41 21.92
CA THR A 340 -22.35 -39.35 21.82
C THR A 340 -21.78 -40.57 21.07
N GLY A 341 -20.93 -40.34 20.07
CA GLY A 341 -20.15 -41.40 19.41
C GLY A 341 -19.12 -42.00 20.36
N VAL A 342 -18.11 -41.20 20.73
CA VAL A 342 -17.08 -41.57 21.70
C VAL A 342 -16.96 -40.51 22.80
N SER A 343 -16.98 -40.93 24.06
CA SER A 343 -16.91 -40.07 25.24
C SER A 343 -15.68 -40.39 26.10
N ALA A 344 -14.95 -39.36 26.53
CA ALA A 344 -13.93 -39.43 27.56
C ALA A 344 -14.26 -38.41 28.66
N ASP A 345 -14.49 -38.86 29.89
CA ASP A 345 -14.91 -38.02 31.01
C ASP A 345 -14.11 -38.30 32.29
N LYS A 346 -14.00 -37.30 33.17
CA LYS A 346 -13.28 -37.36 34.47
C LYS A 346 -11.82 -37.81 34.34
N LYS A 347 -10.99 -37.00 33.70
CA LYS A 347 -9.55 -37.26 33.48
C LYS A 347 -9.33 -38.60 32.78
N SER A 348 -10.03 -38.85 31.68
CA SER A 348 -9.83 -40.05 30.86
C SER A 348 -8.93 -39.77 29.66
N THR A 349 -8.11 -40.73 29.24
CA THR A 349 -7.23 -40.63 28.07
C THR A 349 -7.54 -41.75 27.08
N LEU A 350 -7.73 -41.40 25.80
CA LEU A 350 -8.16 -42.34 24.76
C LEU A 350 -7.44 -42.13 23.43
N ALA A 351 -6.98 -43.23 22.83
CA ALA A 351 -6.41 -43.27 21.48
C ALA A 351 -7.39 -43.92 20.49
N LEU A 352 -7.64 -43.23 19.37
CA LEU A 352 -8.55 -43.63 18.30
C LEU A 352 -7.78 -43.69 16.97
N LYS A 353 -8.01 -44.75 16.19
CA LYS A 353 -7.38 -44.92 14.87
C LYS A 353 -8.38 -45.33 13.80
N ASN A 354 -8.48 -44.56 12.73
CA ASN A 354 -9.41 -44.82 11.61
C ASN A 354 -10.86 -45.12 12.09
N ILE A 355 -11.42 -44.23 12.91
CA ILE A 355 -12.76 -44.39 13.48
C ILE A 355 -13.79 -43.69 12.60
N THR A 356 -14.93 -44.36 12.37
CA THR A 356 -16.09 -43.77 11.71
C THR A 356 -17.24 -43.66 12.71
N VAL A 357 -17.75 -42.46 12.92
CA VAL A 357 -18.99 -42.18 13.66
C VAL A 357 -20.00 -41.60 12.68
N THR A 358 -21.22 -42.12 12.65
CA THR A 358 -22.31 -41.59 11.80
C THR A 358 -23.58 -41.37 12.61
N ASN A 359 -24.29 -40.28 12.29
CA ASN A 359 -25.56 -39.90 12.92
C ASN A 359 -25.44 -39.78 14.46
N ALA A 360 -24.57 -38.87 14.93
CA ALA A 360 -24.42 -38.51 16.34
C ALA A 360 -24.62 -37.00 16.53
N LYS A 361 -25.10 -36.59 17.72
CA LYS A 361 -25.11 -35.18 18.11
C LYS A 361 -23.69 -34.71 18.37
N LYS A 362 -22.96 -35.45 19.21
CA LYS A 362 -21.52 -35.31 19.41
C LYS A 362 -20.81 -36.53 18.87
N ALA A 363 -19.96 -36.39 17.87
CA ALA A 363 -19.17 -37.52 17.41
C ALA A 363 -18.05 -37.86 18.40
N LEU A 364 -17.40 -36.84 18.97
CA LEU A 364 -16.38 -36.95 20.02
C LEU A 364 -16.71 -35.95 21.14
N PHE A 365 -16.64 -36.41 22.39
CA PHE A 365 -16.86 -35.57 23.57
C PHE A 365 -15.79 -35.84 24.63
N ALA A 366 -14.99 -34.82 24.95
CA ALA A 366 -14.00 -34.86 26.03
C ALA A 366 -14.40 -33.86 27.13
N ASN A 367 -14.54 -34.33 28.37
CA ASN A 367 -14.99 -33.51 29.51
C ASN A 367 -14.15 -33.76 30.78
N ASP A 368 -14.11 -32.77 31.68
CA ASP A 368 -13.33 -32.77 32.93
C ASP A 368 -11.90 -33.26 32.74
N ASN A 369 -11.04 -32.42 32.15
CA ASN A 369 -9.61 -32.66 31.99
C ASN A 369 -9.25 -33.96 31.22
N SER A 370 -10.11 -34.41 30.31
CA SER A 370 -9.92 -35.64 29.51
C SER A 370 -9.20 -35.38 28.18
N GLN A 371 -8.64 -36.41 27.57
CA GLN A 371 -7.84 -36.33 26.34
C GLN A 371 -8.28 -37.37 25.30
N ILE A 372 -8.52 -36.94 24.07
CA ILE A 372 -8.79 -37.83 22.92
C ILE A 372 -7.80 -37.51 21.80
N THR A 373 -7.10 -38.53 21.29
CA THR A 373 -6.22 -38.40 20.12
C THR A 373 -6.71 -39.29 18.98
N VAL A 374 -6.89 -38.71 17.79
CA VAL A 374 -7.29 -39.41 16.56
C VAL A 374 -6.14 -39.44 15.56
N THR A 375 -5.90 -40.63 14.99
CA THR A 375 -4.84 -40.91 14.00
C THR A 375 -5.34 -41.83 12.88
N GLY A 376 -4.57 -41.97 11.79
CA GLY A 376 -4.87 -42.88 10.69
C GLY A 376 -6.14 -42.55 9.90
N GLY A 377 -6.59 -41.29 9.96
CA GLY A 377 -7.86 -40.83 9.40
C GLY A 377 -9.06 -41.06 10.32
N GLY A 378 -10.22 -40.62 9.86
CA GLY A 378 -11.49 -40.79 10.56
C GLY A 378 -12.60 -39.95 9.95
N SER A 379 -13.85 -40.33 10.19
CA SER A 379 -15.03 -39.62 9.70
C SER A 379 -16.06 -39.48 10.82
N PHE A 380 -16.35 -38.25 11.21
CA PHE A 380 -17.15 -37.91 12.40
C PHE A 380 -18.40 -37.13 11.99
N GLY A 381 -19.55 -37.82 11.92
CA GLY A 381 -20.88 -37.26 11.70
C GLY A 381 -21.50 -36.79 13.02
N GLY A 382 -21.15 -35.58 13.46
CA GLY A 382 -21.56 -34.93 14.70
C GLY A 382 -20.51 -33.94 15.22
N GLU A 383 -20.88 -33.12 16.22
CA GLU A 383 -19.99 -32.13 16.86
C GLU A 383 -18.76 -32.80 17.49
N VAL A 384 -17.57 -32.20 17.35
CA VAL A 384 -16.37 -32.57 18.11
C VAL A 384 -16.14 -31.55 19.21
N GLN A 385 -16.32 -31.95 20.46
CA GLN A 385 -16.45 -31.00 21.58
C GLN A 385 -15.51 -31.32 22.75
N ALA A 386 -14.73 -30.31 23.17
CA ALA A 386 -13.83 -30.36 24.32
C ALA A 386 -14.29 -29.39 25.41
N LYS A 387 -14.51 -29.88 26.64
CA LYS A 387 -14.97 -29.08 27.79
C LYS A 387 -14.12 -29.24 29.05
N GLN A 388 -14.15 -28.21 29.90
CA GLN A 388 -13.59 -28.22 31.26
C GLN A 388 -12.12 -28.70 31.31
N GLY A 389 -11.23 -28.04 30.56
CA GLY A 389 -9.80 -28.37 30.54
C GLY A 389 -9.41 -29.58 29.68
N SER A 390 -10.35 -30.10 28.88
CA SER A 390 -10.12 -31.29 28.05
C SER A 390 -9.44 -30.96 26.71
N THR A 391 -8.69 -31.91 26.15
CA THR A 391 -7.99 -31.76 24.87
C THR A 391 -8.44 -32.78 23.83
N ILE A 392 -8.67 -32.35 22.58
CA ILE A 392 -8.88 -33.24 21.43
C ILE A 392 -7.87 -32.92 20.34
N THR A 393 -7.15 -33.94 19.86
CA THR A 393 -6.17 -33.83 18.76
C THR A 393 -6.63 -34.66 17.56
N LEU A 394 -6.75 -34.03 16.39
CA LEU A 394 -7.20 -34.63 15.14
C LEU A 394 -6.09 -34.56 14.08
N ASN A 395 -5.50 -35.71 13.73
CA ASN A 395 -4.43 -35.81 12.73
C ASN A 395 -4.85 -36.65 11.52
N ASP A 396 -4.01 -36.69 10.49
CA ASP A 396 -4.13 -37.62 9.35
C ASP A 396 -5.40 -37.44 8.49
N ASN A 397 -5.77 -36.19 8.20
CA ASN A 397 -6.90 -35.82 7.33
C ASN A 397 -8.29 -36.29 7.81
N VAL A 398 -8.57 -36.14 9.10
CA VAL A 398 -9.91 -36.35 9.67
C VAL A 398 -10.98 -35.52 8.93
N LYS A 399 -12.15 -36.13 8.71
CA LYS A 399 -13.37 -35.45 8.26
C LYS A 399 -14.33 -35.28 9.43
N VAL A 400 -14.81 -34.06 9.65
CA VAL A 400 -15.91 -33.73 10.58
C VAL A 400 -17.08 -33.15 9.79
N THR A 401 -18.30 -33.55 10.11
CA THR A 401 -19.53 -33.03 9.51
C THR A 401 -20.63 -33.00 10.57
N SER A 402 -21.09 -31.80 10.93
CA SER A 402 -22.02 -31.57 12.03
C SER A 402 -23.21 -30.72 11.60
N GLU A 403 -24.40 -31.05 12.10
CA GLU A 403 -25.61 -30.22 11.95
C GLU A 403 -25.74 -29.12 13.02
N ASP A 404 -24.72 -28.96 13.87
CA ASP A 404 -24.56 -27.89 14.85
C ASP A 404 -23.20 -27.20 14.60
N ASP A 405 -22.39 -26.96 15.64
CA ASP A 405 -20.98 -26.58 15.48
C ASP A 405 -20.11 -27.77 15.02
N GLY A 406 -19.07 -27.49 14.22
CA GLY A 406 -18.10 -28.49 13.75
C GLY A 406 -17.10 -28.91 14.85
N LEU A 407 -16.20 -27.99 15.22
CA LEU A 407 -15.31 -28.12 16.38
C LEU A 407 -15.69 -27.09 17.46
N HIS A 408 -15.85 -27.51 18.71
CA HIS A 408 -16.28 -26.64 19.82
C HIS A 408 -15.41 -26.82 21.08
N ALA A 409 -14.68 -25.76 21.48
CA ALA A 409 -13.95 -25.72 22.75
C ALA A 409 -14.61 -24.77 23.77
N GLU A 410 -14.94 -25.28 24.96
CA GLU A 410 -15.57 -24.50 26.04
C GLU A 410 -14.87 -24.73 27.39
N GLY A 411 -14.52 -23.65 28.12
CA GLY A 411 -13.86 -23.75 29.42
C GLY A 411 -12.36 -23.47 29.34
N ASP A 412 -11.79 -22.95 30.43
CA ASP A 412 -10.35 -22.72 30.56
C ASP A 412 -9.56 -24.00 30.30
N GLN A 413 -8.44 -23.87 29.59
CA GLN A 413 -7.57 -24.97 29.13
C GLN A 413 -8.24 -25.98 28.17
N SER A 414 -9.52 -25.83 27.80
CA SER A 414 -10.14 -26.69 26.79
C SER A 414 -9.56 -26.42 25.41
N LYS A 415 -9.00 -27.44 24.76
CA LYS A 415 -8.24 -27.31 23.52
C LYS A 415 -8.69 -28.29 22.45
N ILE A 416 -8.85 -27.81 21.21
CA ILE A 416 -8.90 -28.69 20.03
C ILE A 416 -7.75 -28.31 19.09
N THR A 417 -7.08 -29.31 18.51
CA THR A 417 -6.04 -29.10 17.49
C THR A 417 -6.26 -30.02 16.30
N MET A 418 -6.22 -29.49 15.09
CA MET A 418 -6.45 -30.25 13.85
C MET A 418 -5.44 -29.89 12.76
N THR A 419 -4.84 -30.91 12.13
CA THR A 419 -3.93 -30.74 10.99
C THR A 419 -4.42 -31.54 9.78
N GLY A 420 -4.65 -30.85 8.66
CA GLY A 420 -5.23 -31.42 7.45
C GLY A 420 -6.72 -31.78 7.59
N GLY A 421 -7.30 -32.32 6.52
CA GLY A 421 -8.68 -32.81 6.52
C GLY A 421 -9.75 -31.72 6.31
N THR A 422 -10.99 -32.04 6.69
CA THR A 422 -12.16 -31.20 6.41
C THR A 422 -13.09 -31.06 7.62
N VAL A 423 -13.66 -29.86 7.80
CA VAL A 423 -14.68 -29.60 8.82
C VAL A 423 -15.88 -28.93 8.17
N THR A 424 -17.05 -29.51 8.37
CA THR A 424 -18.34 -28.97 7.95
C THR A 424 -19.22 -28.76 9.18
N GLY A 425 -19.80 -27.57 9.34
CA GLY A 425 -20.68 -27.22 10.46
C GLY A 425 -21.83 -26.31 10.02
N SER A 426 -23.04 -26.60 10.50
CA SER A 426 -24.25 -25.88 10.10
C SER A 426 -24.40 -24.52 10.82
N ASN A 427 -23.97 -24.41 12.09
CA ASN A 427 -23.98 -23.15 12.85
C ASN A 427 -22.64 -22.41 12.72
N SER A 428 -21.59 -22.95 13.34
CA SER A 428 -20.20 -22.50 13.19
C SER A 428 -19.32 -23.67 12.75
N VAL A 429 -18.36 -23.46 11.84
CA VAL A 429 -17.41 -24.53 11.53
C VAL A 429 -16.43 -24.74 12.71
N LEU A 430 -15.96 -23.63 13.30
CA LEU A 430 -15.21 -23.61 14.57
C LEU A 430 -15.89 -22.65 15.56
N TYR A 431 -16.06 -23.09 16.82
CA TYR A 431 -16.63 -22.27 17.89
C TYR A 431 -15.82 -22.35 19.19
N THR A 432 -15.53 -21.19 19.81
CA THR A 432 -14.87 -21.15 21.12
C THR A 432 -15.55 -20.20 22.08
N LYS A 433 -15.56 -20.57 23.36
CA LYS A 433 -16.10 -19.74 24.45
C LYS A 433 -15.46 -20.03 25.81
N ALA A 434 -15.50 -19.03 26.68
CA ALA A 434 -15.23 -19.17 28.12
C ALA A 434 -13.92 -19.93 28.47
N GLY A 435 -12.83 -19.58 27.82
CA GLY A 435 -11.48 -20.13 28.01
C GLY A 435 -11.02 -21.07 26.89
N GLY A 436 -11.91 -21.48 25.99
CA GLY A 436 -11.63 -22.43 24.93
C GLY A 436 -10.63 -21.94 23.87
N TYR A 437 -9.80 -22.86 23.38
CA TYR A 437 -8.79 -22.64 22.35
C TYR A 437 -8.94 -23.66 21.20
N ILE A 438 -8.96 -23.18 19.95
CA ILE A 438 -8.91 -24.02 18.76
C ILE A 438 -7.72 -23.62 17.89
N HIS A 439 -6.94 -24.60 17.45
CA HIS A 439 -5.87 -24.41 16.47
C HIS A 439 -6.08 -25.34 15.28
N VAL A 440 -6.16 -24.77 14.07
CA VAL A 440 -6.27 -25.52 12.83
C VAL A 440 -5.12 -25.18 11.89
N LYS A 441 -4.63 -26.17 11.16
CA LYS A 441 -3.62 -25.99 10.12
C LYS A 441 -3.94 -26.80 8.87
N ASP A 442 -3.89 -26.15 7.71
CA ASP A 442 -4.12 -26.78 6.40
C ASP A 442 -5.51 -27.46 6.29
N VAL A 443 -6.55 -26.89 6.91
CA VAL A 443 -7.92 -27.48 6.99
C VAL A 443 -8.87 -26.82 5.98
N ALA A 444 -9.67 -27.62 5.28
CA ALA A 444 -10.77 -27.11 4.45
C ALA A 444 -12.07 -27.03 5.28
N MET A 445 -12.56 -25.80 5.49
CA MET A 445 -13.73 -25.48 6.31
C MET A 445 -14.93 -25.09 5.43
N THR A 446 -16.12 -25.62 5.70
CA THR A 446 -17.34 -25.31 4.93
C THR A 446 -18.55 -25.11 5.83
N ALA A 447 -19.21 -23.97 5.74
CA ALA A 447 -20.45 -23.70 6.48
C ALA A 447 -21.70 -24.07 5.63
N ASN A 448 -22.53 -25.00 6.13
CA ASN A 448 -23.60 -25.63 5.33
C ASN A 448 -25.04 -25.39 5.84
N GLY A 449 -25.23 -24.73 6.97
CA GLY A 449 -26.56 -24.53 7.56
C GLY A 449 -27.40 -23.42 6.93
N SER A 450 -28.65 -23.32 7.37
CA SER A 450 -29.60 -22.27 6.99
C SER A 450 -29.54 -21.07 7.94
N GLY A 451 -29.43 -19.85 7.41
CA GLY A 451 -29.36 -18.62 8.19
C GLY A 451 -27.94 -18.07 8.30
N THR A 452 -27.67 -17.27 9.33
CA THR A 452 -26.32 -16.73 9.61
C THR A 452 -25.41 -17.85 10.10
N LYS A 453 -24.34 -18.09 9.35
CA LYS A 453 -23.40 -19.19 9.56
C LYS A 453 -21.95 -18.68 9.62
N PHE A 454 -21.18 -19.19 10.55
CA PHE A 454 -19.83 -18.70 10.87
C PHE A 454 -18.75 -19.67 10.39
N GLY A 455 -17.67 -19.17 9.80
CA GLY A 455 -16.47 -19.99 9.57
C GLY A 455 -15.76 -20.28 10.89
N ALA A 456 -15.23 -19.24 11.53
CA ALA A 456 -14.69 -19.33 12.89
C ALA A 456 -15.31 -18.27 13.80
N PHE A 457 -15.85 -18.67 14.96
CA PHE A 457 -16.46 -17.75 15.91
C PHE A 457 -15.87 -17.91 17.33
N ALA A 458 -15.11 -16.91 17.77
CA ALA A 458 -14.63 -16.79 19.14
C ALA A 458 -15.55 -15.85 19.94
N ARG A 459 -16.03 -16.31 21.11
CA ARG A 459 -16.98 -15.56 21.94
C ARG A 459 -16.57 -15.49 23.42
N GLY A 460 -16.40 -14.27 23.93
CA GLY A 460 -15.80 -14.08 25.25
C GLY A 460 -14.32 -14.51 25.26
N PRO A 461 -13.70 -14.66 26.44
CA PRO A 461 -12.26 -14.92 26.52
C PRO A 461 -11.97 -16.28 25.91
N SER A 462 -11.45 -16.30 24.68
CA SER A 462 -11.26 -17.52 23.88
C SER A 462 -10.48 -17.20 22.62
N THR A 463 -9.85 -18.21 22.01
CA THR A 463 -8.92 -18.01 20.90
C THR A 463 -9.12 -19.04 19.79
N ILE A 464 -9.13 -18.58 18.53
CA ILE A 464 -9.02 -19.43 17.35
C ILE A 464 -7.79 -19.03 16.54
N GLU A 465 -6.92 -19.98 16.23
CA GLU A 465 -5.74 -19.79 15.38
C GLU A 465 -5.87 -20.65 14.10
N LEU A 466 -5.81 -20.02 12.93
CA LEU A 466 -5.96 -20.65 11.62
C LEU A 466 -4.70 -20.44 10.77
N ASN A 467 -3.94 -21.51 10.51
CA ASN A 467 -2.63 -21.40 9.87
C ASN A 467 -2.52 -22.19 8.55
N GLY A 468 -1.56 -21.81 7.71
CA GLY A 468 -1.22 -22.51 6.48
C GLY A 468 -2.29 -22.33 5.40
N ASN A 469 -2.55 -23.37 4.61
CA ASN A 469 -3.52 -23.34 3.51
C ASN A 469 -4.96 -23.58 4.01
N THR A 470 -5.32 -23.04 5.18
CA THR A 470 -6.68 -23.18 5.74
C THR A 470 -7.66 -22.31 4.94
N THR A 471 -8.76 -22.91 4.46
CA THR A 471 -9.75 -22.21 3.62
C THR A 471 -11.13 -22.25 4.23
N ILE A 472 -11.80 -21.11 4.34
CA ILE A 472 -13.20 -21.00 4.78
C ILE A 472 -14.08 -20.79 3.55
N LYS A 473 -15.09 -21.65 3.35
CA LYS A 473 -16.08 -21.55 2.27
C LYS A 473 -17.52 -21.47 2.78
N ASN A 474 -18.38 -20.81 2.00
CA ASN A 474 -19.83 -20.72 2.20
C ASN A 474 -20.26 -20.08 3.53
N ALA A 475 -19.40 -19.34 4.24
CA ALA A 475 -19.80 -18.66 5.47
C ALA A 475 -20.59 -17.37 5.16
N SER A 476 -21.46 -16.93 6.08
CA SER A 476 -22.03 -15.58 6.05
C SER A 476 -21.09 -14.59 6.75
N VAL A 477 -20.42 -15.04 7.81
CA VAL A 477 -19.30 -14.32 8.41
C VAL A 477 -18.09 -15.25 8.46
N GLY A 478 -17.02 -14.89 7.75
CA GLY A 478 -15.84 -15.75 7.59
C GLY A 478 -15.16 -16.03 8.92
N VAL A 479 -14.70 -14.97 9.60
CA VAL A 479 -14.21 -15.04 10.98
C VAL A 479 -14.89 -13.98 11.85
N LYS A 480 -15.19 -14.32 13.11
CA LYS A 480 -15.83 -13.41 14.07
C LYS A 480 -15.23 -13.52 15.46
N ALA A 481 -14.77 -12.41 16.02
CA ALA A 481 -14.38 -12.30 17.42
C ALA A 481 -15.35 -11.37 18.15
N GLN A 482 -16.01 -11.85 19.21
CA GLN A 482 -17.04 -11.08 19.93
C GLN A 482 -16.92 -11.15 21.45
N SER A 483 -16.96 -9.98 22.10
CA SER A 483 -16.97 -9.80 23.56
C SER A 483 -15.70 -10.25 24.30
N SER A 484 -15.35 -9.55 25.38
CA SER A 484 -14.40 -9.95 26.44
C SER A 484 -13.14 -10.71 25.98
N ASN A 485 -12.22 -10.03 25.29
CA ASN A 485 -10.92 -10.59 24.87
C ASN A 485 -10.98 -11.81 23.90
N ALA A 486 -12.08 -11.99 23.17
CA ALA A 486 -12.15 -12.94 22.05
C ALA A 486 -11.07 -12.63 21.00
N THR A 487 -10.29 -13.64 20.61
CA THR A 487 -9.11 -13.50 19.75
C THR A 487 -9.20 -14.41 18.54
N ILE A 488 -8.99 -13.88 17.34
CA ILE A 488 -8.76 -14.68 16.13
C ILE A 488 -7.45 -14.26 15.46
N LYS A 489 -6.63 -15.26 15.13
CA LYS A 489 -5.42 -15.11 14.32
C LYS A 489 -5.52 -15.98 13.08
N MET A 490 -5.28 -15.43 11.90
CA MET A 490 -5.19 -16.19 10.65
C MET A 490 -3.91 -15.85 9.92
N THR A 491 -3.14 -16.87 9.52
CA THR A 491 -1.86 -16.72 8.80
C THR A 491 -1.86 -17.61 7.56
N GLY A 492 -1.94 -17.00 6.38
CA GLY A 492 -2.15 -17.67 5.10
C GLY A 492 -3.62 -18.05 4.86
N GLY A 493 -3.87 -18.70 3.72
CA GLY A 493 -5.17 -19.25 3.38
C GLY A 493 -6.16 -18.24 2.81
N SER A 494 -7.45 -18.60 2.80
CA SER A 494 -8.49 -17.78 2.19
C SER A 494 -9.86 -17.85 2.88
N ILE A 495 -10.61 -16.76 2.78
CA ILE A 495 -11.98 -16.61 3.25
C ILE A 495 -12.86 -16.33 2.02
N GLU A 496 -13.78 -17.24 1.72
CA GLU A 496 -14.68 -17.21 0.57
C GLU A 496 -16.13 -17.30 1.07
N ILE A 497 -16.80 -16.15 1.13
CA ILE A 497 -18.11 -15.99 1.78
C ILE A 497 -19.27 -15.93 0.76
N SER A 498 -20.47 -16.29 1.23
CA SER A 498 -21.67 -16.40 0.41
C SER A 498 -22.85 -15.64 1.02
N GLY A 499 -23.36 -14.61 0.33
CA GLY A 499 -24.51 -13.80 0.73
C GLY A 499 -24.29 -12.29 0.49
N GLY A 500 -25.38 -11.51 0.45
CA GLY A 500 -25.31 -10.05 0.29
C GLY A 500 -24.86 -9.33 1.58
N ASP A 501 -25.47 -9.67 2.71
CA ASP A 501 -25.12 -9.12 4.04
C ASP A 501 -23.93 -9.88 4.68
N ALA A 502 -23.01 -10.37 3.86
CA ALA A 502 -21.90 -11.19 4.30
C ALA A 502 -20.69 -10.32 4.68
N ILE A 503 -19.89 -10.77 5.68
CA ILE A 503 -18.72 -10.05 6.18
C ILE A 503 -17.51 -10.99 6.21
N GLY A 504 -16.38 -10.58 5.63
CA GLY A 504 -15.17 -11.42 5.60
C GLY A 504 -14.61 -11.70 6.98
N ALA A 505 -14.29 -10.63 7.73
CA ALA A 505 -13.87 -10.70 9.12
C ALA A 505 -14.57 -9.63 9.98
N PHE A 506 -15.10 -10.03 11.13
CA PHE A 506 -15.86 -9.15 12.02
C PHE A 506 -15.33 -9.17 13.46
N PHE A 507 -14.81 -8.04 13.93
CA PHE A 507 -14.26 -7.87 15.28
C PHE A 507 -15.14 -6.88 16.04
N TYR A 508 -15.91 -7.35 17.03
CA TYR A 508 -16.96 -6.55 17.64
C TYR A 508 -16.99 -6.69 19.17
N ASP A 509 -16.93 -5.59 19.90
CA ASP A 509 -16.94 -5.60 21.38
C ASP A 509 -15.78 -6.43 21.99
N THR A 510 -14.68 -6.64 21.25
CA THR A 510 -13.51 -7.40 21.73
C THR A 510 -12.35 -6.50 22.15
N SER A 511 -11.95 -6.64 23.41
CA SER A 511 -10.78 -5.96 23.98
C SER A 511 -9.43 -6.56 23.56
N SER A 512 -9.41 -7.59 22.69
CA SER A 512 -8.15 -8.25 22.32
C SER A 512 -7.35 -7.45 21.30
N LYS A 513 -6.11 -7.16 21.67
CA LYS A 513 -5.08 -6.57 20.80
C LYS A 513 -4.32 -7.61 19.96
N GLU A 514 -4.63 -8.89 20.14
CA GLU A 514 -3.95 -10.01 19.45
C GLU A 514 -4.66 -10.44 18.15
N ASN A 515 -5.79 -9.80 17.80
CA ASN A 515 -6.50 -10.06 16.56
C ASN A 515 -5.63 -9.68 15.34
N LYS A 516 -5.26 -10.68 14.53
CA LYS A 516 -4.40 -10.48 13.34
C LYS A 516 -4.85 -11.33 12.16
N LEU A 517 -4.89 -10.72 10.96
CA LEU A 517 -4.93 -11.43 9.69
C LEU A 517 -3.63 -11.16 8.93
N GLN A 518 -2.94 -12.21 8.49
CA GLN A 518 -1.67 -12.13 7.78
C GLN A 518 -1.70 -13.00 6.52
N ASP A 519 -1.32 -12.46 5.36
CA ASP A 519 -1.26 -13.18 4.07
C ASP A 519 -2.61 -13.85 3.69
N VAL A 520 -3.74 -13.24 4.08
CA VAL A 520 -5.10 -13.78 3.85
C VAL A 520 -5.74 -13.14 2.63
N LYS A 521 -6.36 -13.96 1.76
CA LYS A 521 -7.28 -13.48 0.72
C LYS A 521 -8.73 -13.56 1.20
N ILE A 522 -9.49 -12.48 1.04
CA ILE A 522 -10.93 -12.38 1.32
C ILE A 522 -11.68 -12.06 0.01
N SER A 523 -12.63 -12.91 -0.38
CA SER A 523 -13.46 -12.74 -1.58
C SER A 523 -14.86 -13.37 -1.41
N THR A 524 -15.74 -13.23 -2.39
CA THR A 524 -17.02 -13.95 -2.42
C THR A 524 -16.90 -15.27 -3.20
N ASP A 525 -17.89 -16.16 -3.05
CA ASP A 525 -18.00 -17.43 -3.78
C ASP A 525 -18.52 -17.28 -5.22
N LYS A 526 -19.00 -16.08 -5.58
CA LYS A 526 -19.73 -15.79 -6.82
C LYS A 526 -19.47 -14.37 -7.32
N ASP A 527 -19.04 -14.26 -8.57
CA ASP A 527 -18.66 -12.99 -9.21
C ASP A 527 -19.77 -11.92 -9.26
N THR A 528 -21.05 -12.31 -9.10
CA THR A 528 -22.19 -11.40 -9.10
C THR A 528 -22.56 -10.86 -7.71
N PHE A 529 -21.90 -11.31 -6.64
CA PHE A 529 -22.21 -10.90 -5.27
C PHE A 529 -21.05 -10.12 -4.67
N LEU A 530 -21.39 -8.95 -4.11
CA LEU A 530 -20.50 -8.17 -3.26
C LEU A 530 -20.85 -8.46 -1.79
N MET A 531 -19.84 -8.74 -0.97
CA MET A 531 -20.00 -8.76 0.49
C MET A 531 -20.17 -7.32 1.02
N GLU A 532 -20.86 -7.14 2.14
CA GLU A 532 -21.06 -5.82 2.74
C GLU A 532 -19.72 -5.20 3.16
N ASN A 533 -18.94 -5.95 3.94
CA ASN A 533 -17.64 -5.51 4.45
C ASN A 533 -16.58 -6.61 4.32
N GLY A 534 -15.40 -6.27 3.80
CA GLY A 534 -14.24 -7.16 3.82
C GLY A 534 -13.72 -7.42 5.24
N VAL A 535 -13.34 -6.35 5.93
CA VAL A 535 -13.05 -6.34 7.38
C VAL A 535 -13.89 -5.26 8.04
N SER A 536 -14.68 -5.64 9.04
CA SER A 536 -15.48 -4.73 9.87
C SER A 536 -15.03 -4.79 11.32
N VAL A 537 -14.83 -3.64 11.95
CA VAL A 537 -14.40 -3.52 13.35
C VAL A 537 -15.31 -2.53 14.10
N GLY A 538 -15.87 -2.96 15.23
CA GLY A 538 -16.85 -2.19 15.99
C GLY A 538 -16.67 -2.27 17.52
N LYS A 539 -17.17 -1.26 18.24
CA LYS A 539 -17.15 -1.16 19.71
C LYS A 539 -15.76 -1.31 20.32
N LYS A 540 -14.91 -0.30 20.14
CA LYS A 540 -13.59 -0.19 20.78
C LYS A 540 -12.69 -1.43 20.53
N SER A 541 -12.92 -2.12 19.41
CA SER A 541 -12.17 -3.32 19.03
C SER A 541 -10.94 -2.92 18.21
N SER A 542 -9.94 -3.80 18.16
CA SER A 542 -8.76 -3.61 17.30
C SER A 542 -8.39 -4.84 16.49
N VAL A 543 -7.84 -4.64 15.29
CA VAL A 543 -7.25 -5.70 14.44
C VAL A 543 -5.99 -5.19 13.72
N THR A 544 -5.03 -6.07 13.50
CA THR A 544 -3.89 -5.85 12.59
C THR A 544 -4.07 -6.66 11.31
N LEU A 545 -3.90 -6.02 10.15
CA LEU A 545 -3.91 -6.62 8.83
C LEU A 545 -2.52 -6.51 8.21
N ASP A 546 -1.97 -7.62 7.73
CA ASP A 546 -0.59 -7.70 7.23
C ASP A 546 -0.60 -8.44 5.88
N ASN A 547 -0.33 -7.72 4.79
CA ASN A 547 -0.42 -8.23 3.42
C ASN A 547 -1.77 -8.91 3.07
N VAL A 548 -2.89 -8.34 3.54
CA VAL A 548 -4.25 -8.86 3.27
C VAL A 548 -4.74 -8.39 1.89
N THR A 549 -5.45 -9.26 1.17
CA THR A 549 -6.12 -8.92 -0.11
C THR A 549 -7.63 -9.05 0.04
N ILE A 550 -8.38 -8.00 -0.32
CA ILE A 550 -9.84 -7.96 -0.27
C ILE A 550 -10.39 -7.56 -1.63
N THR A 551 -11.35 -8.35 -2.14
CA THR A 551 -12.02 -8.12 -3.44
C THR A 551 -13.52 -8.39 -3.32
N GLN A 552 -14.33 -7.87 -4.25
CA GLN A 552 -15.78 -8.15 -4.34
C GLN A 552 -16.57 -7.71 -3.09
N THR A 553 -16.46 -6.44 -2.70
CA THR A 553 -17.14 -5.89 -1.52
C THR A 553 -17.70 -4.49 -1.76
N GLN A 554 -18.75 -4.11 -1.01
CA GLN A 554 -19.21 -2.73 -0.97
C GLN A 554 -18.17 -1.83 -0.29
N SER A 555 -17.66 -2.23 0.88
CA SER A 555 -16.58 -1.53 1.59
C SER A 555 -15.48 -2.49 2.04
N ALA A 556 -14.22 -2.23 1.69
CA ALA A 556 -13.15 -3.18 1.98
C ALA A 556 -12.72 -3.17 3.45
N ILE A 557 -12.55 -1.99 4.03
CA ILE A 557 -12.15 -1.78 5.43
C ILE A 557 -13.14 -0.81 6.09
N PHE A 558 -13.79 -1.24 7.17
CA PHE A 558 -14.72 -0.41 7.94
C PHE A 558 -14.44 -0.46 9.45
N ALA A 559 -14.28 0.70 10.07
CA ALA A 559 -14.11 0.87 11.51
C ALA A 559 -15.18 1.81 12.09
N ASN A 560 -15.89 1.38 13.13
CA ASN A 560 -16.97 2.15 13.77
C ASN A 560 -16.89 2.09 15.32
N GLU A 561 -17.54 3.04 16.00
CA GLU A 561 -17.66 3.08 17.47
C GLU A 561 -16.29 2.98 18.19
N GLU A 562 -15.42 3.99 17.99
CA GLU A 562 -14.08 4.12 18.61
C GLU A 562 -13.11 2.94 18.34
N SER A 563 -13.23 2.29 17.19
CA SER A 563 -12.41 1.10 16.84
C SER A 563 -11.09 1.43 16.15
N GLN A 564 -10.15 0.49 16.10
CA GLN A 564 -8.80 0.69 15.54
C GLN A 564 -8.42 -0.38 14.52
N ILE A 565 -7.91 0.02 13.35
CA ILE A 565 -7.39 -0.91 12.33
C ILE A 565 -5.98 -0.48 11.92
N THR A 566 -5.01 -1.38 12.04
CA THR A 566 -3.63 -1.17 11.56
C THR A 566 -3.39 -2.05 10.34
N ILE A 567 -2.92 -1.47 9.24
CA ILE A 567 -2.75 -2.14 7.95
C ILE A 567 -1.32 -1.96 7.45
N SER A 568 -0.63 -3.07 7.22
CA SER A 568 0.69 -3.14 6.60
C SER A 568 0.59 -3.76 5.21
N GLY A 569 0.69 -2.94 4.17
CA GLY A 569 0.58 -3.36 2.77
C GLY A 569 -0.81 -3.89 2.41
N GLY A 570 -0.88 -4.78 1.41
CA GLY A 570 -2.12 -5.37 0.94
C GLY A 570 -2.84 -4.58 -0.18
N SER A 571 -3.97 -5.11 -0.62
CA SER A 571 -4.78 -4.57 -1.72
C SER A 571 -6.27 -4.67 -1.41
N PHE A 572 -6.96 -3.55 -1.53
CA PHE A 572 -8.35 -3.38 -1.10
C PHE A 572 -9.17 -2.86 -2.28
N GLU A 573 -10.09 -3.68 -2.79
CA GLU A 573 -10.97 -3.35 -3.91
C GLU A 573 -12.43 -3.30 -3.46
N ALA A 574 -13.10 -2.18 -3.69
CA ALA A 574 -14.48 -1.93 -3.27
C ALA A 574 -15.38 -1.40 -4.42
N GLU A 575 -16.69 -1.47 -4.23
CA GLU A 575 -17.67 -0.74 -5.05
C GLU A 575 -17.90 0.68 -4.52
N LYS A 576 -18.04 0.83 -3.19
CA LYS A 576 -18.30 2.10 -2.51
C LYS A 576 -17.02 2.63 -1.85
N ASP A 577 -16.97 2.71 -0.52
CA ASP A 577 -15.86 3.29 0.22
C ASP A 577 -14.79 2.23 0.49
N THR A 578 -13.58 2.46 0.00
CA THR A 578 -12.53 1.45 0.14
C THR A 578 -12.08 1.32 1.59
N VAL A 579 -11.86 2.45 2.26
CA VAL A 579 -11.42 2.54 3.66
C VAL A 579 -12.26 3.58 4.38
N TYR A 580 -13.01 3.18 5.40
CA TYR A 580 -13.99 4.03 6.06
C TYR A 580 -13.88 3.98 7.59
N ALA A 581 -13.56 5.11 8.20
CA ALA A 581 -13.48 5.31 9.64
C ALA A 581 -14.64 6.19 10.14
N LYS A 582 -15.45 5.68 11.06
CA LYS A 582 -16.69 6.32 11.53
C LYS A 582 -16.71 6.40 13.07
N GLN A 583 -17.37 7.43 13.62
CA GLN A 583 -17.63 7.59 15.06
C GLN A 583 -16.39 7.40 15.97
N GLY A 584 -15.36 8.24 15.77
CA GLY A 584 -14.16 8.25 16.61
C GLY A 584 -13.17 7.11 16.33
N SER A 585 -13.34 6.38 15.22
CA SER A 585 -12.49 5.23 14.88
C SER A 585 -11.22 5.67 14.15
N THR A 586 -10.14 4.89 14.29
CA THR A 586 -8.86 5.17 13.64
C THR A 586 -8.42 4.05 12.71
N ILE A 587 -7.91 4.41 11.53
CA ILE A 587 -7.32 3.46 10.57
C ILE A 587 -5.94 3.98 10.15
N THR A 588 -4.93 3.13 10.25
CA THR A 588 -3.56 3.42 9.80
C THR A 588 -3.17 2.46 8.69
N LEU A 589 -2.67 2.99 7.57
CA LEU A 589 -2.18 2.23 6.42
C LEU A 589 -0.73 2.60 6.12
N ASP A 590 0.14 1.59 6.01
CA ASP A 590 1.53 1.77 5.62
C ASP A 590 1.98 0.73 4.57
N ASN A 591 3.29 0.65 4.31
CA ASN A 591 3.94 -0.35 3.46
C ASN A 591 3.33 -0.49 2.05
N ASN A 592 2.95 0.64 1.45
CA ASN A 592 2.40 0.75 0.09
C ASN A 592 1.07 0.01 -0.14
N ALA A 593 0.18 0.03 0.85
CA ALA A 593 -1.21 -0.40 0.70
C ALA A 593 -1.89 0.24 -0.54
N LYS A 594 -2.79 -0.51 -1.18
CA LYS A 594 -3.56 -0.06 -2.35
C LYS A 594 -5.04 0.00 -2.05
N ALA A 595 -5.65 1.16 -2.23
CA ALA A 595 -7.09 1.37 -2.14
C ALA A 595 -7.67 1.63 -3.53
N THR A 596 -8.61 0.78 -3.98
CA THR A 596 -9.27 0.92 -5.28
C THR A 596 -10.78 0.86 -5.12
N SER A 597 -11.51 1.81 -5.71
CA SER A 597 -12.97 1.80 -5.75
C SER A 597 -13.48 1.92 -7.18
N SER A 598 -14.49 1.11 -7.51
CA SER A 598 -15.08 1.02 -8.86
C SER A 598 -16.29 1.94 -9.07
N ASN A 599 -16.88 2.50 -8.01
CA ASN A 599 -18.03 3.43 -8.07
C ASN A 599 -18.14 4.41 -6.86
N GLY A 600 -17.17 4.44 -5.94
CA GLY A 600 -17.22 5.25 -4.72
C GLY A 600 -15.85 5.81 -4.31
N ASN A 601 -15.63 5.94 -2.99
CA ASN A 601 -14.54 6.73 -2.44
C ASN A 601 -13.30 5.91 -2.02
N GLY A 602 -12.18 6.61 -1.84
CA GLY A 602 -10.90 6.04 -1.42
C GLY A 602 -10.81 5.91 0.10
N LEU A 603 -10.42 7.01 0.74
CA LEU A 603 -10.31 7.13 2.20
C LEU A 603 -11.43 8.04 2.73
N HIS A 604 -12.29 7.53 3.59
CA HIS A 604 -13.43 8.23 4.17
C HIS A 604 -13.33 8.30 5.71
N ALA A 605 -13.26 9.50 6.29
CA ALA A 605 -13.34 9.71 7.73
C ALA A 605 -14.58 10.54 8.12
N GLU A 606 -15.50 9.97 8.90
CA GLU A 606 -16.75 10.62 9.33
C GLU A 606 -16.87 10.71 10.85
N GLY A 607 -17.15 11.91 11.35
CA GLY A 607 -17.46 12.18 12.74
C GLY A 607 -16.24 12.58 13.57
N ASN A 608 -16.47 13.37 14.62
CA ASN A 608 -15.45 13.80 15.58
C ASN A 608 -14.49 12.67 15.99
N GLN A 609 -13.19 12.96 15.98
CA GLN A 609 -12.09 12.05 16.30
C GLN A 609 -11.90 10.86 15.33
N SER A 610 -12.72 10.69 14.30
CA SER A 610 -12.48 9.69 13.26
C SER A 610 -11.26 10.09 12.43
N LYS A 611 -10.29 9.18 12.29
CA LYS A 611 -9.01 9.49 11.64
C LYS A 611 -8.51 8.38 10.73
N ILE A 612 -8.13 8.73 9.51
CA ILE A 612 -7.33 7.88 8.63
C ILE A 612 -5.91 8.44 8.51
N THR A 613 -4.89 7.58 8.59
CA THR A 613 -3.49 7.92 8.33
C THR A 613 -2.93 6.97 7.28
N MET A 614 -2.38 7.50 6.17
CA MET A 614 -1.80 6.68 5.09
C MET A 614 -0.38 7.13 4.74
N THR A 615 0.58 6.21 4.79
CA THR A 615 2.00 6.45 4.48
C THR A 615 2.47 5.56 3.33
N GLY A 616 2.70 6.16 2.16
CA GLY A 616 2.99 5.44 0.92
C GLY A 616 1.74 4.79 0.31
N GLY A 617 1.89 4.23 -0.90
CA GLY A 617 0.82 3.50 -1.58
C GLY A 617 0.00 4.33 -2.56
N THR A 618 -1.13 3.75 -2.99
CA THR A 618 -1.95 4.29 -4.09
C THR A 618 -3.44 4.28 -3.80
N VAL A 619 -4.12 5.36 -4.17
CA VAL A 619 -5.59 5.46 -4.16
C VAL A 619 -6.06 5.63 -5.61
N ARG A 620 -6.88 4.71 -6.16
CA ARG A 620 -7.50 4.87 -7.49
C ARG A 620 -9.01 4.65 -7.43
N VAL A 621 -9.79 5.70 -7.66
CA VAL A 621 -11.24 5.67 -7.45
C VAL A 621 -12.02 6.43 -8.51
N LYS A 622 -13.34 6.28 -8.50
CA LYS A 622 -14.22 7.08 -9.35
C LYS A 622 -14.71 8.36 -8.69
N GLU A 623 -15.19 8.27 -7.45
CA GLU A 623 -15.85 9.40 -6.79
C GLU A 623 -14.84 10.33 -6.10
N ALA A 624 -14.61 10.23 -4.79
CA ALA A 624 -13.62 11.05 -4.08
C ALA A 624 -12.41 10.23 -3.59
N ALA A 625 -11.17 10.65 -3.90
CA ALA A 625 -9.97 9.96 -3.39
C ALA A 625 -9.84 10.12 -1.86
N PHE A 626 -10.12 11.32 -1.35
CA PHE A 626 -10.14 11.63 0.08
C PHE A 626 -11.46 12.32 0.43
N ILE A 627 -12.15 11.85 1.47
CA ILE A 627 -13.39 12.43 1.94
C ILE A 627 -13.44 12.53 3.46
N VAL A 628 -13.79 13.71 3.96
CA VAL A 628 -14.00 13.98 5.39
C VAL A 628 -15.38 14.58 5.62
N GLU A 629 -16.04 14.13 6.68
CA GLU A 629 -17.40 14.53 7.03
C GLU A 629 -17.53 14.73 8.55
N ASN A 630 -18.17 15.82 8.97
CA ASN A 630 -18.60 16.08 10.34
C ASN A 630 -17.49 15.94 11.41
N GLY A 631 -16.32 16.54 11.18
CA GLY A 631 -15.17 16.50 12.09
C GLY A 631 -14.19 15.36 11.86
N GLY A 632 -14.22 14.74 10.68
CA GLY A 632 -13.29 13.69 10.27
C GLY A 632 -11.90 14.23 9.89
N HIS A 633 -10.87 13.38 10.04
CA HIS A 633 -9.46 13.75 9.83
C HIS A 633 -8.74 12.78 8.89
N ILE A 634 -7.96 13.27 7.93
CA ILE A 634 -7.05 12.45 7.10
C ILE A 634 -5.63 13.01 7.10
N ASP A 635 -4.64 12.21 7.49
CA ASP A 635 -3.21 12.49 7.28
C ASP A 635 -2.64 11.57 6.18
N GLY A 636 -2.16 12.15 5.09
CA GLY A 636 -1.53 11.45 3.97
C GLY A 636 -0.07 11.85 3.75
N THR A 637 0.80 10.88 3.50
CA THR A 637 2.22 11.13 3.17
C THR A 637 2.71 10.19 2.08
N ASN A 638 3.39 10.71 1.06
CA ASN A 638 3.95 9.94 -0.07
C ASN A 638 2.89 9.17 -0.90
N ILE A 639 1.68 9.72 -1.08
CA ILE A 639 0.57 9.04 -1.75
C ILE A 639 0.51 9.42 -3.24
N THR A 640 0.24 8.45 -4.11
CA THR A 640 -0.25 8.72 -5.48
C THR A 640 -1.75 8.46 -5.55
N ALA A 641 -2.54 9.49 -5.83
CA ALA A 641 -3.99 9.43 -5.88
C ALA A 641 -4.52 9.78 -7.28
N ILE A 642 -5.48 9.00 -7.77
CA ILE A 642 -6.19 9.25 -9.02
C ILE A 642 -7.69 9.11 -8.78
N ALA A 643 -8.45 10.14 -9.16
CA ALA A 643 -9.90 10.15 -9.13
C ALA A 643 -10.49 10.52 -10.50
N GLU A 644 -11.63 9.96 -10.87
CA GLU A 644 -12.35 10.39 -12.07
C GLU A 644 -13.11 11.71 -11.81
N ASN A 645 -13.90 11.79 -10.74
CA ASN A 645 -14.80 12.90 -10.44
C ASN A 645 -14.22 13.94 -9.46
N LYS A 646 -13.80 13.53 -8.24
CA LYS A 646 -13.43 14.44 -7.15
C LYS A 646 -12.09 14.05 -6.54
N GLY A 647 -11.18 15.00 -6.38
CA GLY A 647 -9.92 14.73 -5.70
C GLY A 647 -10.12 14.60 -4.19
N ILE A 648 -10.61 15.68 -3.59
CA ILE A 648 -10.84 15.84 -2.16
C ILE A 648 -12.29 16.34 -1.96
N LYS A 649 -13.03 15.75 -1.03
CA LYS A 649 -14.39 16.17 -0.65
C LYS A 649 -14.47 16.45 0.85
N PHE A 650 -15.02 17.61 1.20
CA PHE A 650 -15.50 17.90 2.54
C PHE A 650 -17.04 17.95 2.46
N ASP A 651 -17.73 17.21 3.31
CA ASP A 651 -19.21 17.18 3.37
C ASP A 651 -19.67 17.27 4.83
N ASP A 652 -19.80 18.51 5.33
CA ASP A 652 -20.13 18.76 6.73
C ASP A 652 -21.61 19.18 6.84
N ALA A 653 -22.44 18.33 7.43
CA ALA A 653 -23.80 18.69 7.82
C ALA A 653 -23.84 19.43 9.18
N LEU A 654 -22.80 19.24 10.01
CA LEU A 654 -22.69 19.78 11.37
C LEU A 654 -21.70 20.95 11.42
N HIS A 655 -22.26 22.15 11.38
CA HIS A 655 -21.58 23.45 11.27
C HIS A 655 -20.52 23.78 12.36
N ASP A 656 -20.56 23.11 13.51
CA ASP A 656 -19.74 23.42 14.68
C ASP A 656 -18.48 22.52 14.81
N GLN A 657 -18.17 21.70 13.80
CA GLN A 657 -16.98 20.84 13.78
C GLN A 657 -16.06 21.17 12.59
N THR A 658 -14.74 21.05 12.78
CA THR A 658 -13.74 21.23 11.73
C THR A 658 -13.31 19.87 11.21
N SER A 659 -13.64 19.57 9.95
CA SER A 659 -13.03 18.48 9.20
C SER A 659 -11.66 18.93 8.64
N GLU A 660 -10.64 18.07 8.69
CA GLU A 660 -9.25 18.43 8.33
C GLU A 660 -8.56 17.35 7.49
N ILE A 661 -7.83 17.79 6.46
CA ILE A 661 -6.99 16.93 5.62
C ILE A 661 -5.58 17.52 5.52
N ASN A 662 -4.56 16.73 5.84
CA ASN A 662 -3.15 17.07 5.70
C ASN A 662 -2.48 16.14 4.69
N LEU A 663 -1.95 16.67 3.59
CA LEU A 663 -1.24 15.88 2.57
C LEU A 663 0.19 16.39 2.39
N THR A 664 1.17 15.49 2.59
CA THR A 664 2.60 15.74 2.36
C THR A 664 3.12 14.87 1.22
N ASN A 665 3.90 15.46 0.29
CA ASN A 665 4.45 14.77 -0.89
C ASN A 665 3.41 13.87 -1.61
N THR A 666 2.21 14.40 -1.82
CA THR A 666 1.08 13.69 -2.44
C THR A 666 0.84 14.20 -3.84
N ASN A 667 0.72 13.29 -4.81
CA ASN A 667 0.42 13.60 -6.20
C ASN A 667 -1.01 13.15 -6.53
N LEU A 668 -1.92 14.11 -6.66
CA LEU A 668 -3.33 13.92 -6.92
C LEU A 668 -3.68 14.36 -8.36
N LEU A 669 -4.17 13.41 -9.15
CA LEU A 669 -4.74 13.64 -10.48
C LEU A 669 -6.25 13.47 -10.42
N VAL A 670 -7.00 14.45 -10.93
CA VAL A 670 -8.44 14.32 -11.19
C VAL A 670 -8.65 14.36 -12.70
N GLU A 671 -9.18 13.28 -13.28
CA GLU A 671 -9.21 13.07 -14.73
C GLU A 671 -10.29 13.92 -15.43
N ASP A 672 -11.52 13.96 -14.88
CA ASP A 672 -12.69 14.58 -15.51
C ASP A 672 -13.42 15.67 -14.69
N GLY A 673 -13.09 15.85 -13.40
CA GLY A 673 -13.79 16.78 -12.51
C GLY A 673 -12.94 17.72 -11.64
N THR A 674 -13.31 17.83 -10.36
CA THR A 674 -12.87 18.90 -9.45
C THR A 674 -11.82 18.42 -8.43
N GLY A 675 -10.75 19.19 -8.25
CA GLY A 675 -9.68 18.93 -7.28
C GLY A 675 -10.17 18.87 -5.84
N ILE A 676 -10.92 19.88 -5.41
CA ILE A 676 -11.42 20.05 -4.03
C ILE A 676 -12.89 20.49 -4.08
N VAL A 677 -13.76 19.78 -3.37
CA VAL A 677 -15.18 20.15 -3.20
C VAL A 677 -15.47 20.37 -1.72
N ALA A 678 -15.94 21.56 -1.37
CA ALA A 678 -16.42 21.90 -0.02
C ALA A 678 -17.94 22.05 -0.05
N ASN A 679 -18.67 21.00 0.34
CA ASN A 679 -20.14 20.98 0.39
C ASN A 679 -20.62 21.23 1.82
N ASN A 680 -21.25 22.39 2.05
CA ASN A 680 -21.62 22.94 3.38
C ASN A 680 -20.46 22.97 4.42
N SER A 681 -19.22 22.67 4.01
CA SER A 681 -18.01 22.64 4.85
C SER A 681 -17.45 24.04 5.06
N LEU A 682 -18.20 24.82 5.81
CA LEU A 682 -17.89 26.22 6.12
C LEU A 682 -16.71 26.36 7.11
N ASN A 683 -16.18 25.26 7.66
CA ASN A 683 -15.07 25.22 8.62
C ASN A 683 -13.92 24.26 8.22
N GLY A 684 -13.92 23.77 6.97
CA GLY A 684 -12.95 22.78 6.50
C GLY A 684 -11.52 23.32 6.38
N LYS A 685 -10.54 22.45 6.67
CA LYS A 685 -9.11 22.76 6.53
C LYS A 685 -8.40 21.75 5.63
N LEU A 686 -7.71 22.26 4.62
CA LEU A 686 -6.84 21.47 3.76
C LEU A 686 -5.42 22.03 3.81
N ASN A 687 -4.46 21.24 4.29
CA ASN A 687 -3.05 21.60 4.32
C ASN A 687 -2.28 20.71 3.33
N LEU A 688 -1.57 21.34 2.39
CA LEU A 688 -0.76 20.72 1.36
C LEU A 688 0.70 21.11 1.55
N LYS A 689 1.60 20.13 1.58
CA LYS A 689 3.05 20.36 1.65
C LYS A 689 3.76 19.50 0.61
N ASP A 690 4.66 20.09 -0.16
CA ASP A 690 5.42 19.41 -1.23
C ASP A 690 4.53 18.62 -2.21
N SER A 691 3.26 19.04 -2.37
CA SER A 691 2.19 18.24 -2.97
C SER A 691 1.69 18.83 -4.28
N LYS A 692 1.01 18.01 -5.09
CA LYS A 692 0.50 18.40 -6.41
C LYS A 692 -0.98 18.03 -6.54
N ILE A 693 -1.81 19.00 -6.94
CA ILE A 693 -3.19 18.78 -7.36
C ILE A 693 -3.32 19.23 -8.82
N ASN A 694 -3.58 18.26 -9.71
CA ASN A 694 -3.87 18.50 -11.12
C ASN A 694 -5.33 18.14 -11.40
N ALA A 695 -6.17 19.15 -11.64
CA ALA A 695 -7.57 19.01 -11.97
C ALA A 695 -7.96 19.98 -13.09
N ASP A 696 -9.19 19.84 -13.61
CA ASP A 696 -9.75 20.81 -14.57
C ASP A 696 -10.32 22.04 -13.84
N ARG A 697 -11.01 21.81 -12.72
CA ARG A 697 -11.37 22.83 -11.71
C ARG A 697 -10.61 22.51 -10.43
N LEU A 698 -9.95 23.50 -9.81
CA LEU A 698 -9.18 23.29 -8.58
C LEU A 698 -10.10 23.17 -7.37
N PHE A 699 -11.05 24.10 -7.22
CA PHE A 699 -11.91 24.19 -6.03
C PHE A 699 -13.33 24.61 -6.38
N VAL A 700 -14.30 24.06 -5.67
CA VAL A 700 -15.72 24.47 -5.67
C VAL A 700 -16.24 24.45 -4.23
N SER A 701 -16.78 25.58 -3.75
CA SER A 701 -17.67 25.59 -2.58
C SER A 701 -19.13 25.57 -3.00
N ILE A 702 -19.96 24.89 -2.22
CA ILE A 702 -21.42 24.83 -2.36
C ILE A 702 -21.98 24.99 -0.95
N THR A 703 -22.81 26.01 -0.69
CA THR A 703 -23.50 26.16 0.59
C THR A 703 -24.97 26.47 0.35
N HIS A 704 -25.83 25.88 1.17
CA HIS A 704 -27.27 26.16 1.19
C HIS A 704 -27.68 27.04 2.37
N ASP A 705 -26.78 27.15 3.37
CA ASP A 705 -26.97 27.94 4.58
C ASP A 705 -26.13 29.23 4.53
N THR A 706 -26.59 30.25 5.25
CA THR A 706 -25.84 31.49 5.48
C THR A 706 -24.77 31.26 6.55
N PRO A 707 -23.46 31.31 6.24
CA PRO A 707 -22.43 31.08 7.23
C PRO A 707 -22.43 32.11 8.36
N LYS A 708 -22.03 31.67 9.55
CA LYS A 708 -21.68 32.56 10.66
C LYS A 708 -20.38 33.32 10.32
N PRO A 709 -20.15 34.52 10.90
CA PRO A 709 -18.97 35.33 10.62
C PRO A 709 -17.61 34.62 10.77
N ASP A 710 -17.51 33.68 11.69
CA ASP A 710 -16.31 32.93 12.04
C ASP A 710 -16.04 31.69 11.17
N GLN A 711 -16.96 31.34 10.26
CA GLN A 711 -16.85 30.16 9.42
C GLN A 711 -16.15 30.47 8.08
N ILE A 712 -14.96 29.89 7.89
CA ILE A 712 -14.12 30.04 6.69
C ILE A 712 -13.49 28.69 6.32
N PHE A 713 -13.58 28.29 5.06
CA PHE A 713 -12.77 27.19 4.50
C PHE A 713 -11.34 27.69 4.23
N ILE A 714 -10.33 26.95 4.69
CA ILE A 714 -8.92 27.33 4.55
C ILE A 714 -8.13 26.27 3.80
N LEU A 715 -7.57 26.65 2.65
CA LEU A 715 -6.52 25.91 1.95
C LEU A 715 -5.16 26.53 2.28
N THR A 716 -4.29 25.82 3.00
CA THR A 716 -2.87 26.18 3.12
C THR A 716 -2.05 25.31 2.18
N ALA A 717 -1.21 25.92 1.34
CA ALA A 717 -0.32 25.21 0.43
C ALA A 717 1.12 25.71 0.59
N GLU A 718 2.06 24.80 0.86
CA GLU A 718 3.48 25.08 1.03
C GLU A 718 4.30 24.28 0.00
N ASN A 719 5.18 24.93 -0.76
CA ASN A 719 6.02 24.32 -1.80
C ASN A 719 5.23 23.38 -2.75
N SER A 720 3.99 23.75 -3.08
CA SER A 720 3.02 22.88 -3.74
C SER A 720 2.59 23.39 -5.11
N LEU A 721 2.08 22.49 -5.96
CA LEU A 721 1.65 22.77 -7.33
C LEU A 721 0.15 22.56 -7.47
N LEU A 722 -0.60 23.64 -7.68
CA LEU A 722 -2.06 23.63 -7.82
C LEU A 722 -2.46 24.02 -9.24
N GLN A 723 -3.43 23.33 -9.84
CA GLN A 723 -3.92 23.67 -11.18
C GLN A 723 -5.45 23.61 -11.25
N GLY A 724 -6.04 24.63 -11.89
CA GLY A 724 -7.47 24.74 -12.20
C GLY A 724 -8.08 26.03 -11.68
N GLY A 725 -9.27 26.35 -12.19
CA GLY A 725 -10.09 27.49 -11.73
C GLY A 725 -10.79 27.23 -10.39
N VAL A 726 -11.30 28.30 -9.77
CA VAL A 726 -11.96 28.26 -8.44
C VAL A 726 -13.36 28.83 -8.57
N ARG A 727 -14.38 28.12 -8.08
CA ARG A 727 -15.71 28.70 -7.83
C ARG A 727 -15.93 28.82 -6.34
N ASN A 728 -16.36 29.99 -5.90
CA ASN A 728 -16.83 30.22 -4.56
C ASN A 728 -18.31 30.65 -4.62
N ASP A 729 -19.19 29.98 -3.87
CA ASP A 729 -20.58 30.39 -3.75
C ASP A 729 -20.70 31.82 -3.15
N GLU A 730 -21.76 32.55 -3.50
CA GLU A 730 -21.96 33.95 -3.06
C GLU A 730 -21.97 34.14 -1.54
N ASN A 731 -22.36 33.11 -0.78
CA ASN A 731 -22.38 33.13 0.67
C ASN A 731 -21.12 32.50 1.27
N SER A 732 -20.38 31.66 0.52
CA SER A 732 -19.23 30.92 1.04
C SER A 732 -18.01 31.80 1.27
N ARG A 733 -17.21 31.46 2.29
CA ARG A 733 -15.97 32.17 2.64
C ARG A 733 -14.78 31.25 2.48
N THR A 734 -13.95 31.51 1.47
CA THR A 734 -12.80 30.65 1.11
C THR A 734 -11.50 31.46 1.12
N THR A 735 -10.52 31.00 1.90
CA THR A 735 -9.17 31.58 1.99
C THR A 735 -8.13 30.63 1.43
N PHE A 736 -7.28 31.11 0.50
CA PHE A 736 -6.09 30.40 0.03
C PHE A 736 -4.82 31.05 0.60
N ASP A 737 -4.07 30.26 1.36
CA ASP A 737 -2.77 30.58 1.97
C ASP A 737 -1.66 29.89 1.15
N LEU A 738 -1.11 30.59 0.15
CA LEU A 738 -0.06 30.07 -0.74
C LEU A 738 1.31 30.53 -0.25
N LYS A 739 2.16 29.59 0.17
CA LYS A 739 3.42 29.83 0.89
C LYS A 739 4.61 29.10 0.24
N ASN A 740 5.81 29.65 0.41
CA ASN A 740 7.11 29.03 0.10
C ASN A 740 7.20 28.34 -1.28
N ASN A 741 7.33 29.11 -2.37
CA ASN A 741 7.41 28.63 -3.76
C ASN A 741 6.17 27.85 -4.24
N THR A 742 5.00 28.05 -3.63
CA THR A 742 3.77 27.45 -4.14
C THR A 742 3.37 28.11 -5.46
N ILE A 743 2.97 27.30 -6.44
CA ILE A 743 2.53 27.77 -7.75
C ILE A 743 1.07 27.36 -7.97
N TRP A 744 0.19 28.34 -8.15
CA TRP A 744 -1.17 28.12 -8.62
C TRP A 744 -1.29 28.50 -10.10
N THR A 745 -1.54 27.49 -10.93
CA THR A 745 -1.79 27.65 -12.37
C THR A 745 -3.30 27.75 -12.62
N LEU A 746 -3.77 28.96 -12.90
CA LEU A 746 -5.14 29.24 -13.32
C LEU A 746 -5.35 28.77 -14.76
N LYS A 747 -6.46 28.09 -15.02
CA LYS A 747 -6.74 27.46 -16.32
C LYS A 747 -8.23 27.54 -16.61
N ASN A 748 -8.61 27.96 -17.83
CA ASN A 748 -9.98 27.82 -18.32
C ASN A 748 -10.35 26.34 -18.34
N SER A 749 -11.47 25.99 -17.70
CA SER A 749 -11.97 24.62 -17.69
C SER A 749 -12.28 24.13 -19.11
N ALA A 750 -11.94 22.88 -19.41
CA ALA A 750 -12.31 22.21 -20.66
C ALA A 750 -13.61 21.39 -20.54
N LYS A 751 -14.11 21.16 -19.31
CA LYS A 751 -15.17 20.18 -19.01
C LYS A 751 -16.27 20.66 -18.04
N GLU A 752 -16.22 21.90 -17.52
CA GLU A 752 -17.21 22.46 -16.60
C GLU A 752 -18.59 22.60 -17.26
N LYS A 753 -19.62 22.13 -16.56
CA LYS A 753 -20.99 21.96 -17.08
C LYS A 753 -22.03 22.69 -16.22
N ASP A 754 -23.18 22.97 -16.80
CA ASP A 754 -24.41 23.37 -16.10
C ASP A 754 -25.08 22.19 -15.38
N GLU A 755 -26.17 22.47 -14.67
CA GLU A 755 -26.99 21.48 -13.94
C GLU A 755 -27.65 20.45 -14.87
N ASP A 756 -27.92 20.82 -16.13
CA ASP A 756 -28.47 19.94 -17.18
C ASP A 756 -27.38 19.06 -17.85
N GLY A 757 -26.10 19.29 -17.54
CA GLY A 757 -24.95 18.52 -18.02
C GLY A 757 -24.34 19.00 -19.35
N ASN A 758 -24.76 20.17 -19.86
CA ASN A 758 -24.17 20.82 -21.04
C ASN A 758 -22.90 21.58 -20.65
N LEU A 759 -21.94 21.71 -21.57
CA LEU A 759 -20.72 22.50 -21.33
C LEU A 759 -21.07 23.98 -21.14
N LEU A 760 -20.56 24.61 -20.07
CA LEU A 760 -20.75 26.04 -19.83
C LEU A 760 -20.13 26.89 -20.94
N ASP A 761 -20.66 28.11 -21.09
CA ASP A 761 -20.07 29.10 -22.00
C ASP A 761 -18.61 29.40 -21.59
N ILE A 762 -17.74 29.61 -22.59
CA ILE A 762 -16.31 29.84 -22.33
C ILE A 762 -16.07 31.09 -21.48
N ALA A 763 -16.89 32.15 -21.60
CA ALA A 763 -16.77 33.34 -20.76
C ALA A 763 -17.08 33.02 -19.29
N GLN A 764 -18.00 32.09 -19.02
CA GLN A 764 -18.20 31.56 -17.67
C GLN A 764 -16.98 30.75 -17.24
N ARG A 765 -16.54 29.75 -18.03
CA ARG A 765 -15.39 28.85 -17.74
C ARG A 765 -14.03 29.57 -17.56
N SER A 766 -13.94 30.83 -17.97
CA SER A 766 -12.75 31.69 -17.90
C SER A 766 -12.78 32.67 -16.71
N ARG A 767 -13.62 32.40 -15.71
CA ARG A 767 -13.72 33.17 -14.47
C ARG A 767 -13.40 32.28 -13.25
N SER A 768 -12.62 32.81 -12.31
CA SER A 768 -12.44 32.24 -10.98
C SER A 768 -12.80 33.26 -9.90
N ASP A 769 -13.37 32.80 -8.79
CA ASP A 769 -13.88 33.63 -7.68
C ASP A 769 -13.39 33.07 -6.34
N ILE A 770 -12.76 33.89 -5.50
CA ILE A 770 -12.32 33.53 -4.13
C ILE A 770 -12.62 34.68 -3.15
N SER A 771 -12.67 34.40 -1.83
CA SER A 771 -12.88 35.44 -0.82
C SER A 771 -11.58 36.16 -0.49
N THR A 772 -10.58 35.42 -0.01
CA THR A 772 -9.30 35.97 0.45
C THR A 772 -8.13 35.18 -0.12
N LEU A 773 -7.10 35.90 -0.57
CA LEU A 773 -5.86 35.31 -1.08
C LEU A 773 -4.66 35.89 -0.33
N ASN A 774 -3.87 35.00 0.27
CA ASN A 774 -2.60 35.31 0.92
C ASN A 774 -1.48 34.66 0.09
N LEU A 775 -0.59 35.49 -0.47
CA LEU A 775 0.45 35.08 -1.41
C LEU A 775 1.83 35.42 -0.81
N ASP A 776 2.50 34.42 -0.24
CA ASP A 776 3.78 34.56 0.44
C ASP A 776 4.89 33.79 -0.29
N ASN A 777 5.86 34.51 -0.85
CA ASN A 777 6.96 33.94 -1.65
C ASN A 777 6.47 32.91 -2.70
N SER A 778 5.33 33.19 -3.34
CA SER A 778 4.56 32.24 -4.13
C SER A 778 3.99 32.90 -5.40
N SER A 779 3.60 32.08 -6.37
CA SER A 779 3.30 32.53 -7.74
C SER A 779 1.90 32.15 -8.21
N ILE A 780 1.21 33.09 -8.86
CA ILE A 780 0.00 32.82 -9.66
C ILE A 780 0.37 32.91 -11.13
N ILE A 781 0.04 31.86 -11.88
CA ILE A 781 0.33 31.79 -13.33
C ILE A 781 -1.00 31.59 -14.05
N PHE A 782 -1.40 32.56 -14.86
CA PHE A 782 -2.47 32.31 -15.82
C PHE A 782 -1.92 31.44 -16.97
N ASN A 783 -2.54 30.28 -17.18
CA ASN A 783 -2.30 29.46 -18.36
C ASN A 783 -2.79 30.19 -19.61
N GLY A 784 -2.21 29.89 -20.77
CA GLY A 784 -2.58 30.57 -22.03
C GLY A 784 -4.08 30.44 -22.37
N PRO A 785 -4.63 31.42 -23.10
CA PRO A 785 -6.06 31.51 -23.37
C PRO A 785 -6.60 30.30 -24.14
N THR A 786 -7.84 29.91 -23.82
CA THR A 786 -8.58 28.82 -24.46
C THR A 786 -9.74 29.41 -25.24
N GLU A 787 -9.94 28.99 -26.50
CA GLU A 787 -11.03 29.50 -27.37
C GLU A 787 -11.04 31.04 -27.45
N ASP A 788 -9.86 31.65 -27.59
CA ASP A 788 -9.57 33.10 -27.57
C ASP A 788 -10.00 33.86 -26.29
N HIS A 789 -10.43 33.16 -25.23
CA HIS A 789 -10.80 33.75 -23.95
C HIS A 789 -9.65 33.70 -22.94
N TYR A 790 -9.41 34.85 -22.32
CA TYR A 790 -8.45 35.05 -21.24
C TYR A 790 -9.15 34.88 -19.88
N HIS A 791 -8.38 34.55 -18.84
CA HIS A 791 -8.93 34.23 -17.53
C HIS A 791 -9.01 35.47 -16.62
N THR A 792 -10.12 35.62 -15.90
CA THR A 792 -10.28 36.66 -14.86
C THR A 792 -10.35 36.03 -13.48
N LEU A 793 -9.43 36.41 -12.59
CA LEU A 793 -9.49 36.09 -11.17
C LEU A 793 -10.18 37.23 -10.40
N HIS A 794 -11.31 36.93 -9.77
CA HIS A 794 -12.02 37.80 -8.84
C HIS A 794 -11.68 37.42 -7.40
N ILE A 795 -11.38 38.42 -6.56
CA ILE A 795 -11.07 38.29 -5.13
C ILE A 795 -12.01 39.21 -4.35
N GLY A 796 -12.47 38.79 -3.16
CA GLY A 796 -13.45 39.51 -2.34
C GLY A 796 -14.89 38.98 -2.44
N SER A 797 -15.10 37.83 -3.07
CA SER A 797 -16.42 37.14 -3.05
C SER A 797 -16.79 36.63 -1.63
N GLY A 798 -18.07 36.42 -1.34
CA GLY A 798 -18.49 35.92 -0.01
C GLY A 798 -18.57 36.96 1.11
N LYS A 799 -18.42 38.26 0.78
CA LYS A 799 -18.42 39.40 1.73
C LYS A 799 -17.55 39.11 2.97
N PRO A 800 -16.22 38.97 2.81
CA PRO A 800 -15.33 38.71 3.93
C PRO A 800 -15.36 39.86 4.96
N ASP A 801 -15.27 39.54 6.24
CA ASP A 801 -15.23 40.55 7.31
C ASP A 801 -13.86 41.28 7.39
N THR A 802 -12.88 40.83 6.61
CA THR A 802 -11.56 41.45 6.46
C THR A 802 -11.58 42.51 5.36
N LYS A 803 -11.07 43.71 5.67
CA LYS A 803 -10.95 44.78 4.66
C LYS A 803 -9.93 44.44 3.58
N ALA A 804 -8.76 43.93 3.98
CA ALA A 804 -7.77 43.42 3.05
C ALA A 804 -8.16 42.00 2.64
N VAL A 805 -8.31 41.80 1.33
CA VAL A 805 -8.72 40.51 0.71
C VAL A 805 -7.62 39.91 -0.16
N TYR A 806 -6.61 40.72 -0.50
CA TYR A 806 -5.40 40.30 -1.19
C TYR A 806 -4.18 40.78 -0.40
N ASN A 807 -3.37 39.83 0.09
CA ASN A 807 -2.20 40.11 0.93
C ASN A 807 -0.96 39.47 0.30
N ALA A 808 0.06 40.26 0.00
CA ALA A 808 1.27 39.81 -0.70
C ALA A 808 2.55 40.05 0.12
N THR A 809 3.30 38.99 0.43
CA THR A 809 4.55 39.06 1.21
C THR A 809 5.72 38.35 0.53
N GLY A 810 6.93 38.83 0.82
CA GLY A 810 8.16 38.29 0.23
C GLY A 810 8.20 38.46 -1.30
N ASP A 811 8.65 37.42 -2.00
CA ASP A 811 8.68 37.35 -3.47
C ASP A 811 7.33 36.83 -4.02
N ALA A 812 6.27 37.61 -3.84
CA ALA A 812 4.94 37.31 -4.36
C ALA A 812 4.84 37.69 -5.84
N GLN A 813 4.45 36.74 -6.71
CA GLN A 813 4.50 36.89 -8.16
C GLN A 813 3.17 36.59 -8.87
N ILE A 814 2.88 37.29 -9.96
CA ILE A 814 1.74 37.01 -10.83
C ILE A 814 2.09 37.16 -12.32
N HIS A 815 1.67 36.22 -13.16
CA HIS A 815 2.00 36.14 -14.59
C HIS A 815 0.74 36.23 -15.45
N PHE A 816 0.58 37.33 -16.18
CA PHE A 816 -0.54 37.59 -17.09
C PHE A 816 -0.19 37.31 -18.55
N ASN A 817 -1.11 36.70 -19.31
CA ASN A 817 -1.06 36.71 -20.77
C ASN A 817 -1.82 37.92 -21.32
N THR A 818 -1.28 38.59 -22.34
CA THR A 818 -1.91 39.80 -22.91
C THR A 818 -1.67 39.98 -24.41
N GLU A 819 -2.67 40.51 -25.12
CA GLU A 819 -2.54 41.10 -26.46
C GLU A 819 -2.53 42.64 -26.35
N TRP A 820 -1.54 43.29 -26.96
CA TRP A 820 -1.36 44.75 -26.83
C TRP A 820 -2.46 45.54 -27.55
N SER A 821 -3.16 46.39 -26.81
CA SER A 821 -4.15 47.35 -27.31
C SER A 821 -4.02 48.70 -26.58
N ASP A 822 -4.48 49.79 -27.21
CA ASP A 822 -4.42 51.13 -26.64
C ASP A 822 -5.70 51.95 -26.94
N GLY A 823 -6.30 52.52 -25.91
CA GLY A 823 -7.55 53.30 -25.99
C GLY A 823 -8.83 52.48 -26.21
N ILE A 824 -8.74 51.14 -26.16
CA ILE A 824 -9.89 50.22 -26.19
C ILE A 824 -10.48 50.11 -24.78
N ALA A 825 -11.81 50.01 -24.65
CA ALA A 825 -12.49 49.81 -23.38
C ALA A 825 -12.07 48.49 -22.71
N SER A 826 -11.86 48.49 -21.39
CA SER A 826 -11.34 47.33 -20.64
C SER A 826 -12.06 46.01 -20.95
N ALA A 827 -13.38 46.03 -21.14
CA ALA A 827 -14.18 44.83 -21.43
C ALA A 827 -13.83 44.16 -22.77
N ASP A 828 -13.39 44.94 -23.77
CA ASP A 828 -13.04 44.46 -25.11
C ASP A 828 -11.54 44.14 -25.25
N GLN A 829 -10.74 44.31 -24.19
CA GLN A 829 -9.31 44.04 -24.19
C GLN A 829 -9.03 42.55 -23.93
N LYS A 830 -8.27 41.93 -24.84
CA LYS A 830 -7.76 40.56 -24.73
C LYS A 830 -6.59 40.46 -23.76
N THR A 831 -6.89 40.19 -22.49
CA THR A 831 -5.87 40.04 -21.44
C THR A 831 -6.41 39.21 -20.29
N ASP A 832 -5.52 38.48 -19.60
CA ASP A 832 -5.83 37.96 -18.28
C ASP A 832 -6.00 39.13 -17.30
N ARG A 833 -6.82 38.94 -16.27
CA ARG A 833 -7.26 40.01 -15.37
C ARG A 833 -7.27 39.59 -13.91
N LEU A 834 -6.93 40.53 -13.03
CA LEU A 834 -7.09 40.41 -11.58
C LEU A 834 -8.03 41.53 -11.09
N LEU A 835 -9.18 41.16 -10.55
CA LEU A 835 -10.20 42.09 -10.05
C LEU A 835 -10.37 41.88 -8.54
N ILE A 836 -9.97 42.88 -7.76
CA ILE A 836 -9.93 42.79 -6.29
C ILE A 836 -11.02 43.68 -5.70
N HIS A 837 -12.06 43.05 -5.16
CA HIS A 837 -13.16 43.72 -4.48
C HIS A 837 -12.87 43.84 -2.98
N GLY A 838 -11.95 44.75 -2.64
CA GLY A 838 -11.50 45.01 -1.26
C GLY A 838 -10.16 45.75 -1.22
N ASP A 839 -9.57 45.89 -0.03
CA ASP A 839 -8.24 46.49 0.15
C ASP A 839 -7.13 45.48 -0.24
N VAL A 840 -5.97 46.02 -0.65
CA VAL A 840 -4.74 45.32 -1.00
C VAL A 840 -3.64 45.66 0.00
N GLU A 841 -2.99 44.64 0.56
CA GLU A 841 -1.79 44.81 1.40
C GLU A 841 -0.54 44.18 0.77
N GLY A 842 0.60 44.84 0.94
CA GLY A 842 1.89 44.36 0.44
C GLY A 842 2.17 44.72 -1.02
N LYS A 843 3.08 43.96 -1.65
CA LYS A 843 3.59 44.22 -3.00
C LYS A 843 3.74 42.94 -3.81
N THR A 844 3.35 42.97 -5.08
CA THR A 844 3.43 41.83 -6.00
C THR A 844 4.27 42.18 -7.23
N ALA A 845 5.18 41.29 -7.60
CA ALA A 845 5.93 41.33 -8.84
C ALA A 845 5.06 40.80 -10.01
N VAL A 846 4.89 41.63 -11.03
CA VAL A 846 4.07 41.37 -12.20
C VAL A 846 4.95 40.96 -13.37
N TYR A 847 4.67 39.79 -13.93
CA TYR A 847 5.18 39.34 -15.22
C TYR A 847 4.06 39.47 -16.26
N VAL A 848 4.43 39.90 -17.46
CA VAL A 848 3.52 39.97 -18.61
C VAL A 848 4.13 39.16 -19.74
N THR A 849 3.52 38.01 -20.03
CA THR A 849 3.82 37.19 -21.21
C THR A 849 2.86 37.58 -22.33
N GLY A 850 3.35 37.71 -23.56
CA GLY A 850 2.53 38.28 -24.64
C GLY A 850 2.65 37.55 -25.97
N ARG A 851 1.50 37.19 -26.55
CA ARG A 851 1.37 36.94 -28.00
C ARG A 851 1.15 38.28 -28.70
N LEU A 852 2.24 39.03 -28.84
CA LEU A 852 2.19 40.40 -29.33
C LEU A 852 2.36 40.42 -30.85
N GLU A 853 1.43 39.76 -31.55
CA GLU A 853 1.59 39.37 -32.96
C GLU A 853 1.32 40.49 -33.98
N GLU A 854 0.60 41.56 -33.62
CA GLU A 854 0.44 42.72 -34.50
C GLU A 854 1.40 43.88 -34.18
N ASN A 855 2.41 44.02 -35.06
CA ASN A 855 3.43 45.08 -34.97
C ASN A 855 2.89 46.52 -35.12
N ASN A 856 1.61 46.71 -35.48
CA ASN A 856 1.08 47.98 -36.02
C ASN A 856 0.24 48.84 -35.06
N VAL A 857 -0.15 48.37 -33.87
CA VAL A 857 -0.92 49.18 -32.91
C VAL A 857 -0.05 50.29 -32.30
N LYS A 858 -0.16 51.50 -32.86
CA LYS A 858 0.52 52.71 -32.35
C LYS A 858 -0.15 53.22 -31.07
N ALA A 859 0.64 53.88 -30.23
CA ALA A 859 0.13 54.54 -29.03
C ALA A 859 -0.94 55.59 -29.38
N ASN A 860 -2.13 55.47 -28.81
CA ASN A 860 -3.26 56.36 -29.07
C ASN A 860 -3.16 57.59 -28.16
N THR A 861 -2.37 58.57 -28.59
CA THR A 861 -2.15 59.81 -27.83
C THR A 861 -3.31 60.82 -27.93
N SER A 862 -4.39 60.47 -28.64
CA SER A 862 -5.60 61.29 -28.75
C SER A 862 -6.62 61.09 -27.62
N VAL A 863 -6.50 60.01 -26.84
CA VAL A 863 -7.34 59.71 -25.67
C VAL A 863 -6.63 60.03 -24.35
N SER A 864 -7.40 60.17 -23.26
CA SER A 864 -6.84 60.53 -21.94
C SER A 864 -5.92 59.42 -21.40
N ALA A 865 -4.85 59.80 -20.69
CA ALA A 865 -3.84 58.85 -20.22
C ALA A 865 -4.43 57.70 -19.39
N ASN A 866 -5.43 57.97 -18.54
CA ASN A 866 -6.17 56.98 -17.75
C ASN A 866 -7.12 56.06 -18.54
N THR A 867 -7.12 56.12 -19.87
CA THR A 867 -7.79 55.16 -20.78
C THR A 867 -6.82 54.44 -21.71
N ARG A 868 -5.53 54.82 -21.69
CA ARG A 868 -4.51 54.22 -22.55
C ARG A 868 -4.03 52.87 -22.05
N GLY A 869 -3.55 52.06 -22.99
CA GLY A 869 -3.00 50.73 -22.75
C GLY A 869 -3.98 49.75 -22.13
N VAL A 870 -3.45 48.61 -21.71
CA VAL A 870 -4.21 47.45 -21.25
C VAL A 870 -4.36 47.48 -19.73
N SER A 871 -5.59 47.46 -19.22
CA SER A 871 -5.87 47.31 -17.78
C SER A 871 -5.60 45.86 -17.39
N LEU A 872 -4.67 45.61 -16.45
CA LEU A 872 -4.36 44.25 -15.98
C LEU A 872 -4.99 43.95 -14.63
N ILE A 873 -5.00 44.94 -13.73
CA ILE A 873 -5.43 44.79 -12.34
C ILE A 873 -6.33 45.96 -11.96
N GLN A 874 -7.49 45.68 -11.37
CA GLN A 874 -8.36 46.71 -10.77
C GLN A 874 -8.66 46.38 -9.31
N VAL A 875 -8.74 47.42 -8.48
CA VAL A 875 -8.99 47.30 -7.03
C VAL A 875 -10.08 48.29 -6.62
N SER A 876 -11.18 47.82 -6.03
CA SER A 876 -12.28 48.70 -5.59
C SER A 876 -12.03 49.35 -4.22
N GLY A 877 -11.19 48.73 -3.38
CA GLY A 877 -10.74 49.29 -2.10
C GLY A 877 -9.42 50.05 -2.21
N LYS A 878 -8.69 50.09 -1.10
CA LYS A 878 -7.38 50.76 -1.01
C LYS A 878 -6.28 49.92 -1.65
N ALA A 879 -5.50 50.56 -2.50
CA ALA A 879 -4.19 50.09 -2.94
C ALA A 879 -3.17 51.23 -2.79
N GLN A 880 -1.91 50.97 -3.14
CA GLN A 880 -0.88 51.99 -3.34
C GLN A 880 -0.42 51.94 -4.81
N GLU A 881 0.13 53.02 -5.35
CA GLU A 881 0.71 53.04 -6.70
C GLU A 881 1.77 51.94 -6.92
N ASP A 882 2.35 51.47 -5.81
CA ASP A 882 3.50 50.60 -5.73
C ASP A 882 3.15 49.16 -5.25
N SER A 883 1.85 48.87 -5.07
CA SER A 883 1.32 47.53 -4.72
C SER A 883 1.55 46.48 -5.82
N PHE A 884 1.57 46.88 -7.09
CA PHE A 884 1.85 46.00 -8.22
C PHE A 884 2.95 46.62 -9.09
N LYS A 885 4.02 45.86 -9.39
CA LYS A 885 5.16 46.36 -10.16
C LYS A 885 5.68 45.33 -11.14
N LEU A 886 6.02 45.76 -12.36
CA LEU A 886 6.82 44.94 -13.26
C LEU A 886 8.17 44.62 -12.62
N VAL A 887 8.64 43.39 -12.76
CA VAL A 887 9.85 42.86 -12.07
C VAL A 887 11.09 43.72 -12.29
N ASN A 888 11.28 44.23 -13.51
CA ASN A 888 12.37 45.14 -13.88
C ASN A 888 11.93 46.62 -13.96
N GLY A 889 10.78 46.97 -13.38
CA GLY A 889 10.10 48.27 -13.57
C GLY A 889 9.50 48.48 -14.96
N TYR A 890 9.90 47.70 -15.95
CA TYR A 890 9.35 47.68 -17.31
C TYR A 890 9.28 46.26 -17.89
N THR A 891 8.57 46.14 -19.00
CA THR A 891 8.62 45.00 -19.93
C THR A 891 8.78 45.52 -21.37
N THR A 892 9.03 44.62 -22.31
CA THR A 892 9.15 44.92 -23.76
C THR A 892 8.12 44.14 -24.55
N ARG A 893 7.77 44.65 -25.73
CA ARG A 893 7.04 43.86 -26.73
C ARG A 893 8.01 42.90 -27.43
N ASN A 894 7.56 41.68 -27.71
CA ASN A 894 8.34 40.67 -28.44
C ASN A 894 8.95 41.28 -29.73
N GLY A 895 10.27 41.28 -29.85
CA GLY A 895 11.00 41.87 -30.98
C GLY A 895 11.20 43.39 -30.98
N SER A 896 10.62 44.17 -30.06
CA SER A 896 10.78 45.63 -29.98
C SER A 896 11.57 46.08 -28.73
N PRO A 897 12.46 47.10 -28.84
CA PRO A 897 13.09 47.74 -27.69
C PRO A 897 12.18 48.73 -26.96
N ASP A 898 10.92 48.91 -27.39
CA ASP A 898 9.98 49.85 -26.78
C ASP A 898 9.69 49.47 -25.31
N MET A 899 9.85 50.44 -24.41
CA MET A 899 9.67 50.27 -22.96
C MET A 899 8.20 50.42 -22.60
N TYR A 900 7.65 49.42 -21.91
CA TYR A 900 6.30 49.46 -21.35
C TYR A 900 6.34 49.43 -19.81
N THR A 901 5.62 50.34 -19.17
CA THR A 901 5.54 50.50 -17.72
C THR A 901 4.13 50.20 -17.22
N LEU A 902 4.00 49.79 -15.96
CA LEU A 902 2.70 49.62 -15.30
C LEU A 902 2.36 50.92 -14.58
N ARG A 903 1.31 51.62 -15.04
CA ARG A 903 0.85 52.88 -14.44
C ARG A 903 -0.41 52.64 -13.61
N ALA A 904 -0.34 53.00 -12.35
CA ALA A 904 -1.50 53.04 -11.46
C ALA A 904 -2.27 54.35 -11.68
N TYR A 905 -3.58 54.27 -11.83
CA TYR A 905 -4.52 55.39 -11.72
C TYR A 905 -5.47 55.08 -10.56
N GLY A 906 -5.85 56.08 -9.77
CA GLY A 906 -6.69 55.85 -8.59
C GLY A 906 -6.95 57.10 -7.75
N PRO A 907 -7.74 57.00 -6.66
CA PRO A 907 -8.18 58.16 -5.88
C PRO A 907 -7.03 59.03 -5.36
N ASP A 908 -5.96 58.39 -4.87
CA ASP A 908 -4.78 59.04 -4.28
C ASP A 908 -3.54 58.97 -5.20
N SER A 909 -3.70 58.68 -6.51
CA SER A 909 -2.57 58.52 -7.42
C SER A 909 -1.99 59.85 -7.93
N SER A 910 -0.67 59.91 -8.00
CA SER A 910 0.12 60.94 -8.70
C SER A 910 -0.18 61.03 -10.21
N GLN A 911 -0.67 59.95 -10.83
CA GLN A 911 -1.07 59.91 -12.24
C GLN A 911 -2.53 60.39 -12.45
N GLY A 912 -3.26 60.66 -11.36
CA GLY A 912 -4.67 61.04 -11.37
C GLY A 912 -5.65 59.87 -11.26
N LYS A 913 -6.95 60.20 -11.17
CA LYS A 913 -8.03 59.22 -11.01
C LYS A 913 -8.16 58.26 -12.19
N ALA A 914 -8.55 57.02 -11.89
CA ALA A 914 -8.98 56.04 -12.89
C ALA A 914 -10.22 56.54 -13.64
N ASN A 915 -10.46 56.03 -14.85
CA ASN A 915 -11.62 56.43 -15.65
C ASN A 915 -12.79 55.47 -15.40
N ILE A 916 -13.94 55.98 -14.93
CA ILE A 916 -15.13 55.16 -14.65
C ILE A 916 -15.64 54.35 -15.85
N ALA A 917 -15.43 54.82 -17.09
CA ALA A 917 -15.79 54.05 -18.29
C ALA A 917 -14.87 52.83 -18.55
N GLN A 918 -13.78 52.68 -17.78
CA GLN A 918 -12.86 51.55 -17.80
C GLN A 918 -13.09 50.58 -16.62
N ASN A 919 -13.98 50.91 -15.68
CA ASN A 919 -14.27 50.13 -14.47
C ASN A 919 -15.00 48.82 -14.83
N LEU A 920 -14.44 47.68 -14.39
CA LEU A 920 -14.97 46.34 -14.63
C LEU A 920 -15.82 45.75 -13.49
N PHE A 921 -15.89 46.40 -12.33
CA PHE A 921 -16.81 46.00 -11.25
C PHE A 921 -18.27 46.30 -11.63
N ASP A 922 -19.22 45.51 -11.13
CA ASP A 922 -20.65 45.74 -11.35
C ASP A 922 -21.11 47.06 -10.72
N GLU A 923 -20.63 47.34 -9.50
CA GLU A 923 -20.76 48.63 -8.84
C GLU A 923 -19.83 49.67 -9.49
N LYS A 924 -20.41 50.55 -10.31
CA LYS A 924 -19.68 51.65 -10.98
C LYS A 924 -19.34 52.80 -10.03
N ASN A 925 -18.45 52.52 -9.07
CA ASN A 925 -17.82 53.54 -8.23
C ASN A 925 -16.78 54.35 -9.06
N GLU A 926 -16.69 55.66 -8.80
CA GLU A 926 -15.65 56.53 -9.37
C GLU A 926 -14.30 56.35 -8.67
N ASP A 927 -14.30 55.96 -7.39
CA ASP A 927 -13.10 55.78 -6.59
C ASP A 927 -12.64 54.32 -6.59
N PHE A 928 -11.87 53.95 -7.61
CA PHE A 928 -11.22 52.64 -7.76
C PHE A 928 -9.80 52.81 -8.33
N TRP A 929 -8.93 51.80 -8.15
CA TRP A 929 -7.61 51.75 -8.77
C TRP A 929 -7.61 50.91 -10.06
N ASP A 930 -6.88 51.38 -11.07
CA ASP A 930 -6.64 50.69 -12.35
C ASP A 930 -5.14 50.69 -12.68
N PHE A 931 -4.52 49.52 -12.68
CA PHE A 931 -3.11 49.33 -13.03
C PHE A 931 -3.02 48.92 -14.50
N ARG A 932 -2.62 49.88 -15.35
CA ARG A 932 -2.61 49.74 -16.80
C ARG A 932 -1.18 49.63 -17.34
N LEU A 933 -0.93 48.63 -18.16
CA LEU A 933 0.31 48.51 -18.93
C LEU A 933 0.28 49.55 -20.06
N GLN A 934 1.26 50.45 -20.11
CA GLN A 934 1.34 51.55 -21.09
C GLN A 934 2.76 51.71 -21.66
N PRO A 935 2.92 52.24 -22.88
CA PRO A 935 4.23 52.62 -23.39
C PRO A 935 4.77 53.81 -22.59
N GLU A 936 6.06 53.79 -22.29
CA GLU A 936 6.74 54.93 -21.69
C GLU A 936 6.97 56.01 -22.77
N ILE A 937 6.61 57.25 -22.46
CA ILE A 937 6.58 58.36 -23.42
C ILE A 937 7.62 59.41 -23.03
N LEU A 938 8.46 59.81 -23.98
CA LEU A 938 9.39 60.91 -23.81
C LEU A 938 8.64 62.25 -24.01
N GLU A 939 8.44 63.00 -22.93
CA GLU A 939 7.81 64.33 -23.00
C GLU A 939 8.84 65.46 -23.23
N THR A 940 8.45 66.45 -24.03
CA THR A 940 9.11 67.76 -24.06
C THR A 940 8.82 68.49 -22.75
N GLY A 941 9.87 68.94 -22.05
CA GLY A 941 9.76 69.49 -20.69
C GLY A 941 8.63 70.51 -20.49
N SER A 942 7.93 70.38 -19.37
CA SER A 942 6.74 71.17 -19.00
C SER A 942 6.97 72.69 -19.17
N GLY A 943 6.28 73.31 -20.13
CA GLY A 943 6.53 74.71 -20.47
C GLY A 943 5.84 75.34 -21.67
N SER A 944 4.83 74.73 -22.31
CA SER A 944 4.01 75.45 -23.31
C SER A 944 2.61 74.85 -23.51
N THR A 945 1.58 75.62 -23.17
CA THR A 945 0.18 75.32 -23.49
C THR A 945 -0.16 75.76 -24.92
N GLY A 946 -0.18 74.81 -25.86
CA GLY A 946 -0.59 75.06 -27.25
C GLY A 946 -1.01 73.77 -27.96
N PRO A 947 -2.21 73.71 -28.58
CA PRO A 947 -2.65 72.52 -29.29
C PRO A 947 -2.02 72.46 -30.69
N GLY A 948 -1.00 71.61 -30.86
CA GLY A 948 -0.32 71.46 -32.15
C GLY A 948 0.83 70.45 -32.14
N SER A 949 0.50 69.16 -32.21
CA SER A 949 1.40 68.07 -32.62
C SER A 949 2.85 68.11 -32.09
N ASN A 950 3.02 67.96 -30.77
CA ASN A 950 4.32 67.53 -30.24
C ASN A 950 4.55 66.05 -30.62
N PRO A 951 5.72 65.66 -31.17
CA PRO A 951 5.99 64.27 -31.49
C PRO A 951 6.11 63.46 -30.19
N THR A 952 5.07 62.71 -29.88
CA THR A 952 5.05 61.79 -28.73
C THR A 952 5.84 60.54 -29.10
N VAL A 953 7.04 60.41 -28.55
CA VAL A 953 8.00 59.37 -28.94
C VAL A 953 8.09 58.32 -27.83
N VAL A 954 7.89 57.04 -28.17
CA VAL A 954 8.03 55.93 -27.22
C VAL A 954 9.50 55.79 -26.82
N ALA A 955 9.74 55.71 -25.52
CA ALA A 955 11.07 55.51 -24.95
C ALA A 955 11.54 54.07 -25.22
N PRO A 956 12.78 53.86 -25.71
CA PRO A 956 13.35 52.53 -25.79
C PRO A 956 13.94 52.13 -24.43
N VAL A 957 14.22 50.84 -24.24
CA VAL A 957 14.89 50.35 -23.03
C VAL A 957 16.33 50.92 -22.91
N PRO A 958 16.86 51.14 -21.67
CA PRO A 958 18.10 51.90 -21.47
C PRO A 958 19.34 51.39 -22.21
N GLN A 959 19.47 50.08 -22.42
CA GLN A 959 20.60 49.50 -23.14
C GLN A 959 20.65 49.87 -24.63
N THR A 960 19.55 50.37 -25.19
CA THR A 960 19.45 50.85 -26.58
C THR A 960 20.47 51.95 -26.89
N ALA A 961 20.68 52.88 -25.94
CA ALA A 961 21.70 53.91 -26.07
C ALA A 961 23.13 53.32 -26.11
N GLY A 962 23.35 52.17 -25.46
CA GLY A 962 24.60 51.41 -25.56
C GLY A 962 24.85 50.89 -26.97
N TYR A 963 23.84 50.34 -27.64
CA TYR A 963 23.97 49.87 -29.03
C TYR A 963 24.23 51.02 -30.00
N ILE A 964 23.51 52.14 -29.87
CA ILE A 964 23.65 53.34 -30.74
C ILE A 964 25.03 53.98 -30.62
N VAL A 965 25.60 54.04 -29.42
CA VAL A 965 26.93 54.63 -29.17
C VAL A 965 28.08 53.70 -29.61
N MET A 966 27.86 52.38 -29.59
CA MET A 966 28.93 51.38 -29.76
C MET A 966 29.79 51.59 -31.02
N PRO A 967 29.25 51.81 -32.24
CA PRO A 967 30.09 51.97 -33.44
C PRO A 967 31.11 53.11 -33.30
N ASN A 968 30.66 54.28 -32.83
CA ASN A 968 31.52 55.45 -32.59
C ASN A 968 32.60 55.18 -31.53
N ALA A 969 32.26 54.44 -30.48
CA ALA A 969 33.24 54.05 -29.45
C ALA A 969 34.29 53.06 -29.99
N LEU A 970 33.89 52.10 -30.84
CA LEU A 970 34.82 51.17 -31.49
C LEU A 970 35.74 51.87 -32.48
N PHE A 971 35.18 52.73 -33.35
CA PHE A 971 35.93 53.55 -34.29
C PHE A 971 36.97 54.43 -33.57
N TYR A 972 36.57 55.09 -32.47
CA TYR A 972 37.47 55.86 -31.61
C TYR A 972 38.67 55.01 -31.13
N SER A 973 38.46 53.78 -30.68
CA SER A 973 39.56 52.90 -30.26
C SER A 973 40.59 52.67 -31.38
N GLY A 974 40.12 52.43 -32.61
CA GLY A 974 41.01 52.22 -33.76
C GLY A 974 41.73 53.50 -34.20
N LEU A 975 41.09 54.67 -34.09
CA LEU A 975 41.77 55.94 -34.38
C LEU A 975 42.88 56.23 -33.36
N VAL A 976 42.67 55.88 -32.07
CA VAL A 976 43.71 55.96 -31.04
C VAL A 976 44.86 55.00 -31.34
N ASP A 977 44.58 53.73 -31.68
CA ASP A 977 45.60 52.75 -32.08
C ASP A 977 46.45 53.28 -33.24
N MET A 978 45.80 53.70 -34.32
CA MET A 978 46.45 54.18 -35.55
C MET A 978 47.29 55.45 -35.30
N ALA A 979 46.83 56.37 -34.45
CA ALA A 979 47.59 57.55 -34.07
C ALA A 979 48.87 57.20 -33.30
N LYS A 980 48.84 56.18 -32.44
CA LYS A 980 50.01 55.72 -31.67
C LYS A 980 50.95 54.83 -32.49
N GLN A 981 50.41 54.04 -33.44
CA GLN A 981 51.20 53.29 -34.42
C GLN A 981 51.93 54.22 -35.40
N ASN A 982 51.29 55.29 -35.89
CA ASN A 982 51.99 56.31 -36.68
C ASN A 982 53.10 57.00 -35.89
N ALA A 983 52.85 57.36 -34.62
CA ALA A 983 53.89 57.94 -33.76
C ALA A 983 55.09 56.99 -33.57
N LEU A 984 54.83 55.69 -33.42
CA LEU A 984 55.86 54.65 -33.40
C LEU A 984 56.70 54.65 -34.68
N LEU A 985 56.09 54.62 -35.88
CA LEU A 985 56.81 54.63 -37.15
C LEU A 985 57.63 55.93 -37.33
N ALA A 986 57.05 57.07 -36.97
CA ALA A 986 57.71 58.37 -37.00
C ALA A 986 58.89 58.49 -36.01
N ASN A 987 58.92 57.68 -34.94
CA ASN A 987 60.06 57.53 -34.04
C ASN A 987 61.09 56.51 -34.55
N MET A 988 60.66 55.48 -35.29
CA MET A 988 61.58 54.55 -35.97
C MET A 988 62.42 55.27 -37.01
N ARG A 989 61.81 56.08 -37.88
CA ARG A 989 62.52 56.92 -38.87
C ARG A 989 63.56 57.83 -38.21
N ALA A 990 63.16 58.54 -37.16
CA ALA A 990 64.05 59.44 -36.42
C ALA A 990 65.28 58.74 -35.77
N SER A 991 65.24 57.41 -35.60
CA SER A 991 66.36 56.62 -35.04
C SER A 991 67.38 56.12 -36.08
N VAL A 992 67.15 56.35 -37.38
CA VAL A 992 68.04 55.92 -38.48
C VAL A 992 69.07 57.01 -38.85
N LEU A 993 68.84 58.26 -38.45
CA LEU A 993 69.75 59.38 -38.70
C LEU A 993 71.00 59.28 -37.79
N GLY A 994 72.03 58.54 -38.24
CA GLY A 994 73.38 58.64 -37.67
C GLY A 994 74.17 57.34 -37.44
N LYS A 995 73.91 56.24 -38.16
CA LYS A 995 74.75 55.02 -38.10
C LYS A 995 75.07 54.45 -39.48
N GLU A 996 76.32 54.02 -39.66
CA GLU A 996 76.74 53.12 -40.74
C GLU A 996 76.41 51.65 -40.36
N GLU A 997 76.07 50.85 -41.38
CA GLU A 997 75.99 49.38 -41.43
C GLU A 997 75.71 48.58 -40.13
N GLU A 998 74.43 48.34 -39.77
CA GLU A 998 74.05 47.08 -39.11
C GLU A 998 72.54 46.74 -39.23
N LYS A 999 72.21 45.45 -39.35
CA LYS A 999 70.86 44.92 -39.66
C LYS A 999 69.94 44.84 -38.43
N ASN A 1000 69.50 45.98 -37.92
CA ASN A 1000 68.78 46.04 -36.65
C ASN A 1000 67.39 45.39 -36.70
N THR A 1001 67.28 44.22 -36.07
CA THR A 1001 66.00 43.66 -35.60
C THR A 1001 65.70 44.24 -34.22
N GLY A 1002 64.43 44.49 -33.89
CA GLY A 1002 64.12 45.06 -32.57
C GLY A 1002 62.69 44.80 -32.11
N PHE A 1003 62.50 44.71 -30.79
CA PHE A 1003 61.20 44.60 -30.16
C PHE A 1003 60.83 45.90 -29.44
N PHE A 1004 59.54 46.14 -29.29
CA PHE A 1004 59.04 47.27 -28.52
C PHE A 1004 57.77 46.92 -27.73
N LEU A 1005 57.54 47.70 -26.68
CA LEU A 1005 56.37 47.59 -25.81
C LEU A 1005 55.88 49.00 -25.47
N TYR A 1006 54.63 49.29 -25.79
CA TYR A 1006 53.98 50.58 -25.56
C TYR A 1006 52.68 50.38 -24.78
N THR A 1007 52.42 51.27 -23.83
CA THR A 1007 51.13 51.42 -23.15
C THR A 1007 50.55 52.79 -23.47
N TYR A 1008 49.24 52.85 -23.73
CA TYR A 1008 48.57 54.10 -24.02
C TYR A 1008 47.14 54.10 -23.51
N GLY A 1009 46.66 55.29 -23.17
CA GLY A 1009 45.32 55.53 -22.65
C GLY A 1009 44.71 56.77 -23.27
N SER A 1010 43.39 56.77 -23.40
CA SER A 1010 42.65 57.87 -23.97
C SER A 1010 41.30 58.02 -23.27
N THR A 1011 40.92 59.24 -22.95
CA THR A 1011 39.60 59.59 -22.40
C THR A 1011 38.95 60.64 -23.28
N GLY A 1012 37.66 60.53 -23.54
CA GLY A 1012 36.96 61.49 -24.39
C GLY A 1012 35.46 61.47 -24.18
N THR A 1013 34.79 62.41 -24.81
CA THR A 1013 33.34 62.58 -24.76
C THR A 1013 32.80 62.65 -26.18
N LEU A 1014 32.00 61.66 -26.57
CA LEU A 1014 31.14 61.71 -27.75
C LEU A 1014 29.94 62.61 -27.46
N SER A 1015 29.55 63.43 -28.42
CA SER A 1015 28.31 64.21 -28.36
C SER A 1015 27.45 63.96 -29.60
N SER A 1016 26.14 63.87 -29.41
CA SER A 1016 25.14 63.89 -30.47
C SER A 1016 24.63 65.32 -30.70
N GLU A 1017 24.10 65.60 -31.89
CA GLU A 1017 23.33 66.83 -32.16
C GLU A 1017 21.82 66.61 -32.33
N ARG A 1018 21.36 65.35 -32.41
CA ARG A 1018 19.95 64.99 -32.60
C ARG A 1018 19.14 65.04 -31.29
N GLY A 1019 19.78 64.71 -30.17
CA GLY A 1019 19.20 64.70 -28.82
C GLY A 1019 18.24 63.53 -28.54
N PRO A 1020 17.82 63.33 -27.28
CA PRO A 1020 17.14 62.10 -26.85
C PRO A 1020 15.80 61.82 -27.54
N LEU A 1021 15.03 62.87 -27.89
CA LEU A 1021 13.75 62.74 -28.60
C LEU A 1021 13.88 62.21 -30.04
N LYS A 1022 15.11 62.20 -30.58
CA LYS A 1022 15.46 61.57 -31.86
C LYS A 1022 16.46 60.41 -31.67
N TYR A 1023 16.52 59.86 -30.45
CA TYR A 1023 17.42 58.78 -30.06
C TYR A 1023 18.92 59.06 -30.28
N GLY A 1024 19.30 60.35 -30.32
CA GLY A 1024 20.69 60.78 -30.39
C GLY A 1024 21.31 60.87 -29.00
N TYR A 1025 22.31 60.06 -28.72
CA TYR A 1025 22.94 59.95 -27.39
C TYR A 1025 24.43 60.30 -27.43
N GLY A 1026 24.88 61.12 -26.47
CA GLY A 1026 26.31 61.30 -26.19
C GLY A 1026 26.90 60.13 -25.40
N ALA A 1027 28.20 60.15 -25.13
CA ALA A 1027 28.82 59.16 -24.24
C ALA A 1027 30.16 59.63 -23.66
N ASP A 1028 30.49 59.18 -22.45
CA ASP A 1028 31.88 59.19 -21.95
C ASP A 1028 32.60 57.94 -22.46
N LEU A 1029 33.78 58.14 -23.05
CA LEU A 1029 34.63 57.10 -23.64
C LEU A 1029 35.96 57.00 -22.86
N ARG A 1030 36.42 55.77 -22.62
CA ARG A 1030 37.77 55.50 -22.09
C ARG A 1030 38.35 54.28 -22.80
N TYR A 1031 39.55 54.40 -23.34
CA TYR A 1031 40.29 53.31 -23.97
C TYR A 1031 41.68 53.20 -23.34
N ALA A 1032 42.13 52.00 -23.02
CA ALA A 1032 43.48 51.73 -22.54
C ALA A 1032 44.04 50.48 -23.20
N ALA A 1033 45.27 50.53 -23.69
CA ALA A 1033 45.86 49.47 -24.50
C ALA A 1033 47.35 49.25 -24.21
N LEU A 1034 47.76 48.01 -24.37
CA LEU A 1034 49.13 47.52 -24.35
C LEU A 1034 49.42 46.90 -25.73
N GLN A 1035 50.42 47.43 -26.44
CA GLN A 1035 50.88 46.88 -27.70
C GLN A 1035 52.33 46.42 -27.61
N GLY A 1036 52.61 45.24 -28.14
CA GLY A 1036 53.95 44.69 -28.31
C GLY A 1036 54.18 44.35 -29.78
N GLY A 1037 55.39 44.59 -30.29
CA GLY A 1037 55.66 44.32 -31.69
C GLY A 1037 57.13 44.11 -32.00
N VAL A 1038 57.36 43.60 -33.20
CA VAL A 1038 58.69 43.32 -33.76
C VAL A 1038 58.88 44.11 -35.04
N THR A 1039 60.12 44.55 -35.25
CA THR A 1039 60.60 45.17 -36.48
C THR A 1039 61.48 44.16 -37.19
N LEU A 1040 61.14 43.79 -38.42
CA LEU A 1040 61.97 42.94 -39.26
C LEU A 1040 63.15 43.76 -39.82
N SER A 1041 64.21 43.10 -40.25
CA SER A 1041 65.34 43.76 -40.91
C SER A 1041 64.87 44.61 -42.09
N ALA A 1042 65.42 45.83 -42.20
CA ALA A 1042 65.10 46.74 -43.28
C ALA A 1042 65.52 46.16 -44.66
N LEU A 1043 64.76 46.51 -45.68
CA LEU A 1043 65.13 46.33 -47.08
C LEU A 1043 65.67 47.67 -47.61
N GLU A 1044 66.94 47.67 -47.97
CA GLU A 1044 67.65 48.83 -48.52
C GLU A 1044 67.66 48.76 -50.06
N GLY A 1045 67.25 49.86 -50.69
CA GLY A 1045 67.39 50.11 -52.13
C GLY A 1045 68.22 51.38 -52.35
N GLN A 1046 68.63 51.65 -53.60
CA GLN A 1046 69.64 52.67 -53.91
C GLN A 1046 69.41 54.05 -53.27
N ASN A 1047 68.15 54.50 -53.16
CA ASN A 1047 67.78 55.79 -52.56
C ASN A 1047 66.61 55.66 -51.55
N SER A 1048 66.42 54.49 -50.93
CA SER A 1048 65.24 54.24 -50.07
C SER A 1048 65.41 53.08 -49.10
N THR A 1049 64.91 53.24 -47.87
CA THR A 1049 64.91 52.19 -46.83
C THR A 1049 63.49 51.83 -46.43
N THR A 1050 63.14 50.55 -46.52
CA THR A 1050 61.79 50.03 -46.19
C THR A 1050 61.83 49.11 -44.98
N HIS A 1051 61.05 49.44 -43.95
CA HIS A 1051 60.86 48.62 -42.75
C HIS A 1051 59.51 47.92 -42.79
N PHE A 1052 59.47 46.65 -42.37
CA PHE A 1052 58.24 45.87 -42.18
C PHE A 1052 58.17 45.33 -40.76
N GLY A 1053 56.96 45.13 -40.25
CA GLY A 1053 56.79 44.46 -38.96
C GLY A 1053 55.35 44.18 -38.57
N LEU A 1054 55.20 43.59 -37.39
CA LEU A 1054 53.93 43.15 -36.82
C LEU A 1054 53.77 43.70 -35.40
N VAL A 1055 52.55 44.11 -35.06
CA VAL A 1055 52.14 44.61 -33.74
C VAL A 1055 50.93 43.84 -33.27
N ALA A 1056 51.03 43.23 -32.08
CA ALA A 1056 49.87 42.71 -31.37
C ALA A 1056 49.44 43.71 -30.30
N THR A 1057 48.16 44.10 -30.32
CA THR A 1057 47.58 45.06 -29.37
C THR A 1057 46.43 44.41 -28.62
N TYR A 1058 46.50 44.45 -27.30
CA TYR A 1058 45.37 44.23 -26.41
C TYR A 1058 44.91 45.58 -25.84
N GLY A 1059 43.62 45.87 -25.87
CA GLY A 1059 43.10 47.05 -25.19
C GLY A 1059 41.66 46.91 -24.73
N GLN A 1060 41.33 47.59 -23.64
CA GLN A 1060 40.00 47.62 -23.07
C GLN A 1060 39.37 48.98 -23.34
N LEU A 1061 38.23 48.96 -24.03
CA LEU A 1061 37.36 50.10 -24.26
C LEU A 1061 36.21 50.06 -23.25
N SER A 1062 35.84 51.20 -22.70
CA SER A 1062 34.56 51.36 -22.02
C SER A 1062 33.86 52.63 -22.43
N PHE A 1063 32.53 52.57 -22.50
CA PHE A 1063 31.70 53.69 -22.86
C PHE A 1063 30.40 53.71 -22.04
N THR A 1064 30.05 54.88 -21.53
CA THR A 1064 28.81 55.12 -20.78
C THR A 1064 27.97 56.12 -21.57
N PRO A 1065 26.80 55.73 -22.11
CA PRO A 1065 25.89 56.65 -22.78
C PRO A 1065 25.41 57.76 -21.84
N LYS A 1066 25.11 58.92 -22.42
CA LYS A 1066 24.54 60.10 -21.75
C LYS A 1066 23.12 60.36 -22.23
N ASP A 1067 22.40 61.15 -21.44
CA ASP A 1067 21.04 61.62 -21.75
C ASP A 1067 20.02 60.48 -21.96
N MET A 1068 20.35 59.28 -21.46
CA MET A 1068 19.48 58.13 -21.33
C MET A 1068 19.43 57.72 -19.85
N LYS A 1069 18.24 57.74 -19.27
CA LYS A 1069 18.03 57.32 -17.87
C LYS A 1069 18.38 55.84 -17.73
N ASP A 1070 19.01 55.47 -16.61
CA ASP A 1070 19.32 54.09 -16.23
C ASP A 1070 20.24 53.33 -17.23
N ALA A 1071 20.95 54.04 -18.11
CA ALA A 1071 21.96 53.46 -19.01
C ALA A 1071 23.24 53.04 -18.27
N GLY A 1072 23.84 51.92 -18.67
CA GLY A 1072 24.98 51.30 -17.99
C GLY A 1072 26.35 51.65 -18.60
N LYS A 1073 27.42 51.36 -17.87
CA LYS A 1073 28.79 51.41 -18.38
C LYS A 1073 29.09 50.11 -19.14
N ASN A 1074 29.27 50.23 -20.44
CA ASN A 1074 29.63 49.12 -21.32
C ASN A 1074 31.15 48.96 -21.35
N THR A 1075 31.65 47.73 -21.39
CA THR A 1075 33.10 47.44 -21.44
C THR A 1075 33.38 46.31 -22.43
N LEU A 1076 34.29 46.57 -23.37
CA LEU A 1076 34.67 45.69 -24.47
C LEU A 1076 36.19 45.53 -24.52
N ASP A 1077 36.66 44.28 -24.56
CA ASP A 1077 38.05 43.93 -24.77
C ASP A 1077 38.31 43.75 -26.28
N LYS A 1078 39.40 44.35 -26.77
CA LYS A 1078 39.84 44.35 -28.17
C LYS A 1078 41.20 43.69 -28.27
N TRP A 1079 41.29 42.67 -29.11
CA TRP A 1079 42.54 42.00 -29.49
C TRP A 1079 42.78 42.24 -30.97
N SER A 1080 43.94 42.76 -31.36
CA SER A 1080 44.23 43.03 -32.78
C SER A 1080 45.67 42.71 -33.17
N LEU A 1081 45.83 42.35 -34.44
CA LEU A 1081 47.11 42.16 -35.10
C LEU A 1081 47.21 43.18 -36.23
N THR A 1082 48.29 43.96 -36.23
CA THR A 1082 48.55 45.00 -37.22
C THR A 1082 49.86 44.72 -37.93
N ALA A 1083 49.81 44.63 -39.26
CA ALA A 1083 50.99 44.65 -40.11
C ALA A 1083 51.29 46.10 -40.54
N TYR A 1084 52.57 46.46 -40.58
CA TYR A 1084 53.01 47.78 -41.06
C TYR A 1084 54.14 47.69 -42.07
N GLY A 1085 54.19 48.69 -42.95
CA GLY A 1085 55.31 49.00 -43.83
C GLY A 1085 55.62 50.49 -43.79
N SER A 1086 56.89 50.86 -43.64
CA SER A 1086 57.37 52.26 -43.59
C SER A 1086 58.53 52.41 -44.55
N SER A 1087 58.32 53.11 -45.67
CA SER A 1087 59.36 53.38 -46.69
C SER A 1087 59.79 54.83 -46.65
N GLN A 1088 61.09 55.09 -46.46
CA GLN A 1088 61.69 56.41 -46.40
C GLN A 1088 62.67 56.60 -47.56
N TYR A 1089 62.73 57.81 -48.11
CA TYR A 1089 63.65 58.20 -49.19
C TYR A 1089 64.61 59.29 -48.69
N ASP A 1090 65.83 59.33 -49.24
CA ASP A 1090 66.92 60.21 -48.79
C ASP A 1090 66.59 61.72 -48.84
N ASN A 1091 65.60 62.11 -49.66
CA ASN A 1091 65.12 63.47 -49.78
C ASN A 1091 64.14 63.90 -48.66
N GLY A 1092 64.00 63.09 -47.61
CA GLY A 1092 63.12 63.28 -46.46
C GLY A 1092 61.67 62.85 -46.67
N PHE A 1093 61.27 62.41 -47.86
CA PHE A 1093 59.91 61.91 -48.13
C PHE A 1093 59.71 60.50 -47.55
N TYR A 1094 58.53 60.20 -47.04
CA TYR A 1094 58.17 58.86 -46.59
C TYR A 1094 56.72 58.48 -46.89
N ILE A 1095 56.46 57.17 -46.91
CA ILE A 1095 55.14 56.55 -46.94
C ILE A 1095 55.04 55.44 -45.90
N ASP A 1096 54.08 55.57 -44.99
CA ASP A 1096 53.67 54.56 -44.02
C ASP A 1096 52.38 53.90 -44.47
N THR A 1097 52.25 52.59 -44.28
CA THR A 1097 51.00 51.84 -44.44
C THR A 1097 50.77 50.92 -43.24
N LEU A 1098 49.54 50.92 -42.71
CA LEU A 1098 49.07 50.09 -41.61
C LEU A 1098 47.87 49.26 -42.06
N LEU A 1099 47.88 47.95 -41.81
CA LEU A 1099 46.73 47.06 -41.99
C LEU A 1099 46.47 46.30 -40.69
N SER A 1100 45.34 46.55 -40.05
CA SER A 1100 44.95 45.99 -38.75
C SER A 1100 43.68 45.16 -38.85
N TYR A 1101 43.70 43.98 -38.23
CA TYR A 1101 42.51 43.16 -38.01
C TYR A 1101 42.35 42.86 -36.52
N GLY A 1102 41.19 43.19 -35.97
CA GLY A 1102 40.86 43.02 -34.56
C GLY A 1102 39.57 42.27 -34.30
N ILE A 1103 39.50 41.61 -33.14
CA ILE A 1103 38.34 40.92 -32.59
C ILE A 1103 37.97 41.58 -31.27
N LEU A 1104 36.68 41.83 -31.07
CA LEU A 1104 36.12 42.58 -29.95
C LEU A 1104 35.05 41.76 -29.24
N LYS A 1105 35.12 41.72 -27.91
CA LYS A 1105 34.24 40.93 -27.05
C LYS A 1105 33.91 41.69 -25.78
N GLY A 1106 32.74 41.47 -25.21
CA GLY A 1106 32.35 42.07 -23.93
C GLY A 1106 30.84 42.07 -23.73
N ASP A 1107 30.38 42.85 -22.76
CA ASP A 1107 28.96 42.90 -22.37
C ASP A 1107 28.40 44.32 -22.52
N ILE A 1108 27.15 44.39 -22.97
CA ILE A 1108 26.31 45.60 -22.91
C ILE A 1108 25.50 45.57 -21.61
N THR A 1109 25.36 46.74 -20.99
CA THR A 1109 24.76 46.86 -19.67
C THR A 1109 23.76 48.01 -19.53
N ASN A 1110 22.81 47.84 -18.62
CA ASN A 1110 22.00 48.92 -18.05
C ASN A 1110 22.07 48.88 -16.51
N ALA A 1111 21.56 49.93 -15.86
CA ALA A 1111 21.58 50.05 -14.39
C ALA A 1111 20.50 49.21 -13.67
N ILE A 1112 19.55 48.63 -14.41
CA ILE A 1112 18.37 47.92 -13.88
C ILE A 1112 18.62 46.41 -13.83
N ILE A 1113 18.94 45.81 -14.99
CA ILE A 1113 19.15 44.37 -15.20
C ILE A 1113 20.64 44.01 -15.04
N GLY A 1114 21.56 44.97 -15.18
CA GLY A 1114 22.99 44.69 -15.26
C GLY A 1114 23.38 44.29 -16.68
N LYS A 1115 23.73 43.02 -16.93
CA LYS A 1115 24.16 42.56 -18.27
C LYS A 1115 22.97 42.23 -19.16
N THR A 1116 22.78 42.98 -20.24
CA THR A 1116 21.63 42.82 -21.15
C THR A 1116 21.95 42.06 -22.42
N ALA A 1117 23.19 42.15 -22.93
CA ALA A 1117 23.63 41.34 -24.06
C ALA A 1117 25.14 41.12 -24.06
N LYS A 1118 25.58 40.09 -24.80
CA LYS A 1118 26.99 39.70 -24.93
C LYS A 1118 27.48 39.81 -26.36
N LEU A 1119 28.45 40.68 -26.58
CA LEU A 1119 29.19 40.79 -27.83
C LEU A 1119 30.22 39.65 -27.92
N LYS A 1120 29.96 38.65 -28.76
CA LYS A 1120 30.76 37.41 -28.81
C LYS A 1120 32.00 37.49 -29.71
N ASN A 1121 31.90 38.15 -30.86
CA ASN A 1121 32.93 38.10 -31.92
C ASN A 1121 32.83 39.24 -32.95
N ALA A 1122 32.58 40.48 -32.51
CA ALA A 1122 32.65 41.61 -33.43
C ALA A 1122 34.08 41.76 -33.97
N LYS A 1123 34.22 42.22 -35.21
CA LYS A 1123 35.53 42.37 -35.87
C LYS A 1123 35.71 43.80 -36.32
N MET A 1124 36.96 44.24 -36.35
CA MET A 1124 37.35 45.55 -36.87
C MET A 1124 38.47 45.37 -37.88
N LEU A 1125 38.23 45.77 -39.13
CA LEU A 1125 39.26 45.94 -40.14
C LEU A 1125 39.65 47.42 -40.17
N SER A 1126 40.94 47.72 -40.27
CA SER A 1126 41.42 49.09 -40.46
C SER A 1126 42.61 49.13 -41.40
N LEU A 1127 42.57 50.04 -42.37
CA LEU A 1127 43.63 50.31 -43.33
C LEU A 1127 44.00 51.79 -43.23
N SER A 1128 45.29 52.11 -43.28
CA SER A 1128 45.73 53.50 -43.32
C SER A 1128 47.02 53.66 -44.09
N THR A 1129 47.14 54.81 -44.77
CA THR A 1129 48.37 55.24 -45.42
C THR A 1129 48.66 56.69 -45.01
N THR A 1130 49.89 56.95 -44.56
CA THR A 1130 50.37 58.29 -44.22
C THR A 1130 51.52 58.64 -45.16
N VAL A 1131 51.47 59.83 -45.75
CA VAL A 1131 52.57 60.42 -46.51
C VAL A 1131 53.07 61.66 -45.81
N GLY A 1132 54.38 61.85 -45.78
CA GLY A 1132 54.99 63.02 -45.14
C GLY A 1132 56.35 63.34 -45.74
N LYS A 1133 56.88 64.51 -45.36
CA LYS A 1133 58.23 64.91 -45.75
C LYS A 1133 58.90 65.72 -44.65
N GLU A 1134 60.10 65.31 -44.25
CA GLU A 1134 60.95 66.10 -43.35
C GLU A 1134 61.66 67.23 -44.09
N PHE A 1135 61.65 68.43 -43.51
CA PHE A 1135 62.37 69.62 -43.96
C PHE A 1135 63.28 70.13 -42.85
N ALA A 1136 64.57 70.33 -43.13
CA ALA A 1136 65.48 71.03 -42.23
C ALA A 1136 65.14 72.52 -42.19
N THR A 1137 65.03 73.12 -41.00
CA THR A 1137 64.59 74.53 -40.85
C THR A 1137 65.73 75.55 -40.86
N GLY A 1138 66.95 75.14 -41.24
CA GLY A 1138 68.16 75.96 -41.16
C GLY A 1138 68.77 76.12 -39.75
N THR A 1139 68.00 75.79 -38.70
CA THR A 1139 68.50 75.69 -37.32
C THR A 1139 68.95 74.26 -37.05
N GLU A 1140 70.15 74.08 -36.53
CA GLU A 1140 70.73 72.75 -36.25
C GLU A 1140 69.79 71.89 -35.39
N GLY A 1141 69.55 70.65 -35.83
CA GLY A 1141 68.68 69.69 -35.14
C GLY A 1141 67.19 70.05 -35.09
N LEU A 1142 66.70 71.09 -35.80
CA LEU A 1142 65.29 71.44 -35.87
C LEU A 1142 64.70 71.05 -37.24
N THR A 1143 63.71 70.17 -37.24
CA THR A 1143 63.02 69.67 -38.44
C THR A 1143 61.52 69.91 -38.39
N LEU A 1144 60.95 70.24 -39.55
CA LEU A 1144 59.51 70.40 -39.76
C LEU A 1144 59.02 69.28 -40.69
N GLU A 1145 57.99 68.57 -40.28
CA GLU A 1145 57.45 67.40 -40.96
C GLU A 1145 55.95 67.56 -41.20
N PRO A 1146 55.51 68.22 -42.30
CA PRO A 1146 54.14 68.13 -42.78
C PRO A 1146 53.78 66.69 -43.15
N GLN A 1147 52.57 66.29 -42.79
CA GLN A 1147 52.03 64.94 -42.99
C GLN A 1147 50.55 64.98 -43.40
N ALA A 1148 50.15 64.04 -44.24
CA ALA A 1148 48.76 63.77 -44.60
C ALA A 1148 48.49 62.25 -44.50
N GLN A 1149 47.42 61.88 -43.80
CA GLN A 1149 47.01 60.50 -43.59
C GLN A 1149 45.59 60.30 -44.13
N LEU A 1150 45.40 59.20 -44.86
CA LEU A 1150 44.09 58.64 -45.18
C LEU A 1150 43.91 57.32 -44.44
N ALA A 1151 42.69 57.08 -43.98
CA ALA A 1151 42.32 55.91 -43.18
C ALA A 1151 40.93 55.41 -43.55
N TYR A 1152 40.75 54.10 -43.46
CA TYR A 1152 39.48 53.40 -43.60
C TYR A 1152 39.31 52.43 -42.43
N GLN A 1153 38.10 52.38 -41.85
CA GLN A 1153 37.73 51.48 -40.77
C GLN A 1153 36.37 50.86 -41.08
N HIS A 1154 36.25 49.56 -40.85
CA HIS A 1154 35.00 48.81 -41.04
C HIS A 1154 34.79 47.85 -39.88
N LEU A 1155 33.58 47.89 -39.32
CA LEU A 1155 33.15 47.06 -38.21
C LEU A 1155 32.22 45.97 -38.75
N MET A 1156 32.46 44.72 -38.35
CA MET A 1156 31.62 43.58 -38.72
C MET A 1156 31.04 42.97 -37.44
N PHE A 1157 29.72 42.79 -37.42
CA PHE A 1157 28.96 42.28 -36.29
C PHE A 1157 28.17 41.04 -36.70
N ASP A 1158 28.11 40.07 -35.79
CA ASP A 1158 27.03 39.08 -35.79
C ASP A 1158 25.79 39.74 -35.13
N THR A 1159 24.57 39.34 -35.50
CA THR A 1159 23.35 39.82 -34.85
C THR A 1159 23.39 39.55 -33.34
N ILE A 1160 23.12 40.58 -32.54
CA ILE A 1160 23.15 40.50 -31.07
C ILE A 1160 21.73 40.21 -30.57
N THR A 1161 21.58 39.24 -29.67
CA THR A 1161 20.32 38.99 -28.95
C THR A 1161 20.36 39.65 -27.58
N ASP A 1162 19.33 40.41 -27.24
CA ASP A 1162 19.15 41.07 -25.94
C ASP A 1162 18.37 40.18 -24.96
N VAL A 1163 18.58 40.37 -23.66
CA VAL A 1163 17.83 39.72 -22.56
C VAL A 1163 16.32 39.98 -22.64
N ASN A 1164 15.90 41.09 -23.25
CA ASN A 1164 14.52 41.42 -23.54
C ASN A 1164 13.98 40.79 -24.85
N ASN A 1165 14.67 39.76 -25.38
CA ASN A 1165 14.29 38.95 -26.55
C ASN A 1165 14.15 39.69 -27.90
N PHE A 1166 14.57 40.95 -28.01
CA PHE A 1166 14.76 41.61 -29.32
C PHE A 1166 16.15 41.34 -29.90
N THR A 1167 16.29 41.56 -31.21
CA THR A 1167 17.56 41.43 -31.92
C THR A 1167 18.11 42.79 -32.35
N VAL A 1168 19.43 42.88 -32.41
CA VAL A 1168 20.17 44.06 -32.85
C VAL A 1168 21.09 43.68 -34.00
N ASP A 1169 20.82 44.24 -35.16
CA ASP A 1169 21.72 44.24 -36.31
C ASP A 1169 22.37 45.62 -36.43
N MET A 1170 23.70 45.63 -36.31
CA MET A 1170 24.51 46.84 -36.40
C MET A 1170 24.73 47.29 -37.85
N ASN A 1171 24.30 46.52 -38.86
CA ASN A 1171 24.43 46.83 -40.29
C ASN A 1171 25.89 47.09 -40.75
N ASN A 1172 26.87 46.52 -40.04
CA ASN A 1172 28.30 46.54 -40.31
C ASN A 1172 28.89 47.93 -40.70
N PRO A 1173 28.89 48.92 -39.78
CA PRO A 1173 29.21 50.30 -40.10
C PRO A 1173 30.64 50.50 -40.62
N HIS A 1174 30.84 51.54 -41.43
CA HIS A 1174 32.14 51.89 -41.97
C HIS A 1174 32.42 53.40 -41.97
N GLN A 1175 33.69 53.79 -41.87
CA GLN A 1175 34.11 55.18 -42.04
C GLN A 1175 35.50 55.33 -42.67
N TRP A 1176 35.67 56.47 -43.33
CA TRP A 1176 36.94 57.05 -43.75
C TRP A 1176 37.36 58.16 -42.79
N MET A 1177 38.66 58.41 -42.68
CA MET A 1177 39.24 59.53 -41.96
C MET A 1177 40.37 60.14 -42.78
N ILE A 1178 40.37 61.47 -42.90
CA ILE A 1178 41.52 62.25 -43.36
C ILE A 1178 42.09 63.04 -42.17
N ARG A 1179 43.41 63.04 -42.08
CA ARG A 1179 44.17 63.83 -41.10
C ARG A 1179 45.28 64.57 -41.82
N VAL A 1180 45.29 65.89 -41.72
CA VAL A 1180 46.32 66.76 -42.31
C VAL A 1180 46.94 67.59 -41.19
N GLY A 1181 48.27 67.62 -41.11
CA GLY A 1181 48.95 68.30 -40.02
C GLY A 1181 50.46 68.35 -40.20
N GLY A 1182 51.16 68.58 -39.09
CA GLY A 1182 52.60 68.53 -39.08
C GLY A 1182 53.18 68.31 -37.68
N ARG A 1183 54.43 67.84 -37.66
CA ARG A 1183 55.27 67.66 -36.48
C ARG A 1183 56.48 68.60 -36.58
N LEU A 1184 56.80 69.32 -35.51
CA LEU A 1184 58.03 70.11 -35.39
C LEU A 1184 58.89 69.44 -34.33
N THR A 1185 60.08 68.97 -34.71
CA THR A 1185 60.96 68.16 -33.85
C THR A 1185 62.29 68.89 -33.63
N LYS A 1186 62.71 69.02 -32.37
CA LYS A 1186 64.04 69.48 -31.97
C LYS A 1186 64.82 68.31 -31.39
N THR A 1187 65.85 67.87 -32.09
CA THR A 1187 66.81 66.86 -31.64
C THR A 1187 68.03 67.53 -31.01
N LEU A 1188 68.53 66.92 -29.94
CA LEU A 1188 69.69 67.34 -29.14
C LEU A 1188 70.64 66.14 -29.01
N SER A 1189 71.92 66.36 -29.30
CA SER A 1189 72.98 65.38 -29.07
C SER A 1189 73.61 65.59 -27.70
N THR A 1190 73.78 64.50 -26.94
CA THR A 1190 74.48 64.50 -25.64
C THR A 1190 75.96 64.17 -25.79
N GLU A 1191 76.80 64.48 -24.79
CA GLU A 1191 78.27 64.28 -24.83
C GLU A 1191 78.70 62.83 -25.17
N ASN A 1192 77.85 61.83 -24.91
CA ASN A 1192 78.10 60.42 -25.22
C ASN A 1192 77.44 59.97 -26.55
N ASN A 1193 77.23 60.90 -27.49
CA ASN A 1193 76.60 60.70 -28.80
C ASN A 1193 75.21 60.03 -28.76
N ARG A 1194 74.44 60.25 -27.67
CA ARG A 1194 73.05 59.75 -27.53
C ARG A 1194 72.07 60.86 -27.90
N LEU A 1195 71.03 60.51 -28.66
CA LEU A 1195 70.03 61.46 -29.14
C LEU A 1195 68.83 61.58 -28.19
N MET A 1196 68.41 62.81 -27.93
CA MET A 1196 67.13 63.13 -27.28
C MET A 1196 66.37 64.14 -28.15
N SER A 1197 65.11 63.86 -28.44
CA SER A 1197 64.26 64.74 -29.24
C SER A 1197 62.95 65.08 -28.54
N PHE A 1198 62.54 66.34 -28.69
CA PHE A 1198 61.25 66.87 -28.27
C PHE A 1198 60.47 67.27 -29.51
N TYR A 1199 59.18 66.99 -29.57
CA TYR A 1199 58.34 67.44 -30.68
C TYR A 1199 57.00 68.01 -30.23
N GLY A 1200 56.47 68.93 -31.04
CA GLY A 1200 55.08 69.36 -31.01
C GLY A 1200 54.36 68.93 -32.29
N LYS A 1201 53.07 68.58 -32.20
CA LYS A 1201 52.23 68.20 -33.35
C LYS A 1201 50.91 68.97 -33.35
N VAL A 1202 50.43 69.35 -34.53
CA VAL A 1202 49.08 69.91 -34.75
C VAL A 1202 48.47 69.24 -35.97
N ASN A 1203 47.22 68.80 -35.87
CA ASN A 1203 46.52 68.08 -36.92
C ASN A 1203 45.05 68.50 -37.01
N LEU A 1204 44.55 68.70 -38.21
CA LEU A 1204 43.11 68.76 -38.52
C LEU A 1204 42.65 67.36 -38.93
N ILE A 1205 41.60 66.86 -38.29
CA ILE A 1205 41.02 65.53 -38.51
C ILE A 1205 39.58 65.72 -38.99
N LYS A 1206 39.18 64.98 -40.02
CA LYS A 1206 37.79 64.89 -40.47
C LYS A 1206 37.47 63.44 -40.80
N THR A 1207 36.39 62.91 -40.21
CA THR A 1207 35.82 61.61 -40.62
C THR A 1207 34.67 61.80 -41.61
N PHE A 1208 34.48 60.81 -42.47
CA PHE A 1208 33.40 60.70 -43.44
C PHE A 1208 32.95 59.23 -43.45
N GLY A 1209 31.71 58.92 -43.07
CA GLY A 1209 31.28 57.53 -42.85
C GLY A 1209 29.86 57.47 -42.32
N ASP A 1210 29.36 56.26 -42.10
CA ASP A 1210 27.95 55.97 -41.86
C ASP A 1210 27.27 56.90 -40.84
N ASP A 1211 26.47 57.82 -41.38
CA ASP A 1211 25.33 58.45 -40.75
C ASP A 1211 24.03 57.62 -40.98
N GLY A 1212 24.18 56.40 -41.49
CA GLY A 1212 23.12 55.42 -41.74
C GLY A 1212 22.52 54.80 -40.47
N THR A 1213 21.72 53.74 -40.66
CA THR A 1213 20.87 53.16 -39.61
C THR A 1213 21.33 51.79 -39.13
N ILE A 1214 21.23 51.56 -37.82
CA ILE A 1214 21.22 50.22 -37.20
C ILE A 1214 19.78 49.75 -36.97
N GLN A 1215 19.55 48.44 -36.89
CA GLN A 1215 18.22 47.86 -36.61
C GLN A 1215 18.19 47.28 -35.20
N ILE A 1216 17.33 47.82 -34.34
CA ILE A 1216 17.04 47.34 -32.98
C ILE A 1216 15.53 47.12 -32.92
N GLY A 1217 15.03 46.05 -33.55
CA GLY A 1217 13.60 45.86 -33.87
C GLY A 1217 13.00 46.84 -34.89
N ARG A 1218 13.49 48.09 -34.90
CA ARG A 1218 13.24 49.17 -35.87
C ARG A 1218 14.53 49.96 -36.11
N SER A 1219 14.53 50.86 -37.09
CA SER A 1219 15.74 51.61 -37.49
C SER A 1219 16.06 52.76 -36.54
N PHE A 1220 17.35 52.92 -36.21
CA PHE A 1220 17.92 54.02 -35.42
C PHE A 1220 19.12 54.63 -36.16
N ASP A 1221 19.14 55.95 -36.31
CA ASP A 1221 20.20 56.68 -37.03
C ASP A 1221 21.50 56.79 -36.20
N LEU A 1222 22.67 56.62 -36.81
CA LEU A 1222 23.99 56.85 -36.19
C LEU A 1222 24.48 58.29 -36.37
N ASP A 1223 25.13 58.87 -35.36
CA ASP A 1223 25.72 60.22 -35.43
C ASP A 1223 27.17 60.16 -35.94
N PRO A 1224 27.59 60.99 -36.92
CA PRO A 1224 28.95 60.96 -37.45
C PRO A 1224 29.97 61.63 -36.52
N MET A 1225 31.19 61.09 -36.45
CA MET A 1225 32.28 61.60 -35.59
C MET A 1225 32.81 63.00 -35.97
N GLY A 1226 32.59 63.45 -37.21
CA GLY A 1226 32.75 64.86 -37.61
C GLY A 1226 34.19 65.36 -37.75
N ALA A 1227 34.36 66.68 -37.59
CA ALA A 1227 35.64 67.39 -37.68
C ALA A 1227 36.22 67.71 -36.28
N ALA A 1228 37.53 67.61 -36.13
CA ALA A 1228 38.25 67.92 -34.90
C ALA A 1228 39.66 68.48 -35.17
N ILE A 1229 40.21 69.21 -34.19
CA ILE A 1229 41.61 69.62 -34.17
C ILE A 1229 42.34 68.90 -33.04
N GLU A 1230 43.50 68.30 -33.33
CA GLU A 1230 44.38 67.66 -32.35
C GLU A 1230 45.67 68.47 -32.18
N GLY A 1231 46.01 68.84 -30.95
CA GLY A 1231 47.32 69.35 -30.56
C GLY A 1231 48.02 68.39 -29.61
N GLY A 1232 49.34 68.27 -29.66
CA GLY A 1232 50.08 67.43 -28.72
C GLY A 1232 51.58 67.67 -28.69
N VAL A 1233 52.24 67.09 -27.69
CA VAL A 1233 53.69 67.16 -27.46
C VAL A 1233 54.23 65.80 -27.05
N GLY A 1234 55.48 65.51 -27.40
CA GLY A 1234 56.14 64.27 -27.04
C GLY A 1234 57.65 64.37 -26.94
N ILE A 1235 58.23 63.32 -26.36
CA ILE A 1235 59.67 63.14 -26.14
C ILE A 1235 60.08 61.74 -26.63
N ASN A 1236 61.27 61.63 -27.20
CA ASN A 1236 61.93 60.38 -27.53
C ASN A 1236 63.40 60.47 -27.11
N ALA A 1237 63.88 59.56 -26.26
CA ALA A 1237 65.20 59.63 -25.66
C ALA A 1237 65.93 58.28 -25.75
N GLN A 1238 67.12 58.28 -26.34
CA GLN A 1238 68.00 57.12 -26.39
C GLN A 1238 68.83 57.05 -25.10
N LEU A 1239 68.59 56.03 -24.26
CA LEU A 1239 69.31 55.87 -22.99
C LEU A 1239 70.60 55.06 -23.17
N SER A 1240 70.66 54.15 -24.14
CA SER A 1240 71.85 53.38 -24.52
C SER A 1240 71.84 53.03 -26.01
N HIS A 1241 72.90 52.41 -26.53
CA HIS A 1241 72.97 51.96 -27.92
C HIS A 1241 71.80 51.05 -28.33
N ASN A 1242 71.26 50.28 -27.38
CA ASN A 1242 70.22 49.28 -27.59
C ASN A 1242 68.85 49.69 -27.01
N PHE A 1243 68.73 50.76 -26.22
CA PHE A 1243 67.49 51.09 -25.49
C PHE A 1243 67.04 52.54 -25.68
N SER A 1244 65.75 52.72 -25.99
CA SER A 1244 65.09 54.04 -26.15
C SER A 1244 63.74 54.09 -25.44
N LEU A 1245 63.41 55.27 -24.91
CA LEU A 1245 62.17 55.59 -24.18
C LEU A 1245 61.37 56.65 -24.94
N HIS A 1246 60.05 56.49 -24.98
CA HIS A 1246 59.12 57.43 -25.62
C HIS A 1246 57.98 57.83 -24.68
N GLY A 1247 57.52 59.08 -24.79
CA GLY A 1247 56.26 59.56 -24.21
C GLY A 1247 55.56 60.62 -25.08
N ASP A 1248 54.23 60.64 -25.11
CA ASP A 1248 53.41 61.56 -25.91
C ASP A 1248 52.05 61.86 -25.24
N VAL A 1249 51.68 63.13 -25.20
CA VAL A 1249 50.37 63.64 -24.76
C VAL A 1249 49.73 64.40 -25.91
N SER A 1250 48.45 64.15 -26.19
CA SER A 1250 47.65 64.98 -27.10
C SER A 1250 46.24 65.23 -26.58
N TYR A 1251 45.64 66.32 -27.07
CA TYR A 1251 44.25 66.70 -26.84
C TYR A 1251 43.58 66.96 -28.19
N GLN A 1252 42.44 66.33 -28.40
CA GLN A 1252 41.57 66.52 -29.54
C GLN A 1252 40.33 67.32 -29.11
N GLN A 1253 39.97 68.34 -29.87
CA GLN A 1253 38.76 69.14 -29.68
C GLN A 1253 37.87 69.06 -30.93
N LYS A 1254 36.61 68.65 -30.76
CA LYS A 1254 35.62 68.69 -31.84
C LYS A 1254 35.36 70.14 -32.31
N LEU A 1255 35.11 70.30 -33.61
CA LEU A 1255 34.80 71.57 -34.26
C LEU A 1255 33.31 71.69 -34.66
N GLN A 1256 32.52 70.64 -34.42
CA GLN A 1256 31.08 70.57 -34.72
C GLN A 1256 30.27 70.25 -33.44
N LYS A 1257 28.93 70.28 -33.53
CA LYS A 1257 28.06 69.89 -32.40
C LYS A 1257 28.20 68.40 -32.10
N THR A 1258 28.07 67.56 -33.13
CA THR A 1258 28.48 66.15 -33.08
C THR A 1258 30.01 65.98 -33.06
N GLY A 1259 30.48 64.86 -32.52
CA GLY A 1259 31.88 64.43 -32.57
C GLY A 1259 32.54 64.24 -31.20
N ILE A 1260 33.85 63.98 -31.20
CA ILE A 1260 34.62 63.59 -30.01
C ILE A 1260 35.68 64.65 -29.64
N SER A 1261 35.63 65.08 -28.37
CA SER A 1261 36.74 65.77 -27.69
C SER A 1261 37.36 64.86 -26.64
N GLY A 1262 38.68 64.90 -26.44
CA GLY A 1262 39.35 64.01 -25.49
C GLY A 1262 40.86 64.20 -25.36
N ALA A 1263 41.45 63.61 -24.33
CA ALA A 1263 42.89 63.59 -24.06
C ALA A 1263 43.45 62.17 -24.25
N SER A 1264 44.66 62.07 -24.82
CA SER A 1264 45.38 60.81 -25.02
C SER A 1264 46.80 60.89 -24.47
N PHE A 1265 47.24 59.84 -23.78
CA PHE A 1265 48.59 59.66 -23.25
C PHE A 1265 49.20 58.36 -23.78
N SER A 1266 50.50 58.32 -24.01
CA SER A 1266 51.24 57.08 -24.27
C SER A 1266 52.65 57.14 -23.74
N GLY A 1267 53.15 55.99 -23.30
CA GLY A 1267 54.56 55.77 -22.99
C GLY A 1267 55.02 54.41 -23.54
N GLY A 1268 56.29 54.28 -23.90
CA GLY A 1268 56.79 53.02 -24.42
C GLY A 1268 58.31 52.92 -24.45
N ILE A 1269 58.78 51.69 -24.57
CA ILE A 1269 60.19 51.32 -24.65
C ILE A 1269 60.44 50.54 -25.94
N ARG A 1270 61.62 50.74 -26.53
CA ARG A 1270 62.08 49.97 -27.69
C ARG A 1270 63.51 49.50 -27.43
N TYR A 1271 63.73 48.21 -27.66
CA TYR A 1271 65.03 47.57 -27.62
C TYR A 1271 65.45 47.17 -29.04
N GLN A 1272 66.69 47.48 -29.42
CA GLN A 1272 67.32 47.12 -30.69
C GLN A 1272 68.47 46.16 -30.38
N PHE A 1273 68.55 45.06 -31.12
CA PHE A 1273 69.64 44.10 -30.99
C PHE A 1273 70.87 44.59 -31.74
#